data_AF-A0A6P0RMV9-F1
#
_entry.id   AF-A0A6P0RMV9-F1
#
_cell.length_a   1.000
_cell.length_b   1.000
_cell.length_c   1.000
_cell.angle_alpha   90.00
_cell.angle_beta   90.00
_cell.angle_gamma   90.00
#
_symmetry.space_group_name_H-M   'P 1'
#
loop_
_entity.id
_entity.type
_entity.pdbx_description
1 polymer ?
#
loop_
_entity_poly.entity_id
_entity_poly.type
_entity_poly.pdbx_seq_one_letter_code
_entity_poly.pdbx_strand_id
1 'polypeptide(L)'
;MGTAGVLTNVEVVTMIINGVPIRGFFNDFNEFVPLQAIPEATPEPTPEPTPEPTPEPTPEPTPEPTPEPTPEPTPEPTPEPTPEPTPEPTPEPTPEPTPEPTPEPTPEPTPEPTPPPTEVIEVRDDQGNLIGLIIEGELELLPIPSPTPTETPPPTPAPEPPPPPLAIDDAVTTNQNQAVSFNVLENDIDPTGNRLSIINFSLPNDGSLVENGTGTFTYTPRDFFIGTDSFSYETSNGTTSSLATVNITVFNEGAPIRVEGVFQGTPENEFLIGSDQVDVIFGAGGDDSIFGEAGNDEIRGDGDNDFLNGGRNNDTVTGNQGNDNARGGRDDDFVLGEDGNDILFGDRDNDIVSGGDGRDTVYGGRGNDNVSGDAGDDFVSGDRGDDAVLGGDGNDNVLGGEGDDFVSGGEGEDFVSGGLGNDRLFGDGGNDTILTDSGNNEVSGGFGNDSIIGGSGVDILSGDEDNDSIFGGEGDDEILGNIGNDTIDGGDGNDVAQGNSGNDSLVGGLGTDTLVGGEGNDTFFISPENGGVEIFDADIILDFNASADLIRLGGGLGFNDLVIFQSPNVASRDTIIQNGSDGPFLAILVGVESNTINAGSFIGAGGFPIPTPPDTPEPPDTPEPPDTPEPPDTPEPPDTPEPPDTPEPPDTPEPPDTPEPPDTPEPPTPPPIPNLPPNAQNDEVESSQDTSVEFNVLENDSDPEGNSLTVIDFTSVSNGELVVKSNGVFEYTPDTDFLGTESFSYTISDGEGGSDSANVTITVNQPPVLINNTGIVVEKDSGIQFITENNLQASDPDNTPGELTYTIADAPDLGDIRIGGNSPLREGDTFTQEDINNNLLQFTPDDTAGNDSFSYTVSDPSGGQVPVTSFSIGITDDTKTLTNEDDNFTGTALSNNILGLTGDDTINGLSSSDYISGDEGDDSIFGDSGDDCLSGGPQADTLRGGDGSDSLFGNDGNDLIAGDTGNDSIFGETGNDNLLGGEGGDSIAGGEGNDSIVGAGGQDSIAGNAGNDTIRSGVDNDSVTGGEGNDLIDGGTDNDSINSGAGSDTVSGGSENDLIFGEEGDDSIVGDDGNDTIDAGSGQDTVLGDIGDDSIQGGDNNDQINGSVGNDTIAGGSGSDRLTGGGGNDFFFYEVADEGIDIIIDFDSKGEDTFLFTSANFGEITDDGFSDVILQDENIGSEGLSIADAELVIFEGKFDDAQAVNAALNVQNGSSDRPAFFVYLNGKSNKYILGYDSSLADDSLPAFELGILQSIEPDEDQISTIIEADDFDFI
;
A
#
# COMPACT_ATOMS: atom_id res chain seq x y z
N MET A 1 5.35 1.84 -49.43
CA MET A 1 4.34 2.28 -50.43
C MET A 1 3.50 1.10 -50.95
N GLY A 2 2.32 0.86 -50.37
CA GLY A 2 1.17 0.32 -51.12
C GLY A 2 0.82 -1.17 -50.97
N THR A 3 -0.14 -1.44 -50.07
CA THR A 3 -1.12 -2.56 -50.06
C THR A 3 -0.61 -4.00 -50.02
N ALA A 4 -0.61 -4.60 -48.82
CA ALA A 4 -1.55 -5.66 -48.40
C ALA A 4 -1.26 -6.03 -46.94
N GLY A 5 -2.29 -6.15 -46.09
CA GLY A 5 -2.12 -6.52 -44.68
C GLY A 5 -1.95 -8.03 -44.45
N VAL A 6 -1.54 -8.36 -43.23
CA VAL A 6 -1.51 -9.70 -42.63
C VAL A 6 -2.12 -9.55 -41.24
N LEU A 7 -2.96 -10.50 -40.83
CA LEU A 7 -3.36 -10.72 -39.43
C LEU A 7 -2.56 -11.92 -38.93
N THR A 8 -2.04 -11.84 -37.71
CA THR A 8 -1.19 -12.85 -37.08
C THR A 8 -1.71 -13.20 -35.70
N ASN A 9 -2.82 -13.93 -35.64
CA ASN A 9 -2.99 -15.11 -34.78
C ASN A 9 -4.25 -15.89 -35.21
N VAL A 10 -4.11 -17.18 -35.54
CA VAL A 10 -5.21 -18.07 -35.94
C VAL A 10 -4.90 -19.51 -35.53
N GLU A 11 -5.47 -19.93 -34.41
CA GLU A 11 -5.43 -21.29 -33.85
C GLU A 11 -6.07 -22.34 -34.80
N VAL A 12 -5.53 -23.58 -34.83
CA VAL A 12 -5.94 -24.62 -35.81
C VAL A 12 -6.55 -25.86 -35.14
N VAL A 13 -7.69 -25.62 -34.51
CA VAL A 13 -8.46 -26.59 -33.73
C VAL A 13 -8.91 -27.82 -34.55
N THR A 14 -8.89 -29.00 -33.92
CA THR A 14 -9.35 -30.28 -34.52
C THR A 14 -10.55 -30.87 -33.76
N MET A 15 -11.77 -30.59 -34.23
CA MET A 15 -13.02 -31.01 -33.58
C MET A 15 -13.57 -32.35 -34.13
N ILE A 16 -14.24 -33.14 -33.28
CA ILE A 16 -14.90 -34.41 -33.67
C ILE A 16 -16.41 -34.20 -33.88
N ILE A 17 -16.79 -33.81 -35.09
CA ILE A 17 -18.19 -33.56 -35.44
C ILE A 17 -18.84 -34.85 -35.98
N ASN A 18 -19.90 -35.32 -35.32
CA ASN A 18 -20.62 -36.57 -35.65
C ASN A 18 -19.71 -37.83 -35.75
N GLY A 19 -18.65 -37.88 -34.94
CA GLY A 19 -17.70 -39.01 -34.94
C GLY A 19 -16.67 -38.99 -36.08
N VAL A 20 -16.50 -37.86 -36.77
CA VAL A 20 -15.45 -37.65 -37.78
C VAL A 20 -14.55 -36.48 -37.33
N PRO A 21 -13.23 -36.67 -37.20
CA PRO A 21 -12.31 -35.57 -36.93
C PRO A 21 -12.15 -34.66 -38.15
N ILE A 22 -12.36 -33.35 -37.93
CA ILE A 22 -12.30 -32.28 -38.92
C ILE A 22 -11.43 -31.16 -38.36
N ARG A 23 -10.50 -30.64 -39.16
CA ARG A 23 -9.73 -29.43 -38.83
C ARG A 23 -10.50 -28.20 -39.26
N GLY A 24 -10.44 -27.14 -38.47
CA GLY A 24 -11.00 -25.83 -38.75
C GLY A 24 -10.28 -24.74 -37.97
N PHE A 25 -10.91 -23.58 -37.89
CA PHE A 25 -10.56 -22.45 -37.04
C PHE A 25 -11.87 -21.73 -36.66
N PHE A 26 -11.89 -20.98 -35.57
CA PHE A 26 -12.96 -20.03 -35.26
C PHE A 26 -12.62 -18.68 -35.90
N ASN A 27 -13.64 -17.87 -36.14
CA ASN A 27 -13.46 -16.47 -36.53
C ASN A 27 -13.91 -15.54 -35.39
N ASP A 28 -13.63 -14.26 -35.60
CA ASP A 28 -14.05 -13.03 -34.91
C ASP A 28 -15.59 -12.86 -34.70
N PHE A 29 -16.39 -13.92 -34.86
CA PHE A 29 -17.81 -14.03 -34.48
C PHE A 29 -18.16 -15.43 -33.92
N ASN A 30 -17.14 -16.15 -33.42
CA ASN A 30 -17.18 -17.50 -32.85
C ASN A 30 -17.88 -18.60 -33.71
N GLU A 31 -17.91 -18.48 -35.05
CA GLU A 31 -18.51 -19.47 -35.96
C GLU A 31 -17.43 -20.40 -36.56
N PHE A 32 -17.46 -21.70 -36.21
CA PHE A 32 -16.43 -22.67 -36.63
C PHE A 32 -16.36 -22.93 -38.15
N VAL A 33 -15.22 -22.61 -38.77
CA VAL A 33 -14.97 -22.74 -40.22
C VAL A 33 -14.10 -23.97 -40.55
N PRO A 34 -14.66 -25.03 -41.20
CA PRO A 34 -13.92 -26.28 -41.44
C PRO A 34 -13.00 -26.26 -42.68
N LEU A 35 -11.72 -26.58 -42.47
CA LEU A 35 -10.65 -26.69 -43.47
C LEU A 35 -10.60 -28.07 -44.18
N GLN A 36 -10.64 -29.19 -43.44
CA GLN A 36 -10.57 -30.54 -44.04
C GLN A 36 -10.94 -31.69 -43.08
N ALA A 37 -11.51 -32.77 -43.63
CA ALA A 37 -11.87 -33.99 -42.88
C ALA A 37 -10.81 -35.09 -43.03
N ILE A 38 -10.49 -35.78 -41.93
CA ILE A 38 -9.38 -36.76 -41.85
C ILE A 38 -9.91 -38.20 -42.06
N PRO A 39 -9.25 -39.05 -42.89
CA PRO A 39 -9.71 -40.42 -43.15
C PRO A 39 -9.21 -41.47 -42.15
N GLU A 40 -10.11 -42.36 -41.70
CA GLU A 40 -9.80 -43.50 -40.80
C GLU A 40 -8.80 -44.52 -41.37
N ALA A 41 -8.07 -45.20 -40.47
CA ALA A 41 -7.19 -46.33 -40.78
C ALA A 41 -7.81 -47.68 -40.36
N THR A 42 -7.71 -48.70 -41.23
CA THR A 42 -8.24 -50.06 -40.97
C THR A 42 -7.16 -51.09 -40.58
N PRO A 43 -7.46 -52.11 -39.75
CA PRO A 43 -6.44 -52.79 -38.91
C PRO A 43 -5.83 -54.10 -39.46
N GLU A 44 -4.61 -54.39 -38.94
CA GLU A 44 -3.91 -55.68 -38.63
C GLU A 44 -3.93 -56.91 -39.60
N PRO A 45 -2.87 -57.78 -39.65
CA PRO A 45 -2.43 -58.58 -38.49
C PRO A 45 -0.93 -59.02 -38.37
N THR A 46 -0.57 -59.55 -37.19
CA THR A 46 0.63 -60.40 -36.90
C THR A 46 0.56 -61.80 -37.56
N PRO A 47 1.65 -62.63 -37.74
CA PRO A 47 2.68 -63.01 -36.73
C PRO A 47 4.12 -63.42 -37.20
N GLU A 48 4.95 -63.86 -36.25
CA GLU A 48 6.27 -64.57 -36.33
C GLU A 48 6.31 -65.87 -37.20
N PRO A 49 7.47 -66.51 -37.58
CA PRO A 49 8.77 -66.62 -36.85
C PRO A 49 10.12 -66.71 -37.66
N THR A 50 11.24 -66.98 -36.96
CA THR A 50 12.65 -67.27 -37.40
C THR A 50 12.86 -68.67 -38.04
N PRO A 51 14.05 -69.11 -38.60
CA PRO A 51 15.47 -68.64 -38.48
C PRO A 51 16.38 -68.64 -39.77
N GLU A 52 17.72 -68.53 -39.57
CA GLU A 52 18.95 -68.57 -40.43
C GLU A 52 19.08 -69.59 -41.62
N PRO A 53 20.12 -69.59 -42.55
CA PRO A 53 21.51 -69.02 -42.50
C PRO A 53 22.17 -68.41 -43.81
N THR A 54 23.50 -68.19 -43.74
CA THR A 54 24.58 -67.68 -44.66
C THR A 54 24.73 -68.31 -46.10
N PRO A 55 25.57 -67.81 -47.08
CA PRO A 55 26.96 -67.25 -46.96
C PRO A 55 27.55 -66.22 -48.00
N GLU A 56 28.77 -65.69 -47.68
CA GLU A 56 29.99 -65.24 -48.48
C GLU A 56 29.96 -64.80 -49.99
N PRO A 57 30.95 -63.99 -50.52
CA PRO A 57 32.40 -63.98 -50.20
C PRO A 57 33.22 -62.64 -50.23
N THR A 58 34.53 -62.76 -49.93
CA THR A 58 35.64 -61.76 -49.74
C THR A 58 36.41 -61.32 -51.04
N PRO A 59 37.36 -60.33 -51.05
CA PRO A 59 38.74 -60.48 -50.51
C PRO A 59 39.58 -59.24 -50.01
N GLU A 60 40.69 -59.60 -49.34
CA GLU A 60 41.88 -58.91 -48.72
C GLU A 60 42.79 -57.99 -49.63
N PRO A 61 43.91 -57.32 -49.17
CA PRO A 61 44.86 -57.69 -48.05
C PRO A 61 45.55 -56.59 -47.16
N THR A 62 46.29 -57.06 -46.13
CA THR A 62 47.08 -56.36 -45.06
C THR A 62 48.59 -56.12 -45.37
N PRO A 63 49.40 -55.45 -44.50
CA PRO A 63 50.34 -56.17 -43.58
C PRO A 63 50.76 -55.46 -42.23
N GLU A 64 51.57 -56.14 -41.40
CA GLU A 64 52.04 -55.83 -40.01
C GLU A 64 53.60 -55.74 -39.91
N PRO A 65 54.28 -55.20 -38.84
CA PRO A 65 54.93 -56.03 -37.77
C PRO A 65 55.31 -55.36 -36.38
N THR A 66 55.97 -56.11 -35.46
CA THR A 66 56.51 -55.74 -34.09
C THR A 66 57.94 -56.35 -33.82
N PRO A 67 58.57 -56.54 -32.61
CA PRO A 67 58.38 -56.08 -31.17
C PRO A 67 59.68 -55.72 -30.33
N GLU A 68 59.52 -55.38 -29.01
CA GLU A 68 60.46 -55.54 -27.83
C GLU A 68 61.86 -54.80 -27.76
N PRO A 69 62.64 -54.72 -26.61
CA PRO A 69 62.56 -55.33 -25.23
C PRO A 69 62.90 -54.40 -23.98
N THR A 70 63.22 -55.01 -22.82
CA THR A 70 63.47 -54.57 -21.40
C THR A 70 64.75 -53.73 -21.07
N PRO A 71 64.96 -53.09 -19.86
CA PRO A 71 65.32 -53.77 -18.56
C PRO A 71 65.00 -53.09 -17.17
N GLU A 72 65.35 -53.81 -16.08
CA GLU A 72 65.41 -53.48 -14.61
C GLU A 72 66.49 -52.41 -14.20
N PRO A 73 66.57 -51.84 -12.94
CA PRO A 73 66.55 -52.55 -11.64
C PRO A 73 66.05 -51.81 -10.34
N THR A 74 66.22 -52.47 -9.18
CA THR A 74 65.87 -52.14 -7.76
C THR A 74 66.81 -51.11 -7.04
N PRO A 75 66.47 -50.54 -5.85
CA PRO A 75 66.69 -51.23 -4.55
C PRO A 75 65.72 -50.97 -3.36
N GLU A 76 65.82 -51.88 -2.39
CA GLU A 76 65.37 -51.91 -0.97
C GLU A 76 65.91 -50.73 -0.08
N PRO A 77 65.46 -50.50 1.19
CA PRO A 77 65.15 -51.55 2.20
C PRO A 77 64.02 -51.34 3.26
N THR A 78 63.49 -52.47 3.75
CA THR A 78 62.79 -52.61 5.04
C THR A 78 63.80 -52.85 6.20
N PRO A 79 63.35 -52.89 7.48
CA PRO A 79 63.30 -54.21 8.12
C PRO A 79 62.09 -54.47 9.06
N GLU A 80 61.65 -55.73 9.00
CA GLU A 80 60.71 -56.47 9.85
C GLU A 80 61.23 -56.69 11.31
N PRO A 81 60.45 -57.20 12.31
CA PRO A 81 59.95 -58.60 12.29
C PRO A 81 58.59 -58.92 12.96
N THR A 82 57.92 -59.94 12.42
CA THR A 82 56.73 -60.65 12.97
C THR A 82 57.11 -61.70 14.05
N PRO A 83 56.16 -62.33 14.82
CA PRO A 83 55.45 -63.53 14.30
C PRO A 83 54.02 -63.85 14.84
N GLU A 84 53.32 -64.68 14.05
CA GLU A 84 52.15 -65.57 14.26
C GLU A 84 52.21 -66.53 15.49
N PRO A 85 51.19 -67.39 15.88
CA PRO A 85 50.15 -68.06 15.04
C PRO A 85 48.71 -68.42 15.57
N THR A 86 47.76 -68.64 14.61
CA THR A 86 46.64 -69.66 14.40
C THR A 86 46.15 -70.65 15.52
N PRO A 87 45.05 -71.49 15.37
CA PRO A 87 44.08 -71.75 14.26
C PRO A 87 42.55 -71.97 14.61
N GLU A 88 41.75 -72.26 13.56
CA GLU A 88 40.46 -73.02 13.39
C GLU A 88 40.02 -74.08 14.46
N PRO A 89 38.71 -74.45 14.63
CA PRO A 89 37.97 -75.31 13.64
C PRO A 89 36.40 -75.34 13.60
N THR A 90 35.82 -75.99 12.57
CA THR A 90 34.44 -76.59 12.48
C THR A 90 34.52 -78.13 12.69
N PRO A 91 33.49 -78.90 13.20
CA PRO A 91 32.24 -79.25 12.44
C PRO A 91 30.96 -79.76 13.22
N GLU A 92 29.85 -80.02 12.49
CA GLU A 92 28.77 -81.09 12.56
C GLU A 92 28.44 -81.96 13.83
N PRO A 93 27.31 -82.73 13.91
CA PRO A 93 25.87 -82.49 13.53
C PRO A 93 24.76 -83.17 14.45
N THR A 94 23.46 -82.86 14.23
CA THR A 94 22.21 -83.65 14.58
C THR A 94 21.83 -83.94 16.06
N PRO A 95 20.58 -84.36 16.43
CA PRO A 95 19.35 -84.64 15.64
C PRO A 95 18.03 -83.95 16.12
N GLU A 96 16.90 -84.18 15.42
CA GLU A 96 15.51 -83.83 15.83
C GLU A 96 14.98 -84.65 17.04
N PRO A 97 13.85 -84.25 17.66
CA PRO A 97 12.54 -84.77 17.22
C PRO A 97 11.38 -83.75 17.17
N THR A 98 10.46 -83.97 16.23
CA THR A 98 9.18 -83.24 16.01
C THR A 98 8.15 -83.45 17.15
N PRO A 99 7.11 -82.59 17.28
CA PRO A 99 5.83 -82.94 16.64
C PRO A 99 4.95 -81.77 16.12
N GLU A 100 4.15 -82.11 15.09
CA GLU A 100 2.89 -81.46 14.67
C GLU A 100 2.98 -80.05 14.03
N PRO A 101 2.00 -79.65 13.19
CA PRO A 101 2.30 -78.87 11.99
C PRO A 101 2.26 -77.35 12.17
N THR A 102 3.29 -76.69 11.64
CA THR A 102 3.34 -75.24 11.45
C THR A 102 2.29 -74.78 10.42
N PRO A 103 1.57 -73.67 10.65
CA PRO A 103 0.87 -72.97 9.57
C PRO A 103 1.88 -72.29 8.64
N GLU A 104 1.62 -72.30 7.33
CA GLU A 104 2.23 -71.37 6.38
C GLU A 104 1.60 -69.97 6.55
N PRO A 105 2.24 -68.89 6.07
CA PRO A 105 2.05 -67.55 6.62
C PRO A 105 0.63 -67.00 6.41
N THR A 106 0.08 -66.43 7.48
CA THR A 106 -0.99 -65.43 7.41
C THR A 106 -0.33 -64.04 7.46
N PRO A 107 -0.78 -63.04 6.69
CA PRO A 107 0.07 -61.88 6.36
C PRO A 107 0.20 -60.84 7.47
N GLU A 108 0.97 -59.79 7.15
CA GLU A 108 0.83 -58.45 7.76
C GLU A 108 -0.64 -57.98 7.71
N PRO A 109 -1.06 -57.06 8.60
CA PRO A 109 -2.46 -56.64 8.68
C PRO A 109 -2.89 -55.87 7.43
N THR A 110 -3.45 -56.58 6.46
CA THR A 110 -4.36 -56.00 5.45
C THR A 110 -5.49 -55.26 6.15
N PRO A 111 -6.01 -54.15 5.58
CA PRO A 111 -7.18 -53.47 6.11
C PRO A 111 -8.34 -54.46 6.35
N GLU A 112 -9.07 -54.29 7.45
CA GLU A 112 -10.26 -55.12 7.69
C GLU A 112 -11.33 -54.86 6.61
N PRO A 113 -12.12 -55.89 6.25
CA PRO A 113 -12.77 -55.93 4.96
C PRO A 113 -13.96 -54.97 4.87
N THR A 114 -14.17 -54.44 3.66
CA THR A 114 -15.48 -53.95 3.25
C THR A 114 -16.54 -55.02 3.55
N PRO A 115 -17.62 -54.70 4.30
CA PRO A 115 -18.83 -55.49 4.22
C PRO A 115 -19.29 -55.50 2.74
N PRO A 116 -19.89 -56.60 2.27
CA PRO A 116 -20.09 -56.81 0.83
C PRO A 116 -21.03 -55.74 0.24
N PRO A 117 -20.91 -55.45 -1.07
CA PRO A 117 -21.94 -54.66 -1.76
C PRO A 117 -23.28 -55.34 -1.55
N THR A 118 -24.26 -54.60 -1.00
CA THR A 118 -25.60 -55.09 -0.76
C THR A 118 -26.22 -55.48 -2.11
N GLU A 119 -26.32 -56.78 -2.39
CA GLU A 119 -26.84 -57.30 -3.66
C GLU A 119 -28.37 -57.13 -3.71
N VAL A 120 -28.83 -55.89 -3.94
CA VAL A 120 -30.24 -55.52 -4.04
C VAL A 120 -30.79 -56.08 -5.35
N ILE A 121 -31.34 -57.29 -5.30
CA ILE A 121 -31.96 -57.92 -6.47
C ILE A 121 -33.39 -57.41 -6.61
N GLU A 122 -33.62 -56.59 -7.64
CA GLU A 122 -34.96 -56.25 -8.10
C GLU A 122 -35.75 -57.50 -8.51
N VAL A 123 -36.79 -57.84 -7.76
CA VAL A 123 -37.73 -58.90 -8.16
C VAL A 123 -38.83 -58.27 -9.01
N ARG A 124 -38.71 -58.43 -10.32
CA ARG A 124 -39.73 -58.03 -11.30
C ARG A 124 -40.60 -59.21 -11.76
N ASP A 125 -41.85 -58.94 -12.13
CA ASP A 125 -42.76 -59.95 -12.67
C ASP A 125 -42.55 -60.21 -14.19
N ASP A 126 -43.24 -61.21 -14.74
CA ASP A 126 -43.27 -61.56 -16.17
C ASP A 126 -43.66 -60.41 -17.12
N GLN A 127 -44.05 -59.24 -16.58
CA GLN A 127 -44.50 -58.04 -17.29
C GLN A 127 -43.60 -56.82 -17.02
N GLY A 128 -42.55 -56.96 -16.21
CA GLY A 128 -41.53 -55.93 -15.93
C GLY A 128 -41.77 -55.07 -14.70
N ASN A 129 -42.87 -55.28 -13.96
CA ASN A 129 -43.22 -54.48 -12.78
C ASN A 129 -42.41 -54.94 -11.57
N LEU A 130 -41.88 -54.01 -10.77
CA LEU A 130 -41.20 -54.31 -9.51
C LEU A 130 -42.24 -54.80 -8.47
N ILE A 131 -42.03 -56.00 -7.91
CA ILE A 131 -42.94 -56.64 -6.95
C ILE A 131 -42.29 -56.89 -5.57
N GLY A 132 -40.99 -56.66 -5.45
CA GLY A 132 -40.24 -56.72 -4.19
C GLY A 132 -38.75 -56.55 -4.42
N LEU A 133 -38.00 -56.40 -3.32
CA LEU A 133 -36.54 -56.40 -3.30
C LEU A 133 -36.05 -57.59 -2.46
N ILE A 134 -34.91 -58.16 -2.81
CA ILE A 134 -34.16 -59.07 -1.94
C ILE A 134 -32.99 -58.30 -1.38
N ILE A 135 -32.89 -58.23 -0.05
CA ILE A 135 -31.83 -57.55 0.70
C ILE A 135 -31.39 -58.52 1.81
N GLU A 136 -30.07 -58.72 1.96
CA GLU A 136 -29.45 -59.72 2.86
C GLU A 136 -30.01 -61.17 2.78
N GLY A 137 -30.73 -61.50 1.71
CA GLY A 137 -31.32 -62.82 1.50
C GLY A 137 -32.73 -63.03 2.08
N GLU A 138 -33.34 -62.03 2.72
CA GLU A 138 -34.79 -62.00 2.96
C GLU A 138 -35.50 -61.22 1.82
N LEU A 139 -36.78 -61.53 1.60
CA LEU A 139 -37.59 -61.00 0.50
C LEU A 139 -38.63 -60.01 1.04
N GLU A 140 -38.41 -58.73 0.81
CA GLU A 140 -39.36 -57.66 1.12
C GLU A 140 -40.37 -57.53 -0.03
N LEU A 141 -41.63 -57.84 0.25
CA LEU A 141 -42.73 -57.79 -0.72
C LEU A 141 -43.50 -56.47 -0.61
N LEU A 142 -43.61 -55.74 -1.72
CA LEU A 142 -44.45 -54.55 -1.79
C LEU A 142 -45.94 -54.93 -1.56
N PRO A 143 -46.72 -54.10 -0.84
CA PRO A 143 -48.03 -54.49 -0.30
C PRO A 143 -49.15 -54.61 -1.36
N ILE A 144 -49.18 -55.73 -2.08
CA ILE A 144 -50.21 -56.07 -3.05
C ILE A 144 -51.62 -56.23 -2.42
N PRO A 145 -52.66 -55.48 -2.87
CA PRO A 145 -53.98 -55.51 -2.27
C PRO A 145 -54.77 -56.80 -2.55
N SER A 146 -55.62 -57.20 -1.59
CA SER A 146 -56.29 -58.51 -1.57
C SER A 146 -57.45 -58.63 -2.60
N PRO A 147 -57.54 -59.73 -3.38
CA PRO A 147 -58.52 -59.85 -4.48
C PRO A 147 -59.83 -60.58 -4.09
N THR A 148 -60.87 -60.46 -4.96
CA THR A 148 -62.10 -61.29 -5.15
C THR A 148 -63.41 -60.48 -5.03
N PRO A 149 -64.46 -60.64 -5.90
CA PRO A 149 -64.65 -61.61 -7.00
C PRO A 149 -64.91 -61.00 -8.41
N THR A 150 -64.92 -61.88 -9.41
CA THR A 150 -65.04 -61.61 -10.86
C THR A 150 -66.48 -61.49 -11.40
N GLU A 151 -66.68 -60.56 -12.35
CA GLU A 151 -67.74 -60.44 -13.39
C GLU A 151 -69.24 -60.62 -13.08
N THR A 152 -70.02 -59.59 -13.44
CA THR A 152 -70.85 -59.64 -14.68
C THR A 152 -71.35 -58.24 -15.12
N PRO A 153 -71.28 -57.86 -16.41
CA PRO A 153 -71.82 -56.58 -16.93
C PRO A 153 -73.31 -56.71 -17.32
N PRO A 154 -74.04 -55.62 -17.73
CA PRO A 154 -73.73 -54.17 -17.76
C PRO A 154 -74.69 -53.38 -16.79
N PRO A 155 -74.86 -52.03 -16.81
CA PRO A 155 -74.30 -50.99 -17.70
C PRO A 155 -73.69 -49.75 -17.01
N THR A 156 -73.23 -48.82 -17.86
CA THR A 156 -72.69 -47.48 -17.60
C THR A 156 -73.36 -46.69 -16.45
N PRO A 157 -72.64 -46.41 -15.35
CA PRO A 157 -72.87 -45.24 -14.50
C PRO A 157 -72.24 -43.98 -15.14
N ALA A 158 -72.47 -42.80 -14.54
CA ALA A 158 -71.93 -41.52 -15.01
C ALA A 158 -70.38 -41.48 -14.93
N PRO A 159 -69.71 -40.62 -15.72
CA PRO A 159 -68.27 -40.37 -15.53
C PRO A 159 -67.99 -39.85 -14.12
N GLU A 160 -66.84 -40.24 -13.58
CA GLU A 160 -66.24 -39.55 -12.43
C GLU A 160 -65.82 -38.12 -12.86
N PRO A 161 -65.84 -37.13 -11.95
CA PRO A 161 -65.25 -35.84 -12.22
C PRO A 161 -63.74 -36.00 -12.51
N PRO A 162 -63.13 -35.12 -13.31
CA PRO A 162 -61.68 -35.07 -13.43
C PRO A 162 -61.04 -34.80 -12.04
N PRO A 163 -59.75 -35.14 -11.85
CA PRO A 163 -59.03 -34.67 -10.67
C PRO A 163 -59.06 -33.14 -10.58
N PRO A 164 -58.99 -32.55 -9.37
CA PRO A 164 -58.65 -31.14 -9.24
C PRO A 164 -57.19 -30.91 -9.69
N PRO A 165 -56.82 -29.65 -9.98
CA PRO A 165 -55.41 -29.31 -10.13
C PRO A 165 -54.66 -29.56 -8.81
N LEU A 166 -53.35 -29.78 -8.88
CA LEU A 166 -52.49 -29.73 -7.71
C LEU A 166 -52.09 -28.27 -7.51
N ALA A 167 -52.61 -27.67 -6.44
CA ALA A 167 -52.18 -26.35 -6.03
C ALA A 167 -51.04 -26.46 -5.00
N ILE A 168 -50.03 -25.58 -5.09
CA ILE A 168 -48.84 -25.57 -4.23
C ILE A 168 -48.82 -24.27 -3.43
N ASP A 169 -48.47 -24.33 -2.14
CA ASP A 169 -48.34 -23.11 -1.31
C ASP A 169 -47.04 -22.36 -1.69
N ASP A 170 -47.11 -21.03 -1.81
CA ASP A 170 -46.00 -20.15 -2.21
C ASP A 170 -45.39 -19.39 -1.02
N ALA A 171 -44.19 -18.85 -1.23
CA ALA A 171 -43.52 -17.91 -0.35
C ALA A 171 -43.09 -16.66 -1.15
N VAL A 172 -43.11 -15.50 -0.50
CA VAL A 172 -42.70 -14.20 -1.08
C VAL A 172 -42.09 -13.34 0.04
N THR A 173 -41.06 -12.58 -0.29
CA THR A 173 -40.36 -11.61 0.55
C THR A 173 -40.48 -10.20 -0.05
N THR A 174 -40.33 -9.15 0.76
CA THR A 174 -40.25 -7.74 0.33
C THR A 174 -39.88 -6.87 1.54
N ASN A 175 -39.32 -5.68 1.32
CA ASN A 175 -39.02 -4.73 2.39
C ASN A 175 -40.23 -3.87 2.78
N GLN A 176 -40.08 -3.08 3.84
CA GLN A 176 -41.13 -2.15 4.27
C GLN A 176 -41.46 -1.17 3.13
N ASN A 177 -42.74 -0.81 2.98
CA ASN A 177 -43.26 0.13 1.97
C ASN A 177 -43.14 -0.29 0.48
N GLN A 178 -42.16 -1.12 0.11
CA GLN A 178 -41.86 -1.67 -1.23
C GLN A 178 -43.00 -2.58 -1.80
N ALA A 179 -43.09 -2.79 -3.12
CA ALA A 179 -44.27 -3.42 -3.77
C ALA A 179 -43.99 -4.63 -4.69
N VAL A 180 -43.61 -5.77 -4.09
CA VAL A 180 -43.29 -7.03 -4.81
C VAL A 180 -44.42 -7.59 -5.70
N SER A 181 -44.04 -8.18 -6.85
CA SER A 181 -44.96 -8.76 -7.85
C SER A 181 -44.55 -10.17 -8.31
N PHE A 182 -45.47 -11.14 -8.25
CA PHE A 182 -45.17 -12.58 -8.39
C PHE A 182 -46.31 -13.38 -9.04
N ASN A 183 -46.03 -14.58 -9.57
CA ASN A 183 -46.98 -15.41 -10.33
C ASN A 183 -47.33 -16.74 -9.63
N VAL A 184 -48.51 -16.82 -9.00
CA VAL A 184 -48.96 -18.01 -8.23
C VAL A 184 -49.51 -19.16 -9.11
N LEU A 185 -49.06 -19.24 -10.37
CA LEU A 185 -49.37 -20.34 -11.30
C LEU A 185 -48.11 -20.94 -11.95
N GLU A 186 -46.91 -20.58 -11.46
CA GLU A 186 -45.61 -21.06 -11.94
C GLU A 186 -45.39 -22.55 -11.59
N ASN A 187 -45.58 -22.88 -10.31
CA ASN A 187 -45.43 -24.21 -9.71
C ASN A 187 -46.71 -25.09 -9.81
N ASP A 188 -47.83 -24.50 -10.23
CA ASP A 188 -49.19 -25.07 -10.13
C ASP A 188 -49.51 -26.02 -11.32
N ILE A 189 -49.95 -27.25 -11.06
CA ILE A 189 -50.01 -28.31 -12.08
C ILE A 189 -51.41 -28.95 -12.21
N ASP A 190 -52.04 -28.85 -13.39
CA ASP A 190 -53.21 -29.70 -13.74
C ASP A 190 -52.77 -31.10 -14.22
N PRO A 191 -53.12 -32.20 -13.52
CA PRO A 191 -52.74 -33.56 -13.93
C PRO A 191 -53.37 -34.04 -15.25
N THR A 192 -54.19 -33.22 -15.91
CA THR A 192 -54.77 -33.49 -17.23
C THR A 192 -54.34 -32.49 -18.32
N GLY A 193 -53.39 -31.59 -18.02
CA GLY A 193 -52.77 -30.67 -18.99
C GLY A 193 -53.67 -29.53 -19.47
N ASN A 194 -54.73 -29.18 -18.72
CA ASN A 194 -55.50 -27.98 -19.01
C ASN A 194 -54.75 -26.72 -18.58
N ARG A 195 -55.12 -25.56 -19.17
CA ARG A 195 -54.69 -24.26 -18.63
C ARG A 195 -55.39 -24.01 -17.30
N LEU A 196 -54.61 -23.60 -16.31
CA LEU A 196 -55.10 -23.12 -15.02
C LEU A 196 -55.56 -21.66 -15.13
N SER A 197 -56.30 -21.23 -14.13
CA SER A 197 -56.74 -19.86 -13.91
C SER A 197 -57.16 -19.69 -12.46
N ILE A 198 -56.85 -18.54 -11.86
CA ILE A 198 -57.41 -18.15 -10.56
C ILE A 198 -58.93 -17.95 -10.72
N ILE A 199 -59.71 -18.45 -9.77
CA ILE A 199 -61.18 -18.24 -9.73
C ILE A 199 -61.69 -17.54 -8.47
N ASN A 200 -60.86 -17.45 -7.43
CA ASN A 200 -61.13 -16.74 -6.18
C ASN A 200 -59.81 -16.54 -5.42
N PHE A 201 -59.69 -15.45 -4.65
CA PHE A 201 -58.59 -15.25 -3.70
C PHE A 201 -59.08 -14.47 -2.45
N SER A 202 -58.39 -14.60 -1.33
CA SER A 202 -58.54 -13.72 -0.17
C SER A 202 -57.63 -12.50 -0.30
N LEU A 203 -57.92 -11.44 0.45
CA LEU A 203 -56.94 -10.36 0.63
C LEU A 203 -56.02 -10.68 1.81
N PRO A 204 -54.78 -10.19 1.80
CA PRO A 204 -53.91 -10.07 2.98
C PRO A 204 -54.56 -9.21 4.09
N ASN A 205 -54.01 -9.25 5.30
CA ASN A 205 -54.55 -8.55 6.48
C ASN A 205 -53.89 -7.18 6.70
N ASP A 206 -52.61 -7.11 6.41
CA ASP A 206 -51.67 -6.06 6.81
C ASP A 206 -50.90 -5.45 5.63
N GLY A 207 -51.06 -6.00 4.41
CA GLY A 207 -50.87 -5.27 3.15
C GLY A 207 -52.14 -5.11 2.29
N SER A 208 -51.93 -4.81 1.01
CA SER A 208 -52.91 -4.73 -0.08
C SER A 208 -52.49 -5.63 -1.24
N LEU A 209 -53.42 -6.01 -2.12
CA LEU A 209 -53.18 -6.99 -3.18
C LEU A 209 -53.96 -6.65 -4.46
N VAL A 210 -53.28 -6.69 -5.61
CA VAL A 210 -53.83 -6.41 -6.95
C VAL A 210 -53.61 -7.61 -7.87
N GLU A 211 -54.67 -8.14 -8.47
CA GLU A 211 -54.56 -9.16 -9.54
C GLU A 211 -54.26 -8.45 -10.88
N ASN A 212 -53.04 -8.60 -11.40
CA ASN A 212 -52.62 -8.03 -12.69
C ASN A 212 -53.10 -8.88 -13.88
N GLY A 213 -53.32 -10.17 -13.62
CA GLY A 213 -53.94 -11.11 -14.53
C GLY A 213 -53.07 -12.34 -14.81
N THR A 214 -53.67 -13.34 -15.45
CA THR A 214 -53.02 -14.62 -15.85
C THR A 214 -52.42 -15.50 -14.74
N GLY A 215 -52.37 -15.03 -13.49
CA GLY A 215 -51.73 -15.69 -12.34
C GLY A 215 -50.93 -14.70 -11.47
N THR A 216 -50.55 -13.56 -12.07
CA THR A 216 -49.71 -12.53 -11.43
C THR A 216 -50.48 -11.63 -10.47
N PHE A 217 -49.90 -11.42 -9.29
CA PHE A 217 -50.34 -10.48 -8.27
C PHE A 217 -49.23 -9.48 -7.94
N THR A 218 -49.60 -8.24 -7.63
CA THR A 218 -48.74 -7.31 -6.86
C THR A 218 -49.25 -7.26 -5.44
N TYR A 219 -48.33 -7.39 -4.47
CA TYR A 219 -48.55 -7.08 -3.07
C TYR A 219 -47.93 -5.73 -2.74
N THR A 220 -48.50 -5.02 -1.77
CA THR A 220 -47.90 -3.82 -1.20
C THR A 220 -48.18 -3.85 0.30
N PRO A 221 -47.18 -3.81 1.19
CA PRO A 221 -47.38 -3.64 2.62
C PRO A 221 -48.25 -2.42 2.92
N ARG A 222 -48.79 -2.36 4.14
CA ARG A 222 -49.24 -1.10 4.70
C ARG A 222 -48.02 -0.34 5.21
N ASP A 223 -48.07 0.98 5.08
CA ASP A 223 -47.14 1.94 5.66
C ASP A 223 -46.75 1.49 7.10
N PHE A 224 -45.46 1.30 7.35
CA PHE A 224 -44.88 0.85 8.62
C PHE A 224 -45.28 -0.56 9.11
N PHE A 225 -45.57 -1.50 8.20
CA PHE A 225 -45.74 -2.93 8.53
C PHE A 225 -44.43 -3.72 8.39
N ILE A 226 -44.10 -4.50 9.43
CA ILE A 226 -43.02 -5.49 9.45
C ILE A 226 -43.60 -6.80 10.03
N GLY A 227 -43.21 -7.93 9.46
CA GLY A 227 -43.61 -9.28 9.88
C GLY A 227 -44.33 -10.05 8.77
N THR A 228 -44.94 -11.19 9.14
CA THR A 228 -45.59 -12.07 8.16
C THR A 228 -47.07 -11.76 7.95
N ASP A 229 -47.48 -11.71 6.69
CA ASP A 229 -48.87 -11.74 6.24
C ASP A 229 -49.11 -12.94 5.31
N SER A 230 -50.34 -13.18 4.88
CA SER A 230 -50.66 -14.26 3.94
C SER A 230 -51.99 -14.03 3.24
N PHE A 231 -52.11 -14.59 2.04
CA PHE A 231 -53.41 -14.77 1.38
C PHE A 231 -53.54 -16.16 0.77
N SER A 232 -54.74 -16.52 0.36
CA SER A 232 -55.04 -17.82 -0.22
C SER A 232 -55.78 -17.65 -1.54
N TYR A 233 -55.48 -18.51 -2.51
CA TYR A 233 -56.05 -18.45 -3.85
C TYR A 233 -56.57 -19.83 -4.29
N GLU A 234 -57.60 -19.82 -5.14
CA GLU A 234 -58.27 -21.02 -5.64
C GLU A 234 -57.99 -21.15 -7.15
N THR A 235 -57.16 -22.13 -7.54
CA THR A 235 -56.83 -22.41 -8.94
C THR A 235 -57.85 -23.38 -9.54
N SER A 236 -58.15 -23.23 -10.83
CA SER A 236 -59.09 -24.10 -11.53
C SER A 236 -58.69 -24.39 -12.97
N ASN A 237 -58.85 -25.66 -13.35
CA ASN A 237 -58.80 -26.15 -14.73
C ASN A 237 -60.11 -25.91 -15.52
N GLY A 238 -61.02 -25.09 -14.99
CA GLY A 238 -62.34 -24.82 -15.57
C GLY A 238 -63.41 -25.88 -15.30
N THR A 239 -63.10 -26.94 -14.55
CA THR A 239 -64.07 -27.99 -14.16
C THR A 239 -63.99 -28.42 -12.69
N THR A 240 -62.82 -28.33 -12.08
CA THR A 240 -62.49 -28.61 -10.67
C THR A 240 -61.48 -27.57 -10.17
N SER A 241 -61.31 -27.47 -8.85
CA SER A 241 -60.43 -26.48 -8.22
C SER A 241 -59.75 -27.01 -6.96
N SER A 242 -58.63 -26.37 -6.61
CA SER A 242 -57.85 -26.56 -5.38
C SER A 242 -57.51 -25.20 -4.77
N LEU A 243 -57.10 -25.18 -3.50
CA LEU A 243 -56.72 -23.98 -2.74
C LEU A 243 -55.27 -24.10 -2.31
N ALA A 244 -54.51 -23.02 -2.47
CA ALA A 244 -53.16 -22.82 -1.96
C ALA A 244 -53.06 -21.46 -1.23
N THR A 245 -51.90 -21.23 -0.60
CA THR A 245 -51.60 -20.12 0.29
C THR A 245 -50.28 -19.48 -0.11
N VAL A 246 -50.26 -18.17 -0.28
CA VAL A 246 -49.01 -17.39 -0.35
C VAL A 246 -48.71 -16.90 1.06
N ASN A 247 -47.52 -17.21 1.55
CA ASN A 247 -46.96 -16.66 2.78
C ASN A 247 -46.05 -15.50 2.39
N ILE A 248 -46.25 -14.33 3.00
CA ILE A 248 -45.50 -13.12 2.66
C ILE A 248 -44.75 -12.68 3.91
N THR A 249 -43.44 -12.47 3.81
CA THR A 249 -42.63 -11.86 4.87
C THR A 249 -42.25 -10.45 4.47
N VAL A 250 -42.63 -9.47 5.29
CA VAL A 250 -42.20 -8.07 5.13
C VAL A 250 -41.12 -7.80 6.15
N PHE A 251 -39.92 -7.43 5.72
CA PHE A 251 -38.82 -7.07 6.60
C PHE A 251 -38.85 -5.57 6.95
N ASN A 252 -37.76 -5.03 7.50
CA ASN A 252 -37.61 -3.58 7.65
C ASN A 252 -37.32 -2.93 6.28
N GLU A 253 -37.29 -1.61 6.23
CA GLU A 253 -36.60 -0.89 5.14
C GLU A 253 -35.09 -1.20 5.25
N GLY A 254 -34.40 -1.43 4.13
CA GLY A 254 -32.97 -1.78 4.10
C GLY A 254 -32.59 -3.12 4.74
N ALA A 255 -33.47 -4.13 4.73
CA ALA A 255 -33.18 -5.45 5.29
C ALA A 255 -32.87 -6.50 4.20
N PRO A 256 -31.98 -7.48 4.47
CA PRO A 256 -31.62 -8.49 3.46
C PRO A 256 -32.79 -9.40 3.07
N ILE A 257 -32.97 -9.57 1.77
CA ILE A 257 -33.98 -10.41 1.13
C ILE A 257 -33.30 -11.70 0.67
N ARG A 258 -33.59 -12.82 1.36
CA ARG A 258 -33.11 -14.13 0.92
C ARG A 258 -33.93 -14.71 -0.23
N VAL A 259 -33.23 -15.23 -1.24
CA VAL A 259 -33.76 -15.78 -2.49
C VAL A 259 -33.35 -17.24 -2.69
N GLU A 260 -33.97 -17.93 -3.65
CA GLU A 260 -33.62 -19.30 -4.08
C GLU A 260 -34.00 -19.45 -5.58
N GLY A 261 -33.08 -19.99 -6.38
CA GLY A 261 -33.21 -20.22 -7.82
C GLY A 261 -33.08 -18.93 -8.66
N VAL A 262 -33.93 -18.80 -9.68
CA VAL A 262 -33.91 -17.62 -10.56
C VAL A 262 -34.74 -16.50 -9.96
N PHE A 263 -34.09 -15.43 -9.52
CA PHE A 263 -34.68 -14.22 -8.97
C PHE A 263 -34.42 -13.00 -9.86
N GLN A 264 -35.32 -12.03 -9.83
CA GLN A 264 -35.15 -10.70 -10.41
C GLN A 264 -35.80 -9.70 -9.46
N GLY A 265 -35.03 -8.70 -9.01
CA GLY A 265 -35.46 -7.66 -8.07
C GLY A 265 -36.33 -6.59 -8.74
N THR A 266 -36.25 -5.37 -8.24
CA THR A 266 -37.10 -4.24 -8.64
C THR A 266 -36.32 -2.93 -8.76
N PRO A 267 -36.86 -1.89 -9.42
CA PRO A 267 -36.16 -0.61 -9.62
C PRO A 267 -36.08 0.28 -8.36
N GLU A 268 -35.78 -0.29 -7.20
CA GLU A 268 -35.55 0.40 -5.92
C GLU A 268 -34.56 -0.45 -5.08
N ASN A 269 -33.44 0.13 -4.63
CA ASN A 269 -32.29 -0.49 -3.94
C ASN A 269 -32.64 -1.71 -3.02
N GLU A 270 -32.09 -2.87 -3.33
CA GLU A 270 -32.33 -4.18 -2.73
C GLU A 270 -31.04 -4.89 -2.27
N PHE A 271 -30.98 -5.23 -0.98
CA PHE A 271 -29.98 -6.19 -0.46
C PHE A 271 -30.51 -7.61 -0.67
N LEU A 272 -29.93 -8.35 -1.62
CA LEU A 272 -30.26 -9.73 -2.00
C LEU A 272 -29.20 -10.72 -1.48
N ILE A 273 -29.63 -11.89 -1.00
CA ILE A 273 -28.73 -12.98 -0.61
C ILE A 273 -29.28 -14.34 -1.10
N GLY A 274 -28.45 -15.12 -1.78
CA GLY A 274 -28.74 -16.47 -2.28
C GLY A 274 -28.73 -17.56 -1.20
N SER A 275 -28.27 -18.75 -1.61
CA SER A 275 -28.40 -20.00 -0.87
C SER A 275 -27.24 -20.98 -1.14
N ASP A 276 -27.19 -22.10 -0.41
CA ASP A 276 -26.19 -23.18 -0.63
C ASP A 276 -26.42 -23.98 -1.96
N GLN A 277 -26.89 -23.33 -3.03
CA GLN A 277 -27.27 -23.94 -4.32
C GLN A 277 -27.18 -22.92 -5.47
N VAL A 278 -26.86 -23.44 -6.66
CA VAL A 278 -26.92 -22.73 -7.96
C VAL A 278 -28.15 -21.83 -8.12
N ASP A 279 -27.94 -20.53 -7.92
CA ASP A 279 -28.91 -19.46 -8.00
C ASP A 279 -28.60 -18.52 -9.19
N VAL A 280 -29.56 -17.70 -9.60
CA VAL A 280 -29.41 -16.75 -10.72
C VAL A 280 -30.14 -15.46 -10.35
N ILE A 281 -29.41 -14.38 -10.14
CA ILE A 281 -29.91 -13.15 -9.52
C ILE A 281 -29.65 -11.96 -10.44
N PHE A 282 -30.69 -11.16 -10.68
CA PHE A 282 -30.59 -9.87 -11.39
C PHE A 282 -31.16 -8.78 -10.46
N GLY A 283 -30.45 -7.68 -10.23
CA GLY A 283 -30.93 -6.55 -9.39
C GLY A 283 -32.20 -5.90 -9.97
N ALA A 284 -32.03 -5.16 -11.07
CA ALA A 284 -33.05 -4.53 -11.91
C ALA A 284 -33.53 -3.11 -11.51
N GLY A 285 -32.63 -2.29 -10.96
CA GLY A 285 -32.63 -0.83 -11.02
C GLY A 285 -32.43 -0.14 -9.66
N GLY A 286 -31.51 0.81 -9.60
CA GLY A 286 -31.03 1.41 -8.35
C GLY A 286 -29.95 0.54 -7.68
N ASP A 287 -29.19 1.20 -6.80
CA ASP A 287 -27.93 0.69 -6.22
C ASP A 287 -28.18 -0.53 -5.29
N ASP A 288 -27.97 -1.76 -5.79
CA ASP A 288 -28.28 -3.03 -5.12
C ASP A 288 -27.06 -3.61 -4.36
N SER A 289 -27.29 -4.67 -3.58
CA SER A 289 -26.22 -5.44 -2.92
C SER A 289 -26.52 -6.94 -2.95
N ILE A 290 -25.81 -7.71 -3.77
CA ILE A 290 -26.16 -9.08 -4.14
C ILE A 290 -25.05 -10.07 -3.77
N PHE A 291 -25.38 -11.09 -2.99
CA PHE A 291 -24.47 -12.15 -2.56
C PHE A 291 -25.01 -13.53 -2.95
N GLY A 292 -24.21 -14.42 -3.57
CA GLY A 292 -24.60 -15.81 -3.88
C GLY A 292 -24.52 -16.76 -2.67
N GLU A 293 -23.40 -16.66 -1.95
CA GLU A 293 -22.92 -17.48 -0.80
C GLU A 293 -22.21 -18.81 -1.13
N ALA A 294 -22.82 -19.74 -1.86
CA ALA A 294 -22.15 -20.98 -2.27
C ALA A 294 -22.93 -21.78 -3.34
N GLY A 295 -22.46 -21.75 -4.59
CA GLY A 295 -23.24 -22.30 -5.70
C GLY A 295 -22.46 -22.63 -6.96
N ASN A 296 -22.90 -22.04 -8.07
CA ASN A 296 -22.21 -21.87 -9.36
C ASN A 296 -23.08 -20.84 -10.10
N ASP A 297 -23.14 -19.65 -9.51
CA ASP A 297 -24.25 -18.71 -9.58
C ASP A 297 -24.08 -17.73 -10.73
N GLU A 298 -25.19 -17.17 -11.21
CA GLU A 298 -25.16 -16.11 -12.24
C GLU A 298 -25.76 -14.84 -11.64
N ILE A 299 -24.89 -13.95 -11.14
CA ILE A 299 -25.21 -12.68 -10.49
C ILE A 299 -25.02 -11.54 -11.49
N ARG A 300 -26.00 -10.63 -11.57
CA ARG A 300 -25.91 -9.42 -12.40
C ARG A 300 -26.50 -8.20 -11.70
N GLY A 301 -25.78 -7.08 -11.78
CA GLY A 301 -26.31 -5.73 -11.62
C GLY A 301 -27.15 -5.29 -12.82
N ASP A 302 -27.30 -3.99 -13.07
CA ASP A 302 -27.92 -3.53 -14.32
C ASP A 302 -27.61 -2.15 -14.94
N GLY A 303 -27.60 -1.04 -14.20
CA GLY A 303 -27.76 0.29 -14.81
C GLY A 303 -27.64 1.51 -13.89
N ASP A 304 -27.37 1.25 -12.62
CA ASP A 304 -27.12 2.14 -11.48
C ASP A 304 -26.01 1.40 -10.66
N ASN A 305 -25.51 1.90 -9.52
CA ASN A 305 -24.21 1.42 -8.97
C ASN A 305 -24.33 0.21 -8.02
N ASP A 306 -23.87 -0.98 -8.42
CA ASP A 306 -24.16 -2.23 -7.69
C ASP A 306 -22.98 -2.83 -6.90
N PHE A 307 -23.26 -3.47 -5.74
CA PHE A 307 -22.30 -4.30 -5.00
C PHE A 307 -22.60 -5.79 -5.20
N LEU A 308 -21.67 -6.58 -5.72
CA LEU A 308 -21.88 -7.97 -6.14
C LEU A 308 -20.81 -8.92 -5.58
N ASN A 309 -21.21 -10.09 -5.06
CA ASN A 309 -20.29 -11.13 -4.60
C ASN A 309 -20.83 -12.54 -4.95
N GLY A 310 -20.07 -13.37 -5.66
CA GLY A 310 -20.40 -14.79 -5.88
C GLY A 310 -20.33 -15.56 -4.57
N GLY A 311 -19.10 -15.85 -4.16
CA GLY A 311 -18.72 -16.17 -2.79
C GLY A 311 -18.03 -17.52 -2.61
N ARG A 312 -18.43 -18.57 -3.35
CA ARG A 312 -17.79 -19.90 -3.38
C ARG A 312 -18.32 -20.78 -4.53
N ASN A 313 -17.38 -21.44 -5.20
CA ASN A 313 -17.54 -22.39 -6.30
C ASN A 313 -17.94 -21.73 -7.63
N ASN A 314 -16.98 -21.52 -8.54
CA ASN A 314 -17.13 -21.16 -9.97
C ASN A 314 -18.46 -20.45 -10.32
N ASP A 315 -18.57 -19.19 -9.91
CA ASP A 315 -19.68 -18.27 -10.11
C ASP A 315 -19.50 -17.45 -11.41
N THR A 316 -20.41 -16.51 -11.65
CA THR A 316 -20.38 -15.59 -12.79
C THR A 316 -21.02 -14.28 -12.36
N VAL A 317 -20.24 -13.21 -12.28
CA VAL A 317 -20.63 -11.89 -11.77
C VAL A 317 -20.52 -10.86 -12.91
N THR A 318 -21.46 -9.89 -12.98
CA THR A 318 -21.46 -8.87 -14.05
C THR A 318 -22.12 -7.57 -13.55
N GLY A 319 -21.42 -6.45 -13.55
CA GLY A 319 -21.94 -5.11 -13.21
C GLY A 319 -23.00 -4.60 -14.22
N ASN A 320 -22.59 -4.56 -15.50
CA ASN A 320 -23.30 -4.14 -16.73
C ASN A 320 -23.18 -2.65 -17.10
N GLN A 321 -23.71 -1.73 -16.30
CA GLN A 321 -23.69 -0.27 -16.56
C GLN A 321 -23.75 0.47 -15.23
N GLY A 322 -22.62 1.01 -14.74
CA GLY A 322 -22.60 1.57 -13.39
C GLY A 322 -21.26 2.17 -12.98
N ASN A 323 -20.98 2.03 -11.69
CA ASN A 323 -19.69 2.20 -11.03
C ASN A 323 -19.70 1.11 -9.96
N ASP A 324 -19.45 -0.12 -10.38
CA ASP A 324 -19.86 -1.33 -9.67
C ASP A 324 -18.71 -1.91 -8.85
N ASN A 325 -19.02 -2.58 -7.73
CA ASN A 325 -18.03 -3.29 -6.92
C ASN A 325 -18.34 -4.79 -6.97
N ALA A 326 -17.52 -5.58 -7.67
CA ALA A 326 -17.84 -6.97 -7.98
C ALA A 326 -16.70 -7.93 -7.59
N ARG A 327 -17.06 -9.03 -6.93
CA ARG A 327 -16.11 -10.05 -6.45
C ARG A 327 -16.54 -11.47 -6.83
N GLY A 328 -15.58 -12.29 -7.27
CA GLY A 328 -15.72 -13.74 -7.42
C GLY A 328 -15.90 -14.40 -6.05
N GLY A 329 -14.81 -14.83 -5.44
CA GLY A 329 -14.77 -15.28 -4.04
C GLY A 329 -13.83 -16.43 -3.74
N ARG A 330 -14.04 -17.60 -4.37
CA ARG A 330 -13.26 -18.86 -4.20
C ARG A 330 -13.66 -19.90 -5.26
N ASP A 331 -12.66 -20.61 -5.82
CA ASP A 331 -12.73 -21.57 -6.94
C ASP A 331 -13.03 -20.90 -8.31
N ASP A 332 -12.13 -21.05 -9.30
CA ASP A 332 -12.12 -20.46 -10.66
C ASP A 332 -13.40 -19.70 -11.11
N ASP A 333 -13.45 -18.39 -10.88
CA ASP A 333 -14.60 -17.49 -11.09
C ASP A 333 -14.54 -16.69 -12.41
N PHE A 334 -15.62 -15.95 -12.74
CA PHE A 334 -15.70 -15.09 -13.92
C PHE A 334 -16.42 -13.77 -13.60
N VAL A 335 -15.71 -12.65 -13.65
CA VAL A 335 -16.15 -11.32 -13.17
C VAL A 335 -16.02 -10.29 -14.31
N LEU A 336 -17.05 -9.45 -14.48
CA LEU A 336 -17.09 -8.38 -15.50
C LEU A 336 -17.66 -7.08 -14.94
N GLY A 337 -17.10 -5.94 -15.35
CA GLY A 337 -17.75 -4.62 -15.26
C GLY A 337 -18.71 -4.38 -16.44
N GLU A 338 -18.16 -4.23 -17.64
CA GLU A 338 -18.74 -3.70 -18.89
C GLU A 338 -18.73 -2.15 -19.00
N ASP A 339 -19.86 -1.42 -19.09
CA ASP A 339 -19.83 0.05 -19.31
C ASP A 339 -19.70 0.79 -17.94
N GLY A 340 -18.49 0.97 -17.38
CA GLY A 340 -18.33 1.28 -15.95
C GLY A 340 -17.28 2.30 -15.50
N ASN A 341 -17.00 2.27 -14.21
CA ASN A 341 -15.85 2.88 -13.52
C ASN A 341 -15.73 2.05 -12.21
N ASP A 342 -15.30 0.81 -12.38
CA ASP A 342 -15.67 -0.33 -11.54
C ASP A 342 -14.49 -0.84 -10.70
N ILE A 343 -14.78 -1.56 -9.61
CA ILE A 343 -13.77 -2.15 -8.72
C ILE A 343 -14.02 -3.66 -8.66
N LEU A 344 -13.12 -4.44 -9.24
CA LEU A 344 -13.31 -5.86 -9.54
C LEU A 344 -12.24 -6.73 -8.89
N PHE A 345 -12.63 -7.89 -8.35
CA PHE A 345 -11.71 -8.85 -7.73
C PHE A 345 -12.08 -10.30 -8.10
N GLY A 346 -11.11 -11.15 -8.44
CA GLY A 346 -11.30 -12.61 -8.46
C GLY A 346 -11.42 -13.18 -7.04
N ASP A 347 -10.51 -12.74 -6.17
CA ASP A 347 -10.24 -13.18 -4.78
C ASP A 347 -9.33 -14.43 -4.68
N ARG A 348 -9.72 -15.63 -5.17
CA ARG A 348 -8.96 -16.90 -4.97
C ARG A 348 -9.29 -18.04 -5.95
N ASP A 349 -8.25 -18.77 -6.33
CA ASP A 349 -8.18 -19.78 -7.40
C ASP A 349 -8.13 -19.11 -8.80
N ASN A 350 -8.32 -19.84 -9.92
CA ASN A 350 -7.81 -19.42 -11.24
C ASN A 350 -8.85 -18.57 -12.01
N ASP A 351 -8.85 -17.26 -11.81
CA ASP A 351 -9.99 -16.39 -12.11
C ASP A 351 -9.88 -15.68 -13.48
N ILE A 352 -11.01 -15.16 -13.96
CA ILE A 352 -11.09 -14.30 -15.15
C ILE A 352 -11.83 -13.02 -14.79
N VAL A 353 -11.15 -11.88 -14.89
CA VAL A 353 -11.63 -10.57 -14.45
C VAL A 353 -11.41 -9.55 -15.58
N SER A 354 -12.44 -8.77 -15.94
CA SER A 354 -12.35 -7.77 -17.01
C SER A 354 -13.18 -6.53 -16.65
N GLY A 355 -12.55 -5.35 -16.73
CA GLY A 355 -13.14 -4.03 -16.53
C GLY A 355 -14.19 -3.73 -17.60
N GLY A 356 -13.80 -2.96 -18.63
CA GLY A 356 -14.63 -2.75 -19.82
C GLY A 356 -14.40 -1.40 -20.51
N ASP A 357 -15.44 -0.56 -20.56
CA ASP A 357 -15.51 0.72 -21.29
C ASP A 357 -15.54 1.86 -20.24
N GLY A 358 -14.45 2.06 -19.47
CA GLY A 358 -14.48 2.81 -18.19
C GLY A 358 -13.16 3.38 -17.67
N ARG A 359 -13.06 3.67 -16.36
CA ARG A 359 -11.77 3.68 -15.64
C ARG A 359 -11.91 2.75 -14.45
N ASP A 360 -11.27 1.61 -14.52
CA ASP A 360 -11.54 0.50 -13.63
C ASP A 360 -10.35 0.20 -12.72
N THR A 361 -10.59 -0.58 -11.67
CA THR A 361 -9.58 -1.05 -10.72
C THR A 361 -9.79 -2.55 -10.53
N VAL A 362 -8.87 -3.34 -11.09
CA VAL A 362 -9.10 -4.76 -11.39
C VAL A 362 -8.00 -5.62 -10.78
N TYR A 363 -8.39 -6.55 -9.91
CA TYR A 363 -7.48 -7.47 -9.21
C TYR A 363 -7.79 -8.93 -9.58
N GLY A 364 -6.77 -9.73 -9.87
CA GLY A 364 -6.86 -11.19 -9.91
C GLY A 364 -7.05 -11.74 -8.50
N GLY A 365 -5.94 -11.91 -7.79
CA GLY A 365 -5.92 -12.23 -6.37
C GLY A 365 -4.90 -13.33 -6.04
N ARG A 366 -5.35 -14.58 -5.91
CA ARG A 366 -4.45 -15.72 -5.69
C ARG A 366 -4.77 -16.87 -6.63
N GLY A 367 -4.07 -16.99 -7.75
CA GLY A 367 -4.43 -17.95 -8.79
C GLY A 367 -3.37 -18.20 -9.87
N ASN A 368 -3.83 -18.06 -11.11
CA ASN A 368 -3.10 -18.18 -12.38
C ASN A 368 -4.02 -17.51 -13.42
N ASP A 369 -4.19 -16.20 -13.27
CA ASP A 369 -5.42 -15.49 -13.57
C ASP A 369 -5.39 -14.83 -14.95
N ASN A 370 -6.56 -14.37 -15.41
CA ASN A 370 -6.67 -13.60 -16.64
C ASN A 370 -7.41 -12.29 -16.39
N VAL A 371 -6.63 -11.22 -16.23
CA VAL A 371 -7.05 -9.90 -15.73
C VAL A 371 -6.92 -8.87 -16.86
N SER A 372 -7.89 -7.96 -16.99
CA SER A 372 -7.95 -6.98 -18.10
C SER A 372 -8.64 -5.68 -17.66
N GLY A 373 -8.05 -4.52 -17.97
CA GLY A 373 -8.76 -3.23 -17.90
C GLY A 373 -9.74 -3.04 -19.06
N ASP A 374 -9.35 -3.54 -20.24
CA ASP A 374 -10.01 -3.42 -21.55
C ASP A 374 -9.95 -2.03 -22.21
N ALA A 375 -10.50 -0.94 -21.63
CA ALA A 375 -10.57 0.35 -22.34
C ALA A 375 -10.82 1.62 -21.49
N GLY A 376 -9.82 2.05 -20.71
CA GLY A 376 -9.70 3.47 -20.37
C GLY A 376 -8.36 3.95 -19.84
N ASP A 377 -8.31 4.34 -18.57
CA ASP A 377 -7.09 4.80 -17.92
C ASP A 377 -7.01 4.03 -16.58
N ASP A 378 -6.69 2.74 -16.65
CA ASP A 378 -7.09 1.72 -15.69
C ASP A 378 -6.00 1.39 -14.64
N PHE A 379 -6.38 0.70 -13.57
CA PHE A 379 -5.46 0.00 -12.67
C PHE A 379 -5.74 -1.50 -12.73
N VAL A 380 -4.72 -2.32 -13.02
CA VAL A 380 -4.87 -3.76 -13.23
C VAL A 380 -3.74 -4.51 -12.55
N SER A 381 -4.05 -5.52 -11.74
CA SER A 381 -3.07 -6.33 -10.98
C SER A 381 -3.40 -7.83 -11.05
N GLY A 382 -2.39 -8.68 -11.23
CA GLY A 382 -2.51 -10.14 -11.04
C GLY A 382 -2.53 -10.54 -9.55
N ASP A 383 -1.66 -9.88 -8.78
CA ASP A 383 -1.35 -10.08 -7.36
C ASP A 383 -0.47 -11.32 -7.05
N ARG A 384 -0.98 -12.56 -7.15
CA ARG A 384 -0.22 -13.78 -6.77
C ARG A 384 -0.58 -15.01 -7.61
N GLY A 385 0.23 -15.31 -8.63
CA GLY A 385 0.07 -16.47 -9.51
C GLY A 385 1.00 -16.35 -10.72
N ASP A 386 1.14 -17.39 -11.57
CA ASP A 386 1.69 -17.13 -12.93
C ASP A 386 0.53 -16.60 -13.81
N ASP A 387 0.42 -15.28 -13.90
CA ASP A 387 -0.79 -14.57 -14.33
C ASP A 387 -0.70 -14.02 -15.78
N ALA A 388 -1.84 -13.59 -16.31
CA ALA A 388 -1.96 -12.97 -17.63
C ALA A 388 -2.78 -11.67 -17.55
N VAL A 389 -2.07 -10.56 -17.34
CA VAL A 389 -2.58 -9.23 -17.00
C VAL A 389 -2.47 -8.29 -18.21
N LEU A 390 -3.54 -7.54 -18.50
CA LEU A 390 -3.63 -6.61 -19.63
C LEU A 390 -4.18 -5.26 -19.16
N GLY A 391 -3.61 -4.15 -19.62
CA GLY A 391 -4.28 -2.84 -19.61
C GLY A 391 -5.38 -2.80 -20.66
N GLY A 392 -5.22 -2.01 -21.71
CA GLY A 392 -6.17 -1.95 -22.81
C GLY A 392 -5.97 -0.81 -23.83
N ASP A 393 -7.04 -0.03 -24.01
CA ASP A 393 -7.17 1.02 -25.04
C ASP A 393 -7.07 2.45 -24.41
N GLY A 394 -6.08 2.67 -23.53
CA GLY A 394 -5.70 4.01 -23.02
C GLY A 394 -4.56 3.96 -21.98
N ASN A 395 -4.51 4.90 -21.00
CA ASN A 395 -3.32 5.17 -20.17
C ASN A 395 -3.33 4.40 -18.83
N ASP A 396 -2.69 3.22 -18.79
CA ASP A 396 -2.92 2.23 -17.73
C ASP A 396 -1.75 2.04 -16.75
N ASN A 397 -2.08 1.62 -15.51
CA ASN A 397 -1.14 1.06 -14.54
C ASN A 397 -1.36 -0.46 -14.45
N VAL A 398 -0.40 -1.26 -14.93
CA VAL A 398 -0.54 -2.72 -15.09
C VAL A 398 0.56 -3.44 -14.32
N LEU A 399 0.19 -4.30 -13.38
CA LEU A 399 1.10 -5.03 -12.48
C LEU A 399 0.92 -6.54 -12.65
N GLY A 400 2.03 -7.29 -12.71
CA GLY A 400 2.04 -8.74 -12.55
C GLY A 400 1.76 -9.12 -11.08
N GLY A 401 2.82 -9.35 -10.32
CA GLY A 401 2.75 -9.66 -8.89
C GLY A 401 3.86 -10.61 -8.42
N GLU A 402 3.48 -11.65 -7.69
CA GLU A 402 4.35 -12.81 -7.38
C GLU A 402 4.12 -13.95 -8.42
N GLY A 403 4.91 -14.03 -9.50
CA GLY A 403 4.59 -14.90 -10.65
C GLY A 403 5.68 -15.14 -11.70
N ASP A 404 5.45 -16.06 -12.65
CA ASP A 404 6.19 -16.20 -13.93
C ASP A 404 5.34 -15.55 -15.06
N ASP A 405 5.19 -14.23 -15.05
CA ASP A 405 4.00 -13.54 -15.58
C ASP A 405 3.99 -13.22 -17.08
N PHE A 406 2.81 -12.83 -17.56
CA PHE A 406 2.59 -12.15 -18.84
C PHE A 406 1.81 -10.85 -18.62
N VAL A 407 2.47 -9.71 -18.82
CA VAL A 407 1.92 -8.36 -18.60
C VAL A 407 2.01 -7.55 -19.89
N SER A 408 0.96 -6.80 -20.23
CA SER A 408 0.91 -5.93 -21.41
C SER A 408 0.14 -4.64 -21.09
N GLY A 409 0.73 -3.48 -21.41
CA GLY A 409 0.09 -2.16 -21.34
C GLY A 409 -1.04 -2.07 -22.36
N GLY A 410 -0.76 -1.55 -23.56
CA GLY A 410 -1.74 -1.58 -24.65
C GLY A 410 -1.50 -0.59 -25.78
N GLU A 411 -2.39 0.40 -25.94
CA GLU A 411 -2.18 1.59 -26.79
C GLU A 411 -2.37 2.89 -25.98
N GLY A 412 -1.49 3.15 -24.99
CA GLY A 412 -1.55 4.34 -24.11
C GLY A 412 -0.29 5.21 -24.03
N GLU A 413 0.09 5.56 -22.79
CA GLU A 413 1.45 5.93 -22.33
C GLU A 413 1.51 5.34 -20.91
N ASP A 414 1.98 4.10 -20.80
CA ASP A 414 1.57 3.17 -19.74
C ASP A 414 2.66 2.95 -18.68
N PHE A 415 2.24 2.50 -17.48
CA PHE A 415 3.14 1.97 -16.46
C PHE A 415 2.96 0.46 -16.34
N VAL A 416 4.03 -0.31 -16.49
CA VAL A 416 4.02 -1.78 -16.48
C VAL A 416 5.07 -2.30 -15.49
N SER A 417 4.66 -3.05 -14.46
CA SER A 417 5.57 -3.77 -13.56
C SER A 417 5.41 -5.28 -13.69
N GLY A 418 6.52 -6.01 -13.67
CA GLY A 418 6.54 -7.47 -13.52
C GLY A 418 6.31 -7.87 -12.07
N GLY A 419 7.37 -7.76 -11.25
CA GLY A 419 7.35 -8.04 -9.83
C GLY A 419 8.38 -9.13 -9.47
N LEU A 420 7.92 -10.22 -8.86
CA LEU A 420 8.80 -11.29 -8.36
C LEU A 420 8.74 -12.56 -9.23
N GLY A 421 9.41 -12.54 -10.39
CA GLY A 421 9.74 -13.77 -11.13
C GLY A 421 10.25 -13.60 -12.57
N ASN A 422 9.84 -14.48 -13.49
CA ASN A 422 10.50 -14.62 -14.82
C ASN A 422 9.57 -14.22 -15.97
N ASP A 423 9.29 -12.92 -16.02
CA ASP A 423 8.11 -12.34 -16.64
C ASP A 423 8.28 -12.04 -18.13
N ARG A 424 7.16 -11.69 -18.77
CA ARG A 424 7.12 -11.09 -20.10
C ARG A 424 6.32 -9.82 -20.08
N LEU A 425 7.00 -8.70 -20.28
CA LEU A 425 6.41 -7.36 -20.21
C LEU A 425 6.38 -6.74 -21.60
N PHE A 426 5.25 -6.12 -21.95
CA PHE A 426 5.04 -5.41 -23.20
C PHE A 426 4.43 -4.03 -22.93
N GLY A 427 5.09 -2.94 -23.36
CA GLY A 427 4.42 -1.63 -23.44
C GLY A 427 3.44 -1.57 -24.61
N ASP A 428 3.83 -2.21 -25.73
CA ASP A 428 3.14 -2.31 -27.02
C ASP A 428 2.98 -0.98 -27.79
N GLY A 429 2.49 0.11 -27.18
CA GLY A 429 1.78 1.14 -27.95
C GLY A 429 1.98 2.63 -27.62
N GLY A 430 2.76 3.01 -26.61
CA GLY A 430 2.78 4.39 -26.10
C GLY A 430 4.13 5.09 -26.04
N ASN A 431 4.45 5.63 -24.86
CA ASN A 431 5.78 6.10 -24.44
C ASN A 431 5.94 5.54 -23.03
N ASP A 432 6.25 4.25 -22.94
CA ASP A 432 5.82 3.42 -21.82
C ASP A 432 6.93 3.26 -20.78
N THR A 433 6.58 3.15 -19.50
CA THR A 433 7.51 2.97 -18.38
C THR A 433 7.39 1.55 -17.87
N ILE A 434 8.48 0.78 -17.95
CA ILE A 434 8.48 -0.66 -17.64
C ILE A 434 9.52 -0.96 -16.56
N LEU A 435 9.08 -1.56 -15.46
CA LEU A 435 9.91 -2.15 -14.40
C LEU A 435 9.75 -3.68 -14.41
N THR A 436 10.83 -4.42 -14.18
CA THR A 436 10.82 -5.89 -14.02
C THR A 436 11.15 -6.37 -12.62
N ASP A 437 11.63 -5.48 -11.76
CA ASP A 437 11.96 -5.72 -10.34
C ASP A 437 12.96 -6.87 -10.11
N SER A 438 12.56 -8.15 -10.07
CA SER A 438 13.53 -9.26 -9.92
C SER A 438 13.21 -10.57 -10.65
N GLY A 439 14.17 -11.08 -11.43
CA GLY A 439 14.21 -12.46 -11.90
C GLY A 439 14.98 -12.71 -13.21
N ASN A 440 14.32 -13.11 -14.31
CA ASN A 440 14.99 -13.33 -15.62
C ASN A 440 14.01 -13.04 -16.78
N ASN A 441 13.84 -11.78 -17.14
CA ASN A 441 12.65 -11.28 -17.84
C ASN A 441 12.86 -11.12 -19.36
N GLU A 442 11.75 -11.12 -20.10
CA GLU A 442 11.69 -10.96 -21.57
C GLU A 442 10.81 -9.74 -21.92
N VAL A 443 11.43 -8.57 -22.06
CA VAL A 443 10.75 -7.25 -22.15
C VAL A 443 10.78 -6.67 -23.57
N SER A 444 9.68 -6.02 -23.95
CA SER A 444 9.52 -5.22 -25.16
C SER A 444 8.84 -3.89 -24.81
N GLY A 445 9.43 -2.75 -25.18
CA GLY A 445 8.75 -1.45 -25.23
C GLY A 445 7.67 -1.48 -26.30
N GLY A 446 7.92 -0.85 -27.46
CA GLY A 446 7.19 -1.19 -28.67
C GLY A 446 7.21 -0.11 -29.76
N PHE A 447 6.48 0.98 -29.51
CA PHE A 447 6.19 2.01 -30.52
C PHE A 447 6.32 3.46 -30.00
N GLY A 448 7.31 3.70 -29.14
CA GLY A 448 7.42 4.95 -28.40
C GLY A 448 8.81 5.53 -28.23
N ASN A 449 9.06 5.95 -27.00
CA ASN A 449 10.30 6.52 -26.51
C ASN A 449 10.42 6.02 -25.07
N ASP A 450 10.58 4.70 -24.96
CA ASP A 450 10.15 3.93 -23.79
C ASP A 450 11.24 3.93 -22.71
N SER A 451 10.85 3.77 -21.44
CA SER A 451 11.73 3.81 -20.28
C SER A 451 11.72 2.46 -19.57
N ILE A 452 12.71 1.61 -19.86
CA ILE A 452 12.79 0.23 -19.38
C ILE A 452 13.88 0.10 -18.31
N ILE A 453 13.53 -0.49 -17.17
CA ILE A 453 14.41 -0.80 -16.04
C ILE A 453 14.35 -2.32 -15.78
N GLY A 454 15.47 -3.02 -15.99
CA GLY A 454 15.58 -4.48 -15.90
C GLY A 454 15.79 -5.05 -14.48
N GLY A 455 15.99 -4.20 -13.47
CA GLY A 455 15.98 -4.59 -12.06
C GLY A 455 17.17 -5.47 -11.65
N SER A 456 16.90 -6.71 -11.23
CA SER A 456 17.93 -7.69 -10.86
C SER A 456 17.66 -9.06 -11.52
N GLY A 457 18.64 -9.62 -12.24
CA GLY A 457 18.39 -10.85 -12.99
C GLY A 457 19.46 -11.32 -13.98
N VAL A 458 19.00 -11.68 -15.19
CA VAL A 458 19.75 -11.95 -16.42
C VAL A 458 18.76 -11.74 -17.58
N ASP A 459 18.65 -10.50 -18.04
CA ASP A 459 17.43 -10.02 -18.69
C ASP A 459 17.58 -9.84 -20.21
N ILE A 460 16.43 -9.88 -20.91
CA ILE A 460 16.35 -9.72 -22.35
C ILE A 460 15.45 -8.52 -22.64
N LEU A 461 16.06 -7.35 -22.83
CA LEU A 461 15.37 -6.06 -22.92
C LEU A 461 15.37 -5.53 -24.36
N SER A 462 14.24 -5.00 -24.84
CA SER A 462 14.08 -4.51 -26.22
C SER A 462 13.24 -3.23 -26.28
N GLY A 463 13.72 -2.16 -26.94
CA GLY A 463 12.94 -0.93 -27.16
C GLY A 463 12.08 -0.92 -28.44
N ASP A 464 12.56 -1.60 -29.48
CA ASP A 464 11.92 -1.82 -30.79
C ASP A 464 11.83 -0.63 -31.79
N GLU A 465 10.85 0.28 -31.74
CA GLU A 465 10.73 1.42 -32.69
C GLU A 465 10.50 2.80 -32.01
N ASP A 466 11.39 3.77 -32.33
CA ASP A 466 11.41 5.23 -32.10
C ASP A 466 12.59 5.85 -31.27
N ASN A 467 12.62 6.05 -29.94
CA ASN A 467 13.88 6.50 -29.24
C ASN A 467 13.92 6.18 -27.72
N ASP A 468 14.57 5.09 -27.33
CA ASP A 468 14.32 4.49 -26.01
C ASP A 468 15.42 4.74 -24.98
N SER A 469 15.08 4.53 -23.70
CA SER A 469 15.94 4.63 -22.52
C SER A 469 15.90 3.31 -21.76
N ILE A 470 16.98 2.54 -21.80
CA ILE A 470 17.04 1.20 -21.22
C ILE A 470 18.18 1.13 -20.20
N PHE A 471 17.86 0.73 -18.97
CA PHE A 471 18.79 0.35 -17.92
C PHE A 471 18.66 -1.16 -17.68
N GLY A 472 19.76 -1.92 -17.77
CA GLY A 472 19.80 -3.34 -17.42
C GLY A 472 19.53 -3.54 -15.94
N GLY A 473 20.54 -3.35 -15.10
CA GLY A 473 20.41 -3.49 -13.64
C GLY A 473 21.53 -4.33 -13.08
N GLU A 474 21.27 -5.23 -12.13
CA GLU A 474 22.22 -6.29 -11.79
C GLU A 474 22.00 -7.50 -12.71
N GLY A 475 22.99 -7.92 -13.50
CA GLY A 475 22.73 -8.97 -14.50
C GLY A 475 23.91 -9.56 -15.28
N ASP A 476 23.60 -10.08 -16.47
CA ASP A 476 24.54 -10.67 -17.45
C ASP A 476 23.90 -10.55 -18.87
N ASP A 477 23.38 -9.35 -19.19
CA ASP A 477 22.12 -9.15 -19.96
C ASP A 477 22.24 -9.11 -21.50
N GLU A 478 21.12 -9.24 -22.24
CA GLU A 478 21.03 -9.05 -23.71
C GLU A 478 20.06 -7.91 -24.08
N ILE A 479 20.59 -6.69 -24.29
CA ILE A 479 19.80 -5.45 -24.48
C ILE A 479 19.81 -4.95 -25.95
N LEU A 480 18.62 -4.61 -26.49
CA LEU A 480 18.40 -4.26 -27.90
C LEU A 480 17.62 -2.95 -28.12
N GLY A 481 18.30 -1.83 -28.43
CA GLY A 481 17.63 -0.55 -28.78
C GLY A 481 16.94 -0.54 -30.16
N ASN A 482 17.30 -1.49 -31.03
CA ASN A 482 16.66 -1.74 -32.34
C ASN A 482 16.59 -0.57 -33.34
N ILE A 483 15.62 0.35 -33.26
CA ILE A 483 15.38 1.39 -34.29
C ILE A 483 15.07 2.75 -33.66
N GLY A 484 16.05 3.38 -33.01
CA GLY A 484 15.87 4.77 -32.57
C GLY A 484 17.09 5.69 -32.59
N ASN A 485 17.43 6.24 -31.43
CA ASN A 485 18.62 7.05 -31.12
C ASN A 485 18.96 6.82 -29.64
N ASP A 486 19.20 5.56 -29.31
CA ASP A 486 18.76 4.99 -28.03
C ASP A 486 19.79 5.23 -26.93
N THR A 487 19.33 5.35 -25.69
CA THR A 487 20.19 5.43 -24.50
C THR A 487 20.14 4.10 -23.80
N ILE A 488 21.28 3.40 -23.75
CA ILE A 488 21.39 2.09 -23.12
C ILE A 488 22.49 2.14 -22.07
N ASP A 489 22.20 1.67 -20.87
CA ASP A 489 23.16 1.41 -19.81
C ASP A 489 22.95 -0.02 -19.30
N GLY A 490 24.02 -0.76 -19.05
CA GLY A 490 23.97 -2.18 -18.66
C GLY A 490 23.77 -2.35 -17.15
N GLY A 491 24.41 -1.52 -16.34
CA GLY A 491 24.39 -1.65 -14.88
C GLY A 491 25.60 -2.43 -14.33
N ASP A 492 25.36 -3.55 -13.63
CA ASP A 492 26.38 -4.36 -12.94
C ASP A 492 26.34 -5.80 -13.47
N GLY A 493 27.22 -6.15 -14.43
CA GLY A 493 27.11 -7.42 -15.15
C GLY A 493 28.29 -7.81 -16.08
N ASN A 494 27.97 -8.33 -17.28
CA ASN A 494 28.92 -8.65 -18.37
C ASN A 494 28.23 -8.53 -19.75
N ASP A 495 27.57 -7.40 -19.97
CA ASP A 495 26.32 -7.36 -20.74
C ASP A 495 26.51 -7.30 -22.26
N VAL A 496 25.42 -7.41 -23.01
CA VAL A 496 25.41 -7.47 -24.48
C VAL A 496 24.46 -6.40 -25.06
N ALA A 497 24.79 -5.13 -24.83
CA ALA A 497 24.03 -3.98 -25.36
C ALA A 497 24.28 -3.71 -26.86
N GLN A 498 23.19 -3.61 -27.65
CA GLN A 498 23.22 -3.35 -29.09
C GLN A 498 22.17 -2.31 -29.55
N GLY A 499 22.61 -1.07 -29.82
CA GLY A 499 21.77 0.05 -30.27
C GLY A 499 21.24 -0.06 -31.71
N ASN A 500 21.84 -0.92 -32.53
CA ASN A 500 21.41 -1.28 -33.89
C ASN A 500 21.37 -0.16 -34.96
N SER A 501 20.57 0.91 -34.86
CA SER A 501 20.17 1.71 -36.05
C SER A 501 19.79 3.19 -35.86
N GLY A 502 20.53 3.94 -35.03
CA GLY A 502 20.28 5.38 -34.87
C GLY A 502 21.50 6.31 -34.84
N ASN A 503 21.81 6.77 -33.63
CA ASN A 503 22.94 7.61 -33.21
C ASN A 503 23.17 7.33 -31.72
N ASP A 504 23.49 6.08 -31.41
CA ASP A 504 23.06 5.43 -30.18
C ASP A 504 24.09 5.66 -29.05
N SER A 505 23.64 5.68 -27.80
CA SER A 505 24.40 6.14 -26.64
C SER A 505 24.53 5.03 -25.60
N LEU A 506 25.56 4.20 -25.76
CA LEU A 506 25.78 3.00 -24.96
C LEU A 506 26.77 3.24 -23.83
N VAL A 507 26.37 2.89 -22.62
CA VAL A 507 27.23 2.53 -21.50
C VAL A 507 27.28 0.99 -21.42
N GLY A 508 28.35 0.44 -20.86
CA GLY A 508 28.37 -0.94 -20.38
C GLY A 508 27.93 -0.91 -18.92
N GLY A 509 28.86 -1.17 -18.02
CA GLY A 509 28.54 -1.14 -16.60
C GLY A 509 29.75 -1.25 -15.68
N LEU A 510 29.55 -1.69 -14.45
CA LEU A 510 30.59 -2.43 -13.75
C LEU A 510 30.60 -3.86 -14.30
N GLY A 511 31.71 -4.28 -14.92
CA GLY A 511 31.69 -5.58 -15.57
C GLY A 511 32.77 -5.84 -16.62
N THR A 512 32.35 -6.44 -17.73
CA THR A 512 33.18 -6.74 -18.92
C THR A 512 32.26 -6.95 -20.13
N ASP A 513 31.87 -5.83 -20.73
CA ASP A 513 30.63 -5.79 -21.51
C ASP A 513 30.89 -5.86 -23.02
N THR A 514 29.88 -6.14 -23.83
CA THR A 514 29.99 -6.41 -25.27
C THR A 514 29.11 -5.44 -26.07
N LEU A 515 29.59 -4.20 -26.20
CA LEU A 515 28.83 -3.10 -26.80
C LEU A 515 28.87 -3.10 -28.34
N VAL A 516 27.73 -2.82 -28.98
CA VAL A 516 27.57 -2.81 -30.45
C VAL A 516 26.77 -1.57 -30.90
N GLY A 517 27.36 -0.74 -31.76
CA GLY A 517 26.72 0.49 -32.24
C GLY A 517 25.73 0.25 -33.38
N GLY A 518 26.20 -0.28 -34.52
CA GLY A 518 25.35 -0.56 -35.68
C GLY A 518 25.45 0.47 -36.84
N GLU A 519 24.33 1.05 -37.27
CA GLU A 519 24.24 1.98 -38.43
C GLU A 519 24.10 3.49 -38.06
N GLY A 520 24.85 4.01 -37.06
CA GLY A 520 24.71 5.42 -36.63
C GLY A 520 25.96 6.31 -36.63
N ASN A 521 26.09 7.11 -35.56
CA ASN A 521 27.22 8.00 -35.23
C ASN A 521 27.46 7.93 -33.71
N ASP A 522 27.74 6.72 -33.25
CA ASP A 522 27.33 6.26 -31.92
C ASP A 522 28.33 6.67 -30.83
N THR A 523 27.88 6.74 -29.58
CA THR A 523 28.65 7.25 -28.44
C THR A 523 28.78 6.20 -27.36
N PHE A 524 29.97 5.63 -27.22
CA PHE A 524 30.28 4.67 -26.16
C PHE A 524 30.87 5.39 -24.95
N PHE A 525 30.33 5.17 -23.75
CA PHE A 525 30.95 5.62 -22.50
C PHE A 525 32.08 4.68 -22.08
N ILE A 526 33.14 5.23 -21.48
CA ILE A 526 34.12 4.47 -20.68
C ILE A 526 34.55 5.34 -19.50
N SER A 527 34.71 4.75 -18.32
CA SER A 527 35.22 5.42 -17.11
C SER A 527 36.40 4.61 -16.50
N PRO A 528 37.00 5.04 -15.37
CA PRO A 528 37.89 4.22 -14.56
C PRO A 528 37.18 3.16 -13.69
N GLU A 529 35.86 3.29 -13.51
CA GLU A 529 35.00 2.38 -12.76
C GLU A 529 34.56 1.21 -13.65
N ASN A 530 34.11 1.50 -14.88
CA ASN A 530 33.84 0.55 -15.97
C ASN A 530 35.17 -0.04 -16.53
N GLY A 531 35.98 -0.72 -15.71
CA GLY A 531 37.21 -1.36 -16.19
C GLY A 531 38.26 -1.73 -15.14
N GLY A 532 38.74 -2.96 -15.21
CA GLY A 532 39.63 -3.59 -14.24
C GLY A 532 41.13 -3.62 -14.59
N VAL A 533 41.86 -4.50 -13.89
CA VAL A 533 43.33 -4.44 -13.75
C VAL A 533 44.06 -5.31 -14.78
N GLU A 534 43.42 -6.37 -15.27
CA GLU A 534 43.90 -7.20 -16.38
C GLU A 534 43.13 -6.89 -17.67
N ILE A 535 43.69 -7.29 -18.81
CA ILE A 535 43.11 -7.01 -20.15
C ILE A 535 41.86 -7.83 -20.50
N PHE A 536 41.34 -8.60 -19.54
CA PHE A 536 40.08 -9.34 -19.69
C PHE A 536 38.94 -8.66 -18.93
N ASP A 537 39.24 -7.59 -18.21
CA ASP A 537 38.34 -6.89 -17.30
C ASP A 537 37.93 -5.56 -17.98
N ALA A 538 37.62 -5.58 -19.29
CA ALA A 538 37.53 -4.36 -20.11
C ALA A 538 36.69 -4.52 -21.40
N ASP A 539 35.82 -3.55 -21.64
CA ASP A 539 34.68 -3.59 -22.57
C ASP A 539 35.08 -3.90 -24.02
N ILE A 540 34.25 -4.66 -24.72
CA ILE A 540 34.53 -5.25 -26.02
C ILE A 540 33.65 -4.62 -27.10
N ILE A 541 33.93 -3.36 -27.44
CA ILE A 541 33.21 -2.64 -28.51
C ILE A 541 33.50 -3.29 -29.88
N LEU A 542 32.48 -3.90 -30.50
CA LEU A 542 32.66 -4.86 -31.59
C LEU A 542 32.88 -4.24 -32.99
N ASP A 543 32.27 -3.09 -33.31
CA ASP A 543 32.19 -2.57 -34.69
C ASP A 543 32.70 -1.14 -34.91
N PHE A 544 33.01 -0.40 -33.83
CA PHE A 544 33.47 1.00 -33.78
C PHE A 544 34.09 1.58 -35.07
N ASN A 545 33.32 2.41 -35.76
CA ASN A 545 33.66 3.19 -36.92
C ASN A 545 34.25 4.55 -36.50
N ALA A 546 35.58 4.58 -36.36
CA ALA A 546 36.41 5.76 -36.07
C ALA A 546 36.38 6.91 -37.13
N SER A 547 35.29 7.08 -37.89
CA SER A 547 34.99 8.21 -38.75
C SER A 547 33.57 8.80 -38.61
N ALA A 548 32.73 8.23 -37.76
CA ALA A 548 31.44 8.79 -37.32
C ALA A 548 31.38 8.82 -35.78
N ASP A 549 31.60 7.66 -35.19
CA ASP A 549 31.42 7.30 -33.79
C ASP A 549 32.41 8.01 -32.83
N LEU A 550 32.02 8.09 -31.56
CA LEU A 550 32.67 8.80 -30.48
C LEU A 550 32.82 7.93 -29.23
N ILE A 551 33.78 8.29 -28.38
CA ILE A 551 33.97 7.71 -27.05
C ILE A 551 33.88 8.84 -26.02
N ARG A 552 33.00 8.68 -25.03
CA ARG A 552 32.86 9.60 -23.89
C ARG A 552 33.71 9.11 -22.73
N LEU A 553 34.19 10.05 -21.91
CA LEU A 553 35.13 9.77 -20.82
C LEU A 553 34.52 10.17 -19.46
N GLY A 554 34.24 9.18 -18.61
CA GLY A 554 33.80 9.31 -17.22
C GLY A 554 34.94 9.54 -16.22
N GLY A 555 34.65 9.47 -14.91
CA GLY A 555 35.63 9.54 -13.81
C GLY A 555 36.70 10.65 -13.92
N GLY A 556 36.32 11.82 -14.44
CA GLY A 556 37.23 12.95 -14.68
C GLY A 556 38.34 12.72 -15.73
N LEU A 557 38.27 11.65 -16.53
CA LEU A 557 39.30 11.25 -17.48
C LEU A 557 39.53 12.28 -18.60
N GLY A 558 40.81 12.58 -18.85
CA GLY A 558 41.25 13.37 -19.99
C GLY A 558 41.89 12.51 -21.09
N PHE A 559 41.70 12.92 -22.36
CA PHE A 559 42.39 12.29 -23.50
C PHE A 559 43.93 12.24 -23.38
N ASN A 560 44.54 13.08 -22.53
CA ASN A 560 46.00 13.08 -22.33
C ASN A 560 46.50 11.97 -21.41
N ASP A 561 45.59 11.34 -20.67
CA ASP A 561 45.87 10.39 -19.60
C ASP A 561 45.76 8.95 -20.13
N LEU A 562 45.03 8.75 -21.24
CA LEU A 562 44.88 7.49 -21.96
C LEU A 562 46.17 7.01 -22.66
N VAL A 563 46.45 5.71 -22.55
CA VAL A 563 47.48 4.99 -23.32
C VAL A 563 46.80 4.05 -24.32
N ILE A 564 46.70 4.51 -25.56
CA ILE A 564 46.03 3.79 -26.65
C ILE A 564 47.06 3.02 -27.49
N PHE A 565 46.89 1.70 -27.65
CA PHE A 565 47.83 0.86 -28.40
C PHE A 565 47.19 -0.32 -29.13
N GLN A 566 47.87 -0.82 -30.17
CA GLN A 566 47.40 -1.98 -30.94
C GLN A 566 47.73 -3.29 -30.21
N SER A 567 46.76 -4.21 -30.16
CA SER A 567 46.93 -5.58 -29.65
C SER A 567 48.20 -6.27 -30.21
N PRO A 568 49.00 -6.95 -29.37
CA PRO A 568 50.15 -7.74 -29.82
C PRO A 568 49.78 -8.85 -30.82
N ASN A 569 48.50 -9.25 -30.84
CA ASN A 569 47.97 -10.23 -31.77
C ASN A 569 47.73 -9.60 -33.17
N VAL A 570 48.79 -9.56 -33.98
CA VAL A 570 48.75 -9.04 -35.38
C VAL A 570 47.83 -9.81 -36.35
N ALA A 571 46.95 -10.68 -35.87
CA ALA A 571 45.91 -11.35 -36.63
C ALA A 571 44.51 -10.71 -36.48
N SER A 572 44.19 -10.11 -35.33
CA SER A 572 42.86 -9.58 -35.00
C SER A 572 42.68 -8.11 -35.39
N ARG A 573 43.71 -7.27 -35.10
CA ARG A 573 43.78 -5.82 -35.37
C ARG A 573 43.06 -4.94 -34.34
N ASP A 574 42.87 -5.40 -33.12
CA ASP A 574 42.12 -4.68 -32.06
C ASP A 574 42.96 -3.56 -31.44
N THR A 575 42.32 -2.48 -31.04
CA THR A 575 42.93 -1.37 -30.27
C THR A 575 42.51 -1.47 -28.82
N ILE A 576 43.47 -1.32 -27.91
CA ILE A 576 43.25 -1.33 -26.46
C ILE A 576 43.41 0.10 -25.95
N ILE A 577 42.49 0.52 -25.10
CA ILE A 577 42.48 1.77 -24.34
C ILE A 577 42.77 1.43 -22.88
N GLN A 578 43.66 2.20 -22.24
CA GLN A 578 44.08 2.01 -20.86
C GLN A 578 44.25 3.37 -20.17
N ASN A 579 43.89 3.47 -18.89
CA ASN A 579 44.18 4.64 -18.06
C ASN A 579 45.66 4.61 -17.62
N GLY A 580 46.47 5.54 -18.13
CA GLY A 580 47.91 5.57 -17.89
C GLY A 580 48.65 4.33 -18.42
N SER A 581 49.89 4.12 -17.97
CA SER A 581 50.70 2.95 -18.34
C SER A 581 50.66 1.80 -17.33
N ASP A 582 49.99 2.02 -16.20
CA ASP A 582 50.02 1.18 -15.01
C ASP A 582 48.66 1.22 -14.25
N GLY A 583 47.59 1.73 -14.88
CA GLY A 583 46.20 1.76 -14.37
C GLY A 583 45.26 0.86 -15.19
N PRO A 584 43.93 0.94 -14.98
CA PRO A 584 42.97 -0.02 -15.54
C PRO A 584 42.90 -0.02 -17.07
N PHE A 585 42.51 -1.15 -17.63
CA PHE A 585 42.12 -1.29 -19.03
C PHE A 585 40.65 -0.87 -19.16
N LEU A 586 40.33 -0.07 -20.17
CA LEU A 586 39.00 0.56 -20.28
C LEU A 586 38.17 0.05 -21.45
N ALA A 587 38.81 -0.33 -22.58
CA ALA A 587 38.09 -0.87 -23.73
C ALA A 587 39.01 -1.53 -24.77
N ILE A 588 38.42 -2.44 -25.54
CA ILE A 588 38.99 -3.19 -26.66
C ILE A 588 38.15 -2.95 -27.92
N LEU A 589 38.56 -1.98 -28.74
CA LEU A 589 37.92 -1.70 -30.04
C LEU A 589 38.31 -2.79 -31.06
N VAL A 590 37.40 -3.73 -31.32
CA VAL A 590 37.68 -4.94 -32.11
C VAL A 590 37.99 -4.61 -33.57
N GLY A 591 39.11 -5.14 -34.09
CA GLY A 591 39.52 -4.92 -35.49
C GLY A 591 39.89 -3.47 -35.88
N VAL A 592 39.80 -2.49 -34.98
CA VAL A 592 40.11 -1.07 -35.24
C VAL A 592 41.61 -0.80 -35.20
N GLU A 593 42.15 -0.14 -36.23
CA GLU A 593 43.58 0.20 -36.25
C GLU A 593 43.90 1.40 -35.36
N SER A 594 44.80 1.23 -34.38
CA SER A 594 45.16 2.22 -33.33
C SER A 594 45.84 3.50 -33.84
N ASN A 595 45.88 3.69 -35.16
CA ASN A 595 46.38 4.88 -35.86
C ASN A 595 45.24 5.74 -36.46
N THR A 596 43.99 5.30 -36.33
CA THR A 596 42.77 6.05 -36.71
C THR A 596 42.22 6.84 -35.51
N ILE A 597 42.16 6.20 -34.34
CA ILE A 597 41.82 6.80 -33.05
C ILE A 597 42.72 8.01 -32.75
N ASN A 598 42.10 9.12 -32.35
CA ASN A 598 42.76 10.40 -32.08
C ASN A 598 41.87 11.28 -31.19
N ALA A 599 42.35 12.45 -30.76
CA ALA A 599 41.61 13.36 -29.87
C ALA A 599 40.26 13.89 -30.42
N GLY A 600 39.93 13.67 -31.70
CA GLY A 600 38.61 13.94 -32.29
C GLY A 600 37.70 12.72 -32.36
N SER A 601 38.11 11.57 -31.82
CA SER A 601 37.29 10.38 -31.57
C SER A 601 36.77 10.33 -30.12
N PHE A 602 37.03 11.38 -29.33
CA PHE A 602 36.64 11.46 -27.93
C PHE A 602 35.92 12.77 -27.64
N ILE A 603 34.94 12.71 -26.74
CA ILE A 603 34.29 13.87 -26.10
C ILE A 603 34.69 13.92 -24.62
N GLY A 604 34.72 15.13 -24.05
CA GLY A 604 35.25 15.38 -22.70
C GLY A 604 34.16 15.54 -21.64
N ALA A 605 34.56 15.41 -20.37
CA ALA A 605 33.69 15.41 -19.21
C ALA A 605 32.64 16.54 -19.16
N GLY A 606 31.45 16.12 -18.74
CA GLY A 606 30.19 16.84 -18.64
C GLY A 606 29.09 15.76 -18.59
N GLY A 607 28.14 15.89 -17.67
CA GLY A 607 27.20 14.82 -17.33
C GLY A 607 26.52 14.19 -18.54
N PHE A 608 26.41 12.85 -18.53
CA PHE A 608 25.31 12.21 -19.25
C PHE A 608 24.00 12.86 -18.78
N PRO A 609 22.97 12.97 -19.62
CA PRO A 609 21.65 12.71 -19.09
C PRO A 609 21.68 11.24 -18.67
N ILE A 610 22.01 10.99 -17.41
CA ILE A 610 21.51 9.77 -16.78
C ILE A 610 19.98 9.91 -16.91
N PRO A 611 19.22 8.86 -17.25
CA PRO A 611 17.83 8.85 -16.86
C PRO A 611 17.84 8.96 -15.33
N THR A 612 17.66 10.19 -14.82
CA THR A 612 17.01 10.30 -13.51
C THR A 612 15.76 9.45 -13.62
N PRO A 613 15.42 8.63 -12.62
CA PRO A 613 14.07 8.13 -12.52
C PRO A 613 13.12 9.31 -12.78
N PRO A 614 12.02 9.14 -13.54
CA PRO A 614 10.89 10.02 -13.26
C PRO A 614 10.67 9.95 -11.76
N ASP A 615 10.48 11.10 -11.09
CA ASP A 615 10.13 11.11 -9.66
C ASP A 615 9.03 10.06 -9.48
N THR A 616 9.29 9.02 -8.68
CA THR A 616 8.41 7.84 -8.61
C THR A 616 7.01 8.37 -8.40
N PRO A 617 6.05 8.13 -9.31
CA PRO A 617 4.72 8.66 -9.14
C PRO A 617 4.25 8.16 -7.78
N GLU A 618 4.00 9.08 -6.84
CA GLU A 618 3.35 8.72 -5.57
C GLU A 618 2.13 7.89 -5.98
N PRO A 619 2.02 6.62 -5.54
CA PRO A 619 0.90 5.76 -5.93
C PRO A 619 -0.35 6.53 -5.55
N PRO A 620 -1.14 7.01 -6.54
CA PRO A 620 -1.88 8.25 -6.38
C PRO A 620 -2.89 8.08 -5.24
N ASP A 621 -2.70 8.88 -4.18
CA ASP A 621 -3.32 8.76 -2.84
C ASP A 621 -4.55 7.85 -2.88
N THR A 622 -4.44 6.64 -2.32
CA THR A 622 -5.46 5.58 -2.43
C THR A 622 -6.85 6.20 -2.22
N PRO A 623 -7.65 6.31 -3.29
CA PRO A 623 -8.62 7.40 -3.38
C PRO A 623 -9.64 7.30 -2.25
N GLU A 624 -9.68 8.33 -1.39
CA GLU A 624 -10.63 8.38 -0.28
C GLU A 624 -12.02 7.96 -0.78
N PRO A 625 -12.65 6.95 -0.16
CA PRO A 625 -13.87 6.35 -0.70
C PRO A 625 -14.92 7.44 -0.92
N PRO A 626 -15.37 7.66 -2.18
CA PRO A 626 -15.71 9.00 -2.65
C PRO A 626 -16.79 9.67 -1.81
N ASP A 627 -16.40 10.78 -1.20
CA ASP A 627 -17.22 11.56 -0.27
C ASP A 627 -18.60 11.85 -0.85
N THR A 628 -19.65 11.49 -0.11
CA THR A 628 -20.97 11.22 -0.70
C THR A 628 -21.50 12.43 -1.48
N PRO A 629 -21.85 12.28 -2.77
CA PRO A 629 -21.86 13.42 -3.69
C PRO A 629 -22.90 14.50 -3.32
N GLU A 630 -22.42 15.69 -2.97
CA GLU A 630 -23.27 16.85 -2.71
C GLU A 630 -24.21 17.14 -3.91
N PRO A 631 -25.48 17.51 -3.66
CA PRO A 631 -26.44 17.77 -4.73
C PRO A 631 -26.00 18.99 -5.58
N PRO A 632 -25.90 18.84 -6.92
CA PRO A 632 -25.09 19.74 -7.75
C PRO A 632 -25.58 21.19 -7.75
N ASP A 633 -24.71 22.11 -7.31
CA ASP A 633 -25.04 23.53 -7.18
C ASP A 633 -25.25 24.22 -8.56
N THR A 634 -26.11 25.23 -8.56
CA THR A 634 -26.66 25.79 -9.79
C THR A 634 -25.72 26.83 -10.44
N PRO A 635 -25.34 26.67 -11.73
CA PRO A 635 -24.33 27.52 -12.35
C PRO A 635 -24.79 28.98 -12.54
N GLU A 636 -23.98 29.94 -12.06
CA GLU A 636 -24.22 31.37 -12.30
C GLU A 636 -24.19 31.72 -13.80
N PRO A 637 -25.13 32.55 -14.30
CA PRO A 637 -25.21 32.88 -15.73
C PRO A 637 -24.26 34.03 -16.13
N PRO A 638 -23.49 33.90 -17.24
CA PRO A 638 -22.53 34.92 -17.68
C PRO A 638 -23.20 36.19 -18.24
N ASP A 639 -22.51 37.33 -18.09
CA ASP A 639 -23.07 38.69 -18.29
C ASP A 639 -23.05 39.20 -19.76
N THR A 640 -23.93 40.19 -20.03
CA THR A 640 -24.05 41.08 -21.21
C THR A 640 -24.69 40.48 -22.50
N PRO A 641 -25.24 41.27 -23.47
CA PRO A 641 -25.66 42.70 -23.48
C PRO A 641 -27.08 43.00 -24.08
N GLU A 642 -27.56 44.25 -23.95
CA GLU A 642 -28.74 44.85 -24.65
C GLU A 642 -28.53 45.13 -26.18
N PRO A 643 -29.54 45.51 -27.03
CA PRO A 643 -31.03 45.30 -27.09
C PRO A 643 -31.45 44.94 -28.58
N PRO A 644 -32.51 45.46 -29.32
CA PRO A 644 -33.87 46.03 -29.04
C PRO A 644 -35.06 45.58 -29.97
N ASP A 645 -36.29 46.07 -29.66
CA ASP A 645 -37.41 46.48 -30.56
C ASP A 645 -38.23 45.50 -31.49
N THR A 646 -39.38 45.00 -30.96
CA THR A 646 -40.73 44.88 -31.63
C THR A 646 -40.98 43.86 -32.79
N PRO A 647 -42.25 43.53 -33.22
CA PRO A 647 -43.62 43.93 -32.78
C PRO A 647 -44.70 42.80 -32.60
N GLU A 648 -45.89 43.16 -32.07
CA GLU A 648 -47.21 42.45 -32.10
C GLU A 648 -47.75 42.13 -33.53
N PRO A 649 -48.83 41.31 -33.81
CA PRO A 649 -50.11 41.10 -33.04
C PRO A 649 -50.85 39.71 -33.29
N PRO A 650 -52.22 39.49 -33.26
CA PRO A 650 -53.39 40.05 -32.49
C PRO A 650 -54.44 39.04 -31.87
N ASP A 651 -55.14 39.50 -30.81
CA ASP A 651 -56.61 39.41 -30.48
C ASP A 651 -57.46 38.10 -30.28
N THR A 652 -57.88 37.87 -29.02
CA THR A 652 -59.28 37.60 -28.51
C THR A 652 -60.00 36.23 -28.74
N PRO A 653 -61.10 35.85 -28.00
CA PRO A 653 -61.92 36.61 -27.03
C PRO A 653 -62.34 35.93 -25.68
N GLU A 654 -62.91 36.73 -24.77
CA GLU A 654 -63.56 36.32 -23.49
C GLU A 654 -64.99 35.72 -23.62
N PRO A 655 -65.48 35.01 -22.57
CA PRO A 655 -66.90 34.87 -22.22
C PRO A 655 -67.29 35.59 -20.87
N PRO A 656 -68.51 36.15 -20.71
CA PRO A 656 -68.82 37.08 -19.59
C PRO A 656 -69.81 36.62 -18.49
N ASP A 657 -69.66 37.24 -17.30
CA ASP A 657 -70.63 37.61 -16.23
C ASP A 657 -71.84 36.73 -15.82
N THR A 658 -71.96 36.46 -14.50
CA THR A 658 -73.08 36.84 -13.55
C THR A 658 -73.23 35.85 -12.36
N PRO A 659 -73.84 36.23 -11.21
CA PRO A 659 -73.75 37.48 -10.43
C PRO A 659 -73.59 37.26 -8.89
N GLU A 660 -73.27 38.31 -8.12
CA GLU A 660 -73.14 38.25 -6.65
C GLU A 660 -74.44 37.94 -5.85
N PRO A 661 -74.36 37.20 -4.74
CA PRO A 661 -75.25 37.30 -3.59
C PRO A 661 -74.73 38.33 -2.54
N PRO A 662 -75.59 39.01 -1.76
CA PRO A 662 -75.18 40.16 -0.94
C PRO A 662 -74.77 39.83 0.51
N ASP A 663 -73.80 40.60 1.00
CA ASP A 663 -73.44 40.91 2.41
C ASP A 663 -74.00 40.01 3.53
N THR A 664 -73.14 39.11 4.03
CA THR A 664 -73.07 38.84 5.48
C THR A 664 -71.69 39.29 5.98
N PRO A 665 -71.60 40.05 7.09
CA PRO A 665 -70.32 40.57 7.55
C PRO A 665 -69.41 39.45 8.03
N GLU A 666 -68.14 39.51 7.61
CA GLU A 666 -67.08 38.69 8.18
C GLU A 666 -66.92 38.95 9.69
N PRO A 667 -66.44 37.96 10.46
CA PRO A 667 -65.81 38.27 11.74
C PRO A 667 -64.60 39.20 11.52
N PRO A 668 -64.17 39.98 12.52
CA PRO A 668 -62.86 40.61 12.42
C PRO A 668 -61.80 39.53 12.20
N THR A 669 -60.80 39.82 11.37
CA THR A 669 -59.57 39.02 11.32
C THR A 669 -59.05 38.82 12.74
N PRO A 670 -58.46 37.66 13.06
CA PRO A 670 -57.68 37.55 14.29
C PRO A 670 -56.61 38.68 14.31
N PRO A 671 -56.10 39.07 15.48
CA PRO A 671 -54.83 39.78 15.52
C PRO A 671 -53.76 38.93 14.79
N PRO A 672 -52.65 39.53 14.30
CA PRO A 672 -51.49 38.72 13.96
C PRO A 672 -51.16 37.80 15.14
N ILE A 673 -50.77 36.56 14.83
CA ILE A 673 -50.13 35.71 15.83
C ILE A 673 -48.91 36.51 16.31
N PRO A 674 -48.75 36.77 17.62
CA PRO A 674 -47.54 37.40 18.10
C PRO A 674 -46.43 36.36 17.94
N ASN A 675 -45.45 36.66 17.09
CA ASN A 675 -44.22 35.89 16.95
C ASN A 675 -43.72 35.49 18.34
N LEU A 676 -43.71 34.19 18.60
CA LEU A 676 -43.03 33.63 19.75
C LEU A 676 -41.51 33.69 19.48
N PRO A 677 -40.65 33.72 20.51
CA PRO A 677 -39.25 33.39 20.27
C PRO A 677 -39.14 31.91 19.86
N PRO A 678 -38.08 31.54 19.12
CA PRO A 678 -37.72 30.14 18.99
C PRO A 678 -37.31 29.57 20.36
N ASN A 679 -37.10 28.27 20.42
CA ASN A 679 -36.66 27.57 21.63
C ASN A 679 -35.28 26.95 21.34
N ALA A 680 -34.25 27.54 21.93
CA ALA A 680 -32.90 26.97 21.90
C ALA A 680 -32.82 25.77 22.87
N GLN A 681 -32.11 24.69 22.54
CA GLN A 681 -31.81 23.58 23.45
C GLN A 681 -30.30 23.38 23.63
N ASN A 682 -29.90 22.77 24.73
CA ASN A 682 -28.49 22.53 25.02
C ASN A 682 -27.98 21.32 24.23
N ASP A 683 -26.80 21.45 23.68
CA ASP A 683 -26.07 20.43 22.95
C ASP A 683 -25.01 19.79 23.86
N GLU A 684 -24.77 18.50 23.66
CA GLU A 684 -23.71 17.72 24.29
C GLU A 684 -22.95 17.04 23.13
N VAL A 685 -21.64 17.29 23.03
CA VAL A 685 -20.73 16.83 21.96
C VAL A 685 -19.55 16.14 22.65
N GLU A 686 -19.05 15.06 22.05
CA GLU A 686 -17.89 14.31 22.53
C GLU A 686 -16.84 14.26 21.40
N SER A 687 -15.56 14.25 21.78
CA SER A 687 -14.41 14.31 20.87
C SER A 687 -13.24 13.57 21.50
N SER A 688 -12.31 13.04 20.70
CA SER A 688 -11.01 12.61 21.20
C SER A 688 -10.06 13.80 21.40
N GLN A 689 -9.06 13.60 22.27
CA GLN A 689 -7.85 14.41 22.36
C GLN A 689 -7.25 14.66 20.97
N ASP A 690 -6.77 15.88 20.74
CA ASP A 690 -6.06 16.33 19.52
C ASP A 690 -6.83 16.13 18.18
N THR A 691 -8.10 15.71 18.26
CA THR A 691 -8.98 15.41 17.13
C THR A 691 -10.05 16.49 16.98
N SER A 692 -10.27 16.98 15.76
CA SER A 692 -11.33 17.96 15.49
C SER A 692 -12.71 17.31 15.36
N VAL A 693 -13.78 18.03 15.71
CA VAL A 693 -15.17 17.55 15.61
C VAL A 693 -16.09 18.59 14.98
N GLU A 694 -16.83 18.21 13.94
CA GLU A 694 -17.91 19.02 13.34
C GLU A 694 -19.29 18.61 13.89
N PHE A 695 -20.14 19.59 14.22
CA PHE A 695 -21.49 19.37 14.76
C PHE A 695 -22.45 20.52 14.43
N ASN A 696 -23.74 20.20 14.32
CA ASN A 696 -24.79 21.16 13.98
C ASN A 696 -25.71 21.47 15.17
N VAL A 697 -25.55 22.65 15.79
CA VAL A 697 -26.35 23.06 16.96
C VAL A 697 -27.82 23.34 16.65
N LEU A 698 -28.24 23.31 15.39
CA LEU A 698 -29.64 23.56 15.00
C LEU A 698 -30.51 22.30 14.91
N GLU A 699 -29.96 21.09 15.12
CA GLU A 699 -30.73 19.84 14.95
C GLU A 699 -31.83 19.64 16.00
N ASN A 700 -31.53 19.96 17.26
CA ASN A 700 -32.47 19.81 18.37
C ASN A 700 -33.36 21.06 18.57
N ASP A 701 -33.05 22.15 17.86
CA ASP A 701 -33.70 23.45 17.99
C ASP A 701 -35.06 23.51 17.28
N SER A 702 -35.94 24.43 17.71
CA SER A 702 -37.25 24.57 17.08
C SER A 702 -37.91 25.93 17.23
N ASP A 703 -38.58 26.37 16.15
CA ASP A 703 -39.47 27.52 16.18
C ASP A 703 -40.96 27.10 16.35
N PRO A 704 -41.73 27.69 17.29
CA PRO A 704 -43.14 27.38 17.49
C PRO A 704 -44.10 27.68 16.32
N GLU A 705 -43.71 28.59 15.42
CA GLU A 705 -44.48 29.00 14.24
C GLU A 705 -44.01 28.28 12.95
N GLY A 706 -42.81 27.67 12.96
CA GLY A 706 -42.18 26.96 11.85
C GLY A 706 -41.25 27.82 10.99
N ASN A 707 -40.71 28.91 11.55
CA ASN A 707 -39.72 29.76 10.88
C ASN A 707 -38.34 29.08 10.79
N SER A 708 -37.56 29.41 9.75
CA SER A 708 -36.16 29.02 9.63
C SER A 708 -35.30 29.71 10.68
N LEU A 709 -34.35 28.97 11.26
CA LEU A 709 -33.45 29.45 12.30
C LEU A 709 -32.08 29.83 11.73
N THR A 710 -31.50 30.91 12.26
CA THR A 710 -30.12 31.30 11.99
C THR A 710 -29.38 31.59 13.28
N VAL A 711 -28.13 31.13 13.41
CA VAL A 711 -27.24 31.56 14.49
C VAL A 711 -26.82 33.01 14.25
N ILE A 712 -26.82 33.84 15.31
CA ILE A 712 -26.59 35.30 15.20
C ILE A 712 -25.58 35.88 16.20
N ASP A 713 -25.16 35.10 17.21
CA ASP A 713 -24.17 35.47 18.22
C ASP A 713 -23.64 34.18 18.88
N PHE A 714 -22.35 34.10 19.19
CA PHE A 714 -21.76 32.99 19.96
C PHE A 714 -20.52 33.47 20.73
N THR A 715 -20.08 32.68 21.72
CA THR A 715 -18.88 32.94 22.52
C THR A 715 -17.70 32.07 22.07
N SER A 716 -16.48 32.59 22.18
CA SER A 716 -15.28 31.76 22.02
C SER A 716 -15.14 30.73 23.15
N VAL A 717 -14.40 29.67 22.86
CA VAL A 717 -13.86 28.67 23.79
C VAL A 717 -12.60 29.21 24.48
N SER A 718 -11.91 28.39 25.28
CA SER A 718 -10.70 28.75 26.04
C SER A 718 -9.60 27.68 26.09
N ASN A 719 -9.82 26.52 25.45
CA ASN A 719 -8.88 25.38 25.42
C ASN A 719 -8.93 24.70 24.02
N GLY A 720 -8.85 25.50 22.96
CA GLY A 720 -9.02 25.09 21.55
C GLY A 720 -9.51 26.22 20.64
N GLU A 721 -9.65 25.94 19.34
CA GLU A 721 -10.28 26.82 18.34
C GLU A 721 -11.73 26.37 18.03
N LEU A 722 -12.57 27.32 17.58
CA LEU A 722 -13.97 27.07 17.20
C LEU A 722 -14.29 27.83 15.90
N VAL A 723 -14.39 27.09 14.80
CA VAL A 723 -14.64 27.59 13.45
C VAL A 723 -16.13 27.46 13.11
N VAL A 724 -16.65 28.34 12.25
CA VAL A 724 -18.04 28.27 11.74
C VAL A 724 -18.01 27.94 10.25
N LYS A 725 -18.31 26.69 9.93
CA LYS A 725 -18.34 26.18 8.55
C LYS A 725 -19.59 26.66 7.81
N SER A 726 -20.77 26.58 8.46
CA SER A 726 -22.04 27.06 7.88
C SER A 726 -23.06 27.54 8.93
N ASN A 727 -24.29 27.84 8.54
CA ASN A 727 -25.32 28.33 9.47
C ASN A 727 -25.84 27.21 10.39
N GLY A 728 -25.25 27.10 11.58
CA GLY A 728 -25.56 26.09 12.59
C GLY A 728 -24.44 25.08 12.80
N VAL A 729 -23.59 24.91 11.78
CA VAL A 729 -22.47 23.97 11.77
C VAL A 729 -21.21 24.64 12.31
N PHE A 730 -20.65 24.05 13.36
CA PHE A 730 -19.42 24.44 14.02
C PHE A 730 -18.41 23.30 13.95
N GLU A 731 -17.15 23.65 13.78
CA GLU A 731 -16.00 22.78 13.95
C GLU A 731 -15.25 23.22 15.20
N TYR A 732 -14.84 22.27 16.04
CA TYR A 732 -14.03 22.51 17.23
C TYR A 732 -12.75 21.68 17.16
N THR A 733 -11.62 22.32 17.38
CA THR A 733 -10.30 21.66 17.48
C THR A 733 -9.76 21.93 18.89
N PRO A 734 -9.47 20.91 19.71
CA PRO A 734 -8.85 21.09 21.03
C PRO A 734 -7.49 21.82 20.94
N ASP A 735 -7.08 22.48 22.02
CA ASP A 735 -5.65 22.76 22.23
C ASP A 735 -4.93 21.41 22.43
N THR A 736 -3.66 21.30 21.99
CA THR A 736 -2.84 20.09 22.18
C THR A 736 -2.82 19.63 23.65
N ASP A 737 -2.89 18.33 23.89
CA ASP A 737 -2.97 17.70 25.23
C ASP A 737 -4.24 18.04 26.06
N PHE A 738 -5.25 18.72 25.48
CA PHE A 738 -6.43 19.11 26.26
C PHE A 738 -7.38 17.94 26.53
N LEU A 739 -7.45 17.54 27.80
CA LEU A 739 -8.44 16.58 28.32
C LEU A 739 -9.47 17.23 29.24
N GLY A 740 -10.76 17.06 28.95
CA GLY A 740 -11.87 17.47 29.81
C GLY A 740 -13.00 18.23 29.11
N THR A 741 -13.73 19.05 29.86
CA THR A 741 -14.97 19.70 29.38
C THR A 741 -14.80 21.19 29.10
N GLU A 742 -15.11 21.58 27.87
CA GLU A 742 -15.28 22.97 27.41
C GLU A 742 -16.77 23.28 27.19
N SER A 743 -17.16 24.57 27.20
CA SER A 743 -18.54 24.96 26.89
C SER A 743 -18.63 26.38 26.34
N PHE A 744 -19.26 26.53 25.18
CA PHE A 744 -19.64 27.83 24.64
C PHE A 744 -21.16 28.02 24.63
N SER A 745 -21.61 29.24 24.36
CA SER A 745 -23.04 29.57 24.21
C SER A 745 -23.29 30.26 22.87
N TYR A 746 -24.39 29.91 22.23
CA TYR A 746 -24.85 30.49 20.96
C TYR A 746 -26.25 31.07 21.11
N THR A 747 -26.68 31.86 20.11
CA THR A 747 -27.99 32.50 20.06
C THR A 747 -28.58 32.36 18.67
N ILE A 748 -29.80 31.84 18.60
CA ILE A 748 -30.59 31.68 17.38
C ILE A 748 -31.59 32.83 17.18
N SER A 749 -32.03 33.02 15.94
CA SER A 749 -33.07 33.98 15.57
C SER A 749 -34.00 33.44 14.49
N ASP A 750 -35.27 33.84 14.55
CA ASP A 750 -36.36 33.48 13.61
C ASP A 750 -36.53 34.46 12.43
N GLY A 751 -35.69 35.50 12.35
CA GLY A 751 -35.74 36.57 11.35
C GLY A 751 -36.89 37.60 11.50
N GLU A 752 -37.95 37.29 12.24
CA GLU A 752 -39.12 38.15 12.46
C GLU A 752 -39.05 38.93 13.80
N GLY A 753 -38.09 38.58 14.67
CA GLY A 753 -37.65 39.38 15.82
C GLY A 753 -37.72 38.68 17.18
N GLY A 754 -37.83 37.36 17.21
CA GLY A 754 -37.52 36.54 18.37
C GLY A 754 -36.11 35.96 18.30
N SER A 755 -35.57 35.61 19.47
CA SER A 755 -34.28 34.98 19.64
C SER A 755 -34.25 34.25 20.98
N ASP A 756 -33.47 33.17 21.07
CA ASP A 756 -33.21 32.43 22.31
C ASP A 756 -31.76 31.91 22.30
N SER A 757 -31.24 31.48 23.44
CA SER A 757 -29.82 31.13 23.60
C SER A 757 -29.64 29.85 24.42
N ALA A 758 -28.72 28.99 23.99
CA ALA A 758 -28.35 27.76 24.68
C ALA A 758 -26.83 27.60 24.80
N ASN A 759 -26.41 26.49 25.42
CA ASN A 759 -25.01 26.13 25.59
C ASN A 759 -24.73 24.80 24.88
N VAL A 760 -23.60 24.74 24.17
CA VAL A 760 -22.92 23.49 23.82
C VAL A 760 -22.01 23.11 24.99
N THR A 761 -21.94 21.82 25.32
CA THR A 761 -20.93 21.25 26.20
C THR A 761 -20.12 20.27 25.37
N ILE A 762 -18.81 20.49 25.24
CA ILE A 762 -17.89 19.62 24.51
C ILE A 762 -17.08 18.85 25.56
N THR A 763 -17.02 17.52 25.44
CA THR A 763 -16.19 16.67 26.28
C THR A 763 -15.07 16.08 25.41
N VAL A 764 -13.83 16.42 25.72
CA VAL A 764 -12.64 15.85 25.09
C VAL A 764 -12.14 14.72 25.98
N ASN A 765 -12.25 13.49 25.46
CA ASN A 765 -11.89 12.23 26.11
C ASN A 765 -10.47 11.80 25.71
N GLN A 766 -9.88 10.87 26.46
CA GLN A 766 -8.58 10.29 26.10
C GLN A 766 -8.78 9.17 25.04
N PRO A 767 -7.97 9.11 23.96
CA PRO A 767 -8.05 8.02 22.99
C PRO A 767 -7.70 6.65 23.61
N PRO A 768 -8.15 5.54 22.99
CA PRO A 768 -7.80 4.19 23.42
C PRO A 768 -6.30 3.91 23.28
N VAL A 769 -5.73 3.16 24.22
CA VAL A 769 -4.31 2.77 24.22
C VAL A 769 -4.19 1.25 24.13
N LEU A 770 -3.35 0.76 23.22
CA LEU A 770 -3.03 -0.66 23.09
C LEU A 770 -2.10 -1.09 24.24
N ILE A 771 -2.45 -2.19 24.92
CA ILE A 771 -1.77 -2.68 26.13
C ILE A 771 -1.04 -4.01 25.88
N ASN A 772 -1.65 -4.91 25.09
CA ASN A 772 -1.06 -6.17 24.64
C ASN A 772 -1.35 -6.35 23.15
N ASN A 773 -0.32 -6.69 22.36
CA ASN A 773 -0.43 -7.11 20.95
C ASN A 773 0.62 -8.20 20.64
N THR A 774 0.64 -9.27 21.43
CA THR A 774 1.76 -10.24 21.49
C THR A 774 1.62 -11.40 20.49
N GLY A 775 0.73 -11.28 19.50
CA GLY A 775 0.39 -12.35 18.57
C GLY A 775 -0.07 -13.68 19.20
N ILE A 776 -0.01 -14.74 18.39
CA ILE A 776 -0.07 -16.16 18.80
C ILE A 776 0.88 -17.01 17.95
N VAL A 777 1.30 -18.17 18.46
CA VAL A 777 1.89 -19.24 17.65
C VAL A 777 1.04 -20.50 17.78
N VAL A 778 0.76 -21.18 16.67
CA VAL A 778 -0.11 -22.35 16.56
C VAL A 778 0.54 -23.44 15.70
N GLU A 779 0.16 -24.70 15.91
CA GLU A 779 0.46 -25.76 14.93
C GLU A 779 -0.64 -25.73 13.85
N LYS A 780 -0.33 -25.88 12.56
CA LYS A 780 -1.35 -25.94 11.48
C LYS A 780 -2.45 -26.98 11.73
N ASP A 781 -2.06 -28.15 12.26
CA ASP A 781 -2.98 -29.25 12.62
C ASP A 781 -3.78 -28.99 13.93
N SER A 782 -3.59 -27.85 14.62
CA SER A 782 -4.17 -27.60 15.97
C SER A 782 -5.67 -27.27 15.97
N GLY A 783 -6.18 -26.69 14.88
CA GLY A 783 -7.56 -26.23 14.77
C GLY A 783 -7.86 -24.99 15.63
N ILE A 784 -9.10 -24.87 16.13
CA ILE A 784 -9.57 -23.64 16.80
C ILE A 784 -8.72 -23.29 18.03
N GLN A 785 -8.03 -22.17 17.94
CA GLN A 785 -7.29 -21.50 19.00
C GLN A 785 -8.03 -20.21 19.43
N PHE A 786 -7.72 -19.67 20.61
CA PHE A 786 -8.42 -18.52 21.19
C PHE A 786 -7.46 -17.36 21.41
N ILE A 787 -7.80 -16.19 20.87
CA ILE A 787 -7.12 -14.93 21.17
C ILE A 787 -7.73 -14.37 22.46
N THR A 788 -6.89 -13.91 23.38
CA THR A 788 -7.30 -13.56 24.76
C THR A 788 -6.78 -12.19 25.20
N GLU A 789 -7.26 -11.70 26.34
CA GLU A 789 -6.78 -10.45 27.00
C GLU A 789 -5.25 -10.42 27.27
N ASN A 790 -4.56 -11.57 27.18
CA ASN A 790 -3.09 -11.65 27.32
C ASN A 790 -2.34 -11.49 25.99
N ASN A 791 -3.06 -11.64 24.86
CA ASN A 791 -2.52 -11.55 23.50
C ASN A 791 -2.89 -10.22 22.86
N LEU A 792 -4.19 -9.88 22.92
CA LEU A 792 -4.77 -8.67 22.36
C LEU A 792 -5.58 -7.95 23.44
N GLN A 793 -5.17 -6.74 23.79
CA GLN A 793 -5.90 -5.91 24.74
C GLN A 793 -5.64 -4.43 24.47
N ALA A 794 -6.70 -3.65 24.26
CA ALA A 794 -6.71 -2.20 24.43
C ALA A 794 -7.30 -1.80 25.79
N SER A 795 -7.02 -0.58 26.23
CA SER A 795 -7.60 0.03 27.42
C SER A 795 -7.84 1.51 27.23
N ASP A 796 -8.97 1.96 27.74
CA ASP A 796 -9.42 3.35 27.78
C ASP A 796 -9.82 3.64 29.26
N PRO A 797 -9.39 4.76 29.87
CA PRO A 797 -9.75 5.09 31.25
C PRO A 797 -11.20 5.56 31.46
N ASP A 798 -11.84 6.10 30.43
CA ASP A 798 -13.15 6.75 30.48
C ASP A 798 -14.27 5.84 29.90
N ASN A 799 -13.98 5.01 28.90
CA ASN A 799 -14.94 4.08 28.29
C ASN A 799 -14.91 2.66 28.87
N THR A 800 -15.87 1.81 28.49
CA THR A 800 -15.90 0.39 28.91
C THR A 800 -15.50 -0.58 27.78
N PRO A 801 -15.07 -1.81 28.09
CA PRO A 801 -14.66 -2.79 27.07
C PRO A 801 -15.72 -3.16 26.02
N GLY A 802 -17.00 -2.88 26.26
CA GLY A 802 -18.07 -3.08 25.26
C GLY A 802 -18.33 -1.86 24.36
N GLU A 803 -17.57 -0.78 24.56
CA GLU A 803 -17.60 0.48 23.79
C GLU A 803 -16.30 0.66 22.98
N LEU A 804 -15.23 -0.09 23.28
CA LEU A 804 -14.02 -0.20 22.46
C LEU A 804 -14.22 -1.22 21.34
N THR A 805 -14.12 -0.74 20.11
CA THR A 805 -14.41 -1.50 18.88
C THR A 805 -13.12 -1.72 18.09
N TYR A 806 -12.87 -2.98 17.78
CA TYR A 806 -11.86 -3.41 16.82
C TYR A 806 -12.52 -3.53 15.45
N THR A 807 -11.90 -2.94 14.42
CA THR A 807 -12.31 -3.10 13.01
C THR A 807 -11.17 -3.80 12.28
N ILE A 808 -11.48 -4.86 11.56
CA ILE A 808 -10.50 -5.54 10.69
C ILE A 808 -10.21 -4.63 9.49
N ALA A 809 -8.93 -4.34 9.27
CA ALA A 809 -8.43 -3.64 8.08
C ALA A 809 -7.79 -4.62 7.07
N ASP A 810 -7.29 -5.77 7.54
CA ASP A 810 -6.90 -6.90 6.70
C ASP A 810 -7.10 -8.23 7.47
N ALA A 811 -7.45 -9.31 6.77
CA ALA A 811 -7.88 -10.58 7.35
C ALA A 811 -6.90 -11.73 7.03
N PRO A 812 -6.82 -12.79 7.87
CA PRO A 812 -5.74 -13.77 7.80
C PRO A 812 -5.59 -14.49 6.47
N ASP A 813 -4.33 -14.60 6.08
CA ASP A 813 -3.85 -15.05 4.79
C ASP A 813 -3.74 -16.59 4.74
N LEU A 814 -3.46 -17.22 5.89
CA LEU A 814 -3.29 -18.66 6.10
C LEU A 814 -4.29 -19.26 7.12
N GLY A 815 -5.40 -18.56 7.40
CA GLY A 815 -6.46 -19.09 8.26
C GLY A 815 -7.73 -18.23 8.33
N ASP A 816 -8.50 -18.39 9.39
CA ASP A 816 -9.77 -17.70 9.61
C ASP A 816 -9.91 -17.21 11.08
N ILE A 817 -10.04 -15.89 11.29
CA ILE A 817 -10.53 -15.32 12.55
C ILE A 817 -12.07 -15.35 12.63
N ARG A 818 -12.63 -15.60 13.81
CA ARG A 818 -14.07 -15.80 14.06
C ARG A 818 -14.50 -15.35 15.45
N ILE A 819 -15.71 -14.80 15.57
CA ILE A 819 -16.38 -14.64 16.89
C ILE A 819 -17.31 -15.82 17.14
N GLY A 820 -17.14 -16.52 18.27
CA GLY A 820 -18.11 -17.46 18.83
C GLY A 820 -18.46 -18.71 18.00
N GLY A 821 -17.82 -18.92 16.84
CA GLY A 821 -18.17 -19.96 15.87
C GLY A 821 -19.14 -19.53 14.76
N ASN A 822 -19.17 -18.24 14.42
CA ASN A 822 -19.82 -17.71 13.23
C ASN A 822 -18.97 -17.94 11.94
N SER A 823 -19.33 -17.26 10.85
CA SER A 823 -18.48 -17.05 9.67
C SER A 823 -17.09 -16.48 10.04
N PRO A 824 -16.09 -16.55 9.14
CA PRO A 824 -14.90 -15.72 9.25
C PRO A 824 -15.27 -14.24 9.37
N LEU A 825 -14.47 -13.46 10.08
CA LEU A 825 -14.45 -12.00 9.93
C LEU A 825 -13.62 -11.66 8.68
N ARG A 826 -14.07 -10.67 7.91
CA ARG A 826 -13.34 -10.10 6.77
C ARG A 826 -12.89 -8.67 7.08
N GLU A 827 -12.21 -8.02 6.15
CA GLU A 827 -12.08 -6.56 6.11
C GLU A 827 -13.44 -5.87 6.39
N GLY A 828 -13.42 -4.82 7.20
CA GLY A 828 -14.61 -4.07 7.64
C GLY A 828 -15.46 -4.74 8.74
N ASP A 829 -15.29 -6.03 9.03
CA ASP A 829 -15.97 -6.67 10.17
C ASP A 829 -15.43 -6.16 11.51
N THR A 830 -16.30 -6.17 12.54
CA THR A 830 -15.99 -5.59 13.86
C THR A 830 -16.20 -6.55 15.03
N PHE A 831 -15.40 -6.38 16.08
CA PHE A 831 -15.52 -7.06 17.39
C PHE A 831 -15.18 -6.12 18.55
N THR A 832 -15.48 -6.50 19.80
CA THR A 832 -15.22 -5.62 20.97
C THR A 832 -14.16 -6.18 21.91
N GLN A 833 -13.56 -5.32 22.74
CA GLN A 833 -12.71 -5.78 23.85
C GLN A 833 -13.50 -6.68 24.83
N GLU A 834 -14.82 -6.51 24.98
CA GLU A 834 -15.66 -7.43 25.75
C GLU A 834 -15.74 -8.83 25.10
N ASP A 835 -15.67 -8.98 23.78
CA ASP A 835 -15.61 -10.28 23.11
C ASP A 835 -14.28 -11.00 23.36
N ILE A 836 -13.15 -10.29 23.29
CA ILE A 836 -11.82 -10.83 23.64
C ILE A 836 -11.79 -11.25 25.12
N ASN A 837 -12.26 -10.38 26.02
CA ASN A 837 -12.32 -10.65 27.47
C ASN A 837 -13.23 -11.85 27.79
N ASN A 838 -14.29 -12.08 27.00
CA ASN A 838 -15.15 -13.28 27.11
C ASN A 838 -14.59 -14.51 26.40
N ASN A 839 -13.41 -14.42 25.76
CA ASN A 839 -12.72 -15.48 25.00
C ASN A 839 -13.60 -15.97 23.83
N LEU A 840 -14.20 -15.04 23.09
CA LEU A 840 -15.05 -15.33 21.94
C LEU A 840 -14.31 -15.24 20.61
N LEU A 841 -13.26 -14.41 20.51
CA LEU A 841 -12.39 -14.35 19.34
C LEU A 841 -11.56 -15.63 19.23
N GLN A 842 -11.58 -16.23 18.04
CA GLN A 842 -11.01 -17.54 17.72
C GLN A 842 -10.27 -17.45 16.40
N PHE A 843 -9.05 -17.97 16.34
CA PHE A 843 -8.33 -18.22 15.09
C PHE A 843 -8.41 -19.70 14.73
N THR A 844 -8.39 -20.02 13.43
CA THR A 844 -8.28 -21.39 12.93
C THR A 844 -7.28 -21.38 11.77
N PRO A 845 -6.10 -22.00 11.89
CA PRO A 845 -5.18 -22.15 10.75
C PRO A 845 -5.77 -23.09 9.69
N ASP A 846 -5.42 -22.84 8.43
CA ASP A 846 -5.62 -23.79 7.33
C ASP A 846 -4.51 -24.86 7.31
N ASP A 847 -4.48 -25.73 6.29
CA ASP A 847 -3.54 -26.86 6.21
C ASP A 847 -2.07 -26.45 5.90
N THR A 848 -1.80 -25.15 5.71
CA THR A 848 -0.49 -24.53 5.37
C THR A 848 0.23 -24.02 6.63
N ALA A 849 1.56 -23.87 6.56
CA ALA A 849 2.41 -23.28 7.61
C ALA A 849 3.22 -22.11 7.02
N GLY A 850 3.65 -21.18 7.88
CA GLY A 850 4.24 -19.89 7.54
C GLY A 850 3.79 -18.81 8.52
N ASN A 851 4.17 -17.56 8.27
CA ASN A 851 3.62 -16.42 8.98
C ASN A 851 2.25 -16.02 8.41
N ASP A 852 1.40 -15.52 9.29
CA ASP A 852 0.04 -15.06 9.03
C ASP A 852 -0.21 -13.85 9.94
N SER A 853 -1.17 -12.99 9.61
CA SER A 853 -1.52 -11.84 10.46
C SER A 853 -2.96 -11.37 10.24
N PHE A 854 -3.44 -10.41 11.03
CA PHE A 854 -4.57 -9.58 10.61
C PHE A 854 -4.33 -8.16 11.09
N SER A 855 -4.58 -7.16 10.24
CA SER A 855 -4.48 -5.76 10.62
C SER A 855 -5.81 -5.23 11.13
N TYR A 856 -5.77 -4.30 12.08
CA TYR A 856 -6.97 -3.75 12.72
C TYR A 856 -6.75 -2.32 13.22
N THR A 857 -7.82 -1.54 13.27
CA THR A 857 -7.89 -0.31 14.07
C THR A 857 -8.62 -0.58 15.38
N VAL A 858 -8.38 0.24 16.41
CA VAL A 858 -9.16 0.23 17.66
C VAL A 858 -9.76 1.60 17.88
N SER A 859 -11.08 1.71 17.85
CA SER A 859 -11.80 2.98 18.00
C SER A 859 -12.67 3.03 19.27
N ASP A 860 -12.89 4.25 19.73
CA ASP A 860 -13.85 4.60 20.78
C ASP A 860 -15.00 5.49 20.21
N PRO A 861 -16.18 5.57 20.87
CA PRO A 861 -17.34 6.28 20.33
C PRO A 861 -17.20 7.81 20.24
N SER A 862 -16.14 8.39 20.83
CA SER A 862 -15.74 9.80 20.73
C SER A 862 -14.89 10.10 19.49
N GLY A 863 -14.54 9.08 18.71
CA GLY A 863 -13.71 9.19 17.50
C GLY A 863 -12.21 8.99 17.72
N GLY A 864 -11.75 8.69 18.95
CA GLY A 864 -10.34 8.38 19.20
C GLY A 864 -9.99 7.01 18.65
N GLN A 865 -8.81 6.89 18.05
CA GLN A 865 -8.35 5.65 17.42
C GLN A 865 -6.88 5.34 17.74
N VAL A 866 -6.58 4.04 17.84
CA VAL A 866 -5.23 3.51 17.59
C VAL A 866 -5.09 3.33 16.07
N PRO A 867 -3.98 3.77 15.44
CA PRO A 867 -3.68 3.52 14.03
C PRO A 867 -3.77 2.04 13.64
N VAL A 868 -3.80 1.76 12.33
CA VAL A 868 -3.80 0.39 11.79
C VAL A 868 -2.60 -0.37 12.37
N THR A 869 -2.88 -1.47 13.06
CA THR A 869 -1.88 -2.28 13.77
C THR A 869 -2.08 -3.74 13.41
N SER A 870 -1.00 -4.48 13.14
CA SER A 870 -1.07 -5.91 12.81
C SER A 870 -0.98 -6.81 14.05
N PHE A 871 -1.77 -7.89 14.06
CA PHE A 871 -1.68 -8.98 15.03
C PHE A 871 -1.03 -10.20 14.39
N SER A 872 0.20 -10.57 14.81
CA SER A 872 0.96 -11.67 14.22
C SER A 872 0.45 -13.06 14.64
N ILE A 873 0.51 -14.01 13.71
CA ILE A 873 0.04 -15.39 13.85
C ILE A 873 1.09 -16.33 13.21
N GLY A 874 1.94 -16.93 14.04
CA GLY A 874 2.88 -17.94 13.59
C GLY A 874 2.20 -19.30 13.40
N ILE A 875 2.23 -19.88 12.19
CA ILE A 875 1.66 -21.21 11.92
C ILE A 875 2.79 -22.19 11.62
N THR A 876 2.97 -23.18 12.49
CA THR A 876 4.11 -24.12 12.45
C THR A 876 3.72 -25.58 12.15
N ASP A 877 4.65 -26.33 11.56
CA ASP A 877 4.49 -27.70 11.07
C ASP A 877 4.93 -28.77 12.10
N ASP A 878 5.92 -28.47 12.96
CA ASP A 878 6.34 -29.33 14.11
C ASP A 878 6.79 -28.50 15.34
N THR A 879 6.42 -28.95 16.55
CA THR A 879 6.79 -28.30 17.82
C THR A 879 7.88 -29.09 18.57
N LYS A 880 9.01 -28.44 18.82
CA LYS A 880 10.27 -29.08 19.22
C LYS A 880 10.93 -28.44 20.45
N THR A 881 10.51 -28.87 21.65
CA THR A 881 11.26 -28.61 22.89
C THR A 881 12.60 -29.38 22.92
N LEU A 882 13.70 -28.72 23.32
CA LEU A 882 15.05 -29.28 23.52
C LEU A 882 15.24 -29.80 24.97
N THR A 883 16.41 -29.64 25.59
CA THR A 883 16.71 -30.17 26.92
C THR A 883 17.54 -29.23 27.79
N ASN A 884 17.47 -29.41 29.12
CA ASN A 884 18.15 -28.55 30.11
C ASN A 884 19.68 -28.81 30.25
N GLU A 885 20.39 -29.18 29.18
CA GLU A 885 21.86 -29.29 29.10
C GLU A 885 22.29 -28.99 27.64
N ASP A 886 23.36 -28.19 27.47
CA ASP A 886 23.87 -27.64 26.19
C ASP A 886 23.65 -28.54 24.95
N ASP A 887 22.62 -28.20 24.17
CA ASP A 887 22.13 -28.90 22.98
C ASP A 887 22.59 -28.23 21.67
N ASN A 888 22.66 -29.01 20.59
CA ASN A 888 22.99 -28.49 19.25
C ASN A 888 21.96 -29.06 18.27
N PHE A 889 21.09 -28.19 17.77
CA PHE A 889 19.93 -28.53 16.99
C PHE A 889 19.96 -27.85 15.62
N THR A 890 19.25 -28.47 14.68
CA THR A 890 18.96 -27.94 13.35
C THR A 890 17.52 -28.35 13.06
N GLY A 891 16.69 -27.41 12.64
CA GLY A 891 15.28 -27.62 12.34
C GLY A 891 15.05 -28.39 11.05
N THR A 892 14.06 -27.95 10.29
CA THR A 892 13.70 -28.49 8.98
C THR A 892 13.41 -27.34 8.04
N ALA A 893 13.51 -27.57 6.72
CA ALA A 893 12.94 -26.66 5.73
C ALA A 893 11.39 -26.77 5.70
N LEU A 894 10.76 -26.46 6.84
CA LEU A 894 9.34 -26.37 7.16
C LEU A 894 9.25 -25.60 8.50
N SER A 895 8.34 -24.64 8.64
CA SER A 895 8.16 -23.82 9.86
C SER A 895 8.13 -24.64 11.16
N ASN A 896 9.02 -24.36 12.09
CA ASN A 896 9.24 -25.07 13.36
C ASN A 896 8.97 -24.14 14.56
N ASN A 897 8.43 -24.70 15.64
CA ASN A 897 8.41 -24.03 16.95
C ASN A 897 9.47 -24.67 17.86
N ILE A 898 10.60 -24.00 18.11
CA ILE A 898 11.77 -24.58 18.82
C ILE A 898 11.98 -23.86 20.16
N LEU A 899 12.14 -24.63 21.25
CA LEU A 899 12.33 -24.10 22.61
C LEU A 899 13.55 -24.76 23.28
N GLY A 900 14.63 -24.00 23.54
CA GLY A 900 15.89 -24.46 24.15
C GLY A 900 15.75 -24.93 25.61
N LEU A 901 15.14 -24.08 26.44
CA LEU A 901 14.89 -24.21 27.89
C LEU A 901 16.00 -23.71 28.82
N THR A 902 17.17 -24.34 28.86
CA THR A 902 18.30 -23.89 29.70
C THR A 902 19.60 -24.57 29.24
N GLY A 903 20.58 -23.84 28.71
CA GLY A 903 21.80 -24.41 28.15
C GLY A 903 22.76 -23.34 27.64
N ASP A 904 23.88 -23.74 27.05
CA ASP A 904 24.62 -22.87 26.12
C ASP A 904 24.30 -23.46 24.74
N ASP A 905 23.08 -23.23 24.23
CA ASP A 905 22.48 -23.94 23.11
C ASP A 905 22.92 -23.36 21.74
N THR A 906 22.74 -24.14 20.68
CA THR A 906 22.93 -23.67 19.30
C THR A 906 21.84 -24.22 18.40
N ILE A 907 21.01 -23.33 17.87
CA ILE A 907 19.79 -23.63 17.11
C ILE A 907 19.89 -22.95 15.74
N ASN A 908 19.41 -23.62 14.70
CA ASN A 908 19.42 -23.16 13.32
C ASN A 908 18.14 -23.65 12.64
N GLY A 909 17.29 -22.75 12.14
CA GLY A 909 15.98 -23.08 11.56
C GLY A 909 16.10 -23.83 10.25
N LEU A 910 16.83 -23.22 9.30
CA LEU A 910 16.90 -23.46 7.85
C LEU A 910 15.85 -22.61 7.10
N SER A 911 15.39 -23.04 5.93
CA SER A 911 14.54 -22.26 5.03
C SER A 911 13.05 -22.48 5.31
N SER A 912 12.44 -21.62 6.15
CA SER A 912 11.00 -21.39 6.39
C SER A 912 10.88 -20.50 7.64
N SER A 913 9.86 -19.64 7.71
CA SER A 913 9.49 -18.89 8.93
C SER A 913 9.39 -19.80 10.16
N ASP A 914 10.40 -19.78 11.04
CA ASP A 914 10.49 -20.52 12.29
C ASP A 914 10.23 -19.60 13.50
N TYR A 915 9.85 -20.21 14.62
CA TYR A 915 9.66 -19.56 15.92
C TYR A 915 10.61 -20.20 16.92
N ILE A 916 11.71 -19.51 17.26
CA ILE A 916 12.82 -20.07 18.02
C ILE A 916 13.07 -19.27 19.30
N SER A 917 13.13 -19.95 20.45
CA SER A 917 13.50 -19.34 21.73
C SER A 917 14.59 -20.13 22.47
N GLY A 918 15.59 -19.44 23.02
CA GLY A 918 16.67 -20.01 23.84
C GLY A 918 16.24 -20.38 25.27
N ASP A 919 15.57 -19.44 25.96
CA ASP A 919 15.30 -19.39 27.42
C ASP A 919 16.59 -19.03 28.24
N GLU A 920 17.00 -19.77 29.29
CA GLU A 920 18.17 -19.38 30.13
C GLU A 920 19.51 -19.88 29.53
N GLY A 921 20.23 -19.06 28.75
CA GLY A 921 21.51 -19.46 28.12
C GLY A 921 22.52 -18.36 27.72
N ASP A 922 23.72 -18.76 27.31
CA ASP A 922 24.62 -17.93 26.46
C ASP A 922 24.47 -18.52 25.03
N ASP A 923 23.35 -18.24 24.36
CA ASP A 923 22.81 -19.02 23.23
C ASP A 923 23.27 -18.52 21.85
N SER A 924 23.01 -19.30 20.81
CA SER A 924 23.30 -18.95 19.42
C SER A 924 22.23 -19.45 18.46
N ILE A 925 21.42 -18.53 17.96
CA ILE A 925 20.22 -18.77 17.17
C ILE A 925 20.41 -18.19 15.76
N PHE A 926 20.04 -18.98 14.76
CA PHE A 926 20.09 -18.61 13.34
C PHE A 926 18.75 -18.98 12.71
N GLY A 927 18.11 -18.06 11.99
CA GLY A 927 17.02 -18.39 11.09
C GLY A 927 17.54 -19.18 9.88
N ASP A 928 18.13 -18.41 8.96
CA ASP A 928 18.68 -18.70 7.63
C ASP A 928 17.84 -18.04 6.51
N SER A 929 16.57 -18.41 6.29
CA SER A 929 15.73 -17.79 5.24
C SER A 929 14.21 -17.95 5.48
N GLY A 930 13.48 -16.83 5.37
CA GLY A 930 12.03 -16.70 5.51
C GLY A 930 11.61 -16.22 6.90
N ASP A 931 10.74 -15.21 6.94
CA ASP A 931 10.32 -14.39 8.09
C ASP A 931 10.37 -15.09 9.47
N ASP A 932 11.51 -14.97 10.15
CA ASP A 932 11.88 -15.73 11.34
C ASP A 932 11.63 -14.96 12.65
N CYS A 933 11.05 -15.61 13.66
CA CYS A 933 10.82 -15.02 14.98
C CYS A 933 11.76 -15.62 16.02
N LEU A 934 12.84 -14.90 16.35
CA LEU A 934 13.95 -15.38 17.17
C LEU A 934 14.03 -14.63 18.50
N SER A 935 14.11 -15.37 19.61
CA SER A 935 14.29 -14.83 20.96
C SER A 935 15.46 -15.53 21.66
N GLY A 936 16.43 -14.76 22.13
CA GLY A 936 17.50 -15.27 22.98
C GLY A 936 16.92 -15.62 24.36
N GLY A 937 16.87 -14.61 25.22
CA GLY A 937 16.36 -14.71 26.57
C GLY A 937 17.25 -13.98 27.57
N PRO A 938 17.25 -14.38 28.85
CA PRO A 938 18.18 -13.83 29.82
C PRO A 938 19.57 -14.47 29.71
N GLN A 939 20.62 -13.62 29.76
CA GLN A 939 22.06 -13.87 29.48
C GLN A 939 22.48 -13.48 28.04
N ALA A 940 23.73 -13.76 27.63
CA ALA A 940 24.40 -12.98 26.57
C ALA A 940 24.44 -13.75 25.24
N ASP A 941 23.52 -13.40 24.35
CA ASP A 941 23.12 -14.24 23.23
C ASP A 941 23.67 -13.77 21.86
N THR A 942 23.48 -14.60 20.84
CA THR A 942 23.77 -14.26 19.45
C THR A 942 22.61 -14.70 18.56
N LEU A 943 21.88 -13.73 18.04
CA LEU A 943 20.78 -13.93 17.10
C LEU A 943 21.26 -13.52 15.69
N ARG A 944 20.76 -14.23 14.69
CA ARG A 944 20.85 -13.84 13.29
C ARG A 944 19.55 -14.26 12.60
N GLY A 945 18.90 -13.32 11.94
CA GLY A 945 17.79 -13.58 11.04
C GLY A 945 18.25 -14.33 9.78
N GLY A 946 18.23 -13.65 8.64
CA GLY A 946 18.81 -14.13 7.39
C GLY A 946 18.30 -13.40 6.17
N ASP A 947 17.60 -14.13 5.31
CA ASP A 947 16.91 -13.57 4.15
C ASP A 947 15.38 -13.67 4.40
N GLY A 948 14.74 -12.61 4.95
CA GLY A 948 13.36 -12.59 5.44
C GLY A 948 12.98 -11.28 6.15
N SER A 949 11.71 -11.06 6.48
CA SER A 949 11.30 -9.95 7.37
C SER A 949 11.12 -10.47 8.80
N ASP A 950 12.20 -10.41 9.58
CA ASP A 950 12.36 -11.17 10.81
C ASP A 950 11.95 -10.35 12.07
N SER A 951 11.87 -11.03 13.21
CA SER A 951 11.51 -10.44 14.50
C SER A 951 12.44 -10.97 15.60
N LEU A 952 13.40 -10.14 16.02
CA LEU A 952 14.59 -10.53 16.77
C LEU A 952 14.62 -9.88 18.16
N PHE A 953 14.60 -10.70 19.22
CA PHE A 953 14.49 -10.23 20.61
C PHE A 953 15.69 -10.71 21.48
N GLY A 954 16.54 -9.79 21.93
CA GLY A 954 17.63 -10.02 22.89
C GLY A 954 17.10 -10.46 24.26
N ASN A 955 16.44 -9.54 24.98
CA ASN A 955 15.83 -9.66 26.33
C ASN A 955 16.74 -9.14 27.48
N ASP A 956 17.20 -10.02 28.38
CA ASP A 956 17.79 -9.65 29.68
C ASP A 956 19.32 -9.91 29.63
N GLY A 957 20.01 -9.25 28.70
CA GLY A 957 21.22 -9.75 28.04
C GLY A 957 22.44 -8.81 27.96
N ASN A 958 23.28 -9.04 26.95
CA ASN A 958 24.39 -8.17 26.53
C ASN A 958 24.86 -8.55 25.10
N ASP A 959 24.02 -8.35 24.10
CA ASP A 959 23.83 -9.28 22.99
C ASP A 959 24.47 -8.86 21.66
N LEU A 960 24.35 -9.75 20.68
CA LEU A 960 24.70 -9.54 19.28
C LEU A 960 23.52 -10.00 18.41
N ILE A 961 22.88 -9.07 17.72
CA ILE A 961 21.74 -9.33 16.84
C ILE A 961 22.06 -8.78 15.45
N ALA A 962 21.68 -9.52 14.41
CA ALA A 962 21.75 -9.09 13.02
C ALA A 962 20.47 -9.54 12.30
N GLY A 963 19.85 -8.62 11.56
CA GLY A 963 18.79 -8.93 10.60
C GLY A 963 19.34 -9.67 9.38
N ASP A 964 20.26 -8.97 8.70
CA ASP A 964 20.94 -9.28 7.42
C ASP A 964 20.22 -8.78 6.14
N THR A 965 19.04 -9.26 5.75
CA THR A 965 18.34 -8.78 4.53
C THR A 965 16.82 -8.98 4.56
N GLY A 966 16.07 -7.88 4.39
CA GLY A 966 14.62 -7.78 4.54
C GLY A 966 14.24 -6.69 5.54
N ASN A 967 12.96 -6.51 5.85
CA ASN A 967 12.50 -5.44 6.74
C ASN A 967 12.37 -5.99 8.17
N ASP A 968 13.43 -5.88 8.96
CA ASP A 968 13.61 -6.58 10.23
C ASP A 968 13.14 -5.77 11.45
N SER A 969 12.58 -6.45 12.45
CA SER A 969 12.14 -5.84 13.71
C SER A 969 13.01 -6.31 14.88
N ILE A 970 13.89 -5.44 15.37
CA ILE A 970 15.03 -5.80 16.23
C ILE A 970 14.93 -5.10 17.59
N PHE A 971 14.96 -5.88 18.68
CA PHE A 971 14.86 -5.38 20.06
C PHE A 971 16.00 -5.93 20.94
N GLY A 972 16.87 -5.07 21.46
CA GLY A 972 17.86 -5.44 22.49
C GLY A 972 17.23 -5.69 23.87
N GLU A 973 16.26 -4.84 24.25
CA GLU A 973 15.55 -4.74 25.53
C GLU A 973 16.40 -4.23 26.71
N THR A 974 17.30 -5.01 27.30
CA THR A 974 18.15 -4.54 28.42
C THR A 974 19.54 -5.17 28.39
N GLY A 975 20.58 -4.35 28.20
CA GLY A 975 21.93 -4.89 27.99
C GLY A 975 23.02 -3.83 27.80
N ASN A 976 23.90 -4.07 26.83
CA ASN A 976 24.88 -3.15 26.23
C ASN A 976 25.18 -3.73 24.84
N ASP A 977 24.24 -3.55 23.92
CA ASP A 977 23.95 -4.53 22.87
C ASP A 977 24.54 -4.10 21.52
N ASN A 978 24.61 -5.04 20.58
CA ASN A 978 25.24 -4.83 19.27
C ASN A 978 24.22 -5.24 18.22
N LEU A 979 23.50 -4.24 17.72
CA LEU A 979 22.40 -4.42 16.77
C LEU A 979 22.90 -4.02 15.38
N LEU A 980 22.64 -4.88 14.41
CA LEU A 980 22.78 -4.60 12.99
C LEU A 980 21.42 -4.87 12.37
N GLY A 981 20.91 -3.94 11.57
CA GLY A 981 19.81 -4.17 10.66
C GLY A 981 20.22 -5.08 9.51
N GLY A 982 20.07 -4.61 8.29
CA GLY A 982 20.48 -5.31 7.09
C GLY A 982 20.55 -4.43 5.85
N GLU A 983 20.08 -5.00 4.74
CA GLU A 983 19.63 -4.24 3.58
C GLU A 983 18.09 -4.38 3.58
N GLY A 984 17.37 -3.27 3.85
CA GLY A 984 15.92 -3.24 4.10
C GLY A 984 15.51 -2.07 4.98
N GLY A 985 14.21 -1.85 5.17
CA GLY A 985 13.69 -0.78 6.05
C GLY A 985 13.42 -1.32 7.45
N ASP A 986 14.38 -1.17 8.37
CA ASP A 986 14.37 -1.87 9.66
C ASP A 986 13.76 -1.06 10.80
N SER A 987 13.23 -1.76 11.80
CA SER A 987 12.69 -1.18 13.03
C SER A 987 13.54 -1.64 14.22
N ILE A 988 14.50 -0.81 14.65
CA ILE A 988 15.54 -1.19 15.60
C ILE A 988 15.41 -0.43 16.92
N ALA A 989 15.33 -1.15 18.04
CA ALA A 989 15.31 -0.59 19.39
C ALA A 989 16.42 -1.18 20.27
N GLY A 990 17.28 -0.32 20.83
CA GLY A 990 18.28 -0.66 21.86
C GLY A 990 17.65 -1.11 23.16
N GLY A 991 17.44 -0.18 24.11
CA GLY A 991 16.69 -0.45 25.34
C GLY A 991 17.27 0.24 26.60
N GLU A 992 17.27 -0.45 27.74
CA GLU A 992 18.10 -0.02 28.91
C GLU A 992 19.56 -0.46 28.67
N GLY A 993 20.40 0.42 28.11
CA GLY A 993 21.62 0.02 27.41
C GLY A 993 22.87 0.91 27.55
N ASN A 994 23.82 0.67 26.65
CA ASN A 994 24.89 1.56 26.14
C ASN A 994 25.25 1.01 24.76
N ASP A 995 24.33 1.14 23.82
CA ASP A 995 24.17 0.19 22.73
C ASP A 995 24.86 0.64 21.44
N SER A 996 25.19 -0.30 20.58
CA SER A 996 25.89 -0.09 19.33
C SER A 996 24.98 -0.51 18.19
N ILE A 997 24.25 0.44 17.63
CA ILE A 997 23.30 0.22 16.55
C ILE A 997 23.94 0.62 15.21
N VAL A 998 23.73 -0.23 14.22
CA VAL A 998 23.87 0.11 12.80
C VAL A 998 22.55 -0.29 12.13
N GLY A 999 21.98 0.60 11.32
CA GLY A 999 20.95 0.27 10.34
C GLY A 999 21.54 -0.60 9.22
N ALA A 1000 21.41 -0.15 7.96
CA ALA A 1000 22.60 0.14 7.13
C ALA A 1000 22.28 0.67 5.73
N GLY A 1001 21.09 0.37 5.20
CA GLY A 1001 20.60 0.86 3.91
C GLY A 1001 19.20 0.35 3.61
N GLY A 1002 18.35 1.23 3.07
CA GLY A 1002 16.92 1.20 3.30
C GLY A 1002 16.53 2.15 4.45
N GLN A 1003 15.29 2.64 4.43
CA GLN A 1003 14.83 3.72 5.32
C GLN A 1003 14.53 3.18 6.72
N ASP A 1004 15.45 3.38 7.67
CA ASP A 1004 15.42 2.77 8.99
C ASP A 1004 14.68 3.61 10.05
N SER A 1005 14.10 2.93 11.04
CA SER A 1005 13.42 3.50 12.21
C SER A 1005 14.13 3.05 13.48
N ILE A 1006 15.07 3.86 13.96
CA ILE A 1006 16.03 3.51 15.02
C ILE A 1006 15.75 4.26 16.34
N ALA A 1007 15.76 3.55 17.46
CA ALA A 1007 15.66 4.12 18.81
C ALA A 1007 16.72 3.54 19.77
N GLY A 1008 17.66 4.36 20.26
CA GLY A 1008 18.62 3.97 21.30
C GLY A 1008 17.95 3.63 22.63
N ASN A 1009 17.02 4.49 23.05
CA ASN A 1009 16.22 4.48 24.29
C ASN A 1009 16.94 5.02 25.54
N ALA A 1010 17.66 4.22 26.32
CA ALA A 1010 18.09 4.61 27.67
C ALA A 1010 19.50 4.16 28.00
N GLY A 1011 20.50 4.83 27.40
CA GLY A 1011 21.89 4.44 27.50
C GLY A 1011 22.93 5.57 27.41
N ASN A 1012 23.95 5.34 26.59
CA ASN A 1012 25.00 6.28 26.17
C ASN A 1012 25.43 5.75 24.80
N ASP A 1013 24.52 5.87 23.84
CA ASP A 1013 24.41 4.93 22.73
C ASP A 1013 25.26 5.39 21.53
N THR A 1014 25.49 4.50 20.59
CA THR A 1014 26.27 4.76 19.39
C THR A 1014 25.51 4.23 18.20
N ILE A 1015 24.81 5.14 17.53
CA ILE A 1015 23.97 4.87 16.38
C ILE A 1015 24.74 5.26 15.12
N ARG A 1016 24.57 4.47 14.07
CA ARG A 1016 24.56 4.95 12.69
C ARG A 1016 23.34 4.37 12.03
N SER A 1017 22.63 5.16 11.25
CA SER A 1017 21.54 4.62 10.44
C SER A 1017 22.15 4.05 9.16
N GLY A 1018 22.16 4.73 8.01
CA GLY A 1018 23.00 4.25 6.91
C GLY A 1018 23.10 5.11 5.66
N VAL A 1019 22.14 4.87 4.77
CA VAL A 1019 21.88 5.49 3.46
C VAL A 1019 20.36 5.35 3.24
N ASP A 1020 19.77 6.20 2.40
CA ASP A 1020 18.31 6.46 2.38
C ASP A 1020 17.84 7.26 3.62
N ASN A 1021 16.61 7.77 3.60
CA ASN A 1021 16.13 8.75 4.59
C ASN A 1021 15.76 8.07 5.93
N ASP A 1022 16.57 8.25 6.97
CA ASP A 1022 16.40 7.54 8.24
C ASP A 1022 15.63 8.34 9.31
N SER A 1023 15.01 7.62 10.25
CA SER A 1023 14.31 8.17 11.41
C SER A 1023 14.98 7.70 12.71
N VAL A 1024 15.73 8.59 13.38
CA VAL A 1024 16.60 8.23 14.49
C VAL A 1024 16.20 8.95 15.78
N THR A 1025 16.04 8.19 16.87
CA THR A 1025 15.91 8.71 18.24
C THR A 1025 17.06 8.19 19.12
N GLY A 1026 17.77 9.08 19.82
CA GLY A 1026 18.73 8.73 20.88
C GLY A 1026 17.99 8.27 22.15
N GLY A 1027 17.77 9.17 23.11
CA GLY A 1027 16.83 8.95 24.23
C GLY A 1027 17.23 9.57 25.57
N GLU A 1028 17.27 8.81 26.67
CA GLU A 1028 17.88 9.25 27.95
C GLU A 1028 19.38 8.89 27.96
N GLY A 1029 20.26 9.83 27.56
CA GLY A 1029 21.61 9.44 27.16
C GLY A 1029 22.77 10.45 27.27
N ASN A 1030 23.79 10.17 26.48
CA ASN A 1030 24.97 11.01 26.19
C ASN A 1030 25.53 10.47 24.86
N ASP A 1031 24.74 10.64 23.82
CA ASP A 1031 24.70 9.72 22.69
C ASP A 1031 25.57 10.18 21.51
N LEU A 1032 25.91 9.24 20.64
CA LEU A 1032 26.71 9.48 19.44
C LEU A 1032 25.92 9.00 18.21
N ILE A 1033 25.43 9.95 17.43
CA ILE A 1033 24.64 9.74 16.21
C ILE A 1033 25.45 10.25 15.01
N ASP A 1034 25.31 9.54 13.91
CA ASP A 1034 26.04 9.65 12.65
C ASP A 1034 25.01 9.12 11.64
N GLY A 1035 24.21 9.99 11.00
CA GLY A 1035 23.08 9.59 10.15
C GLY A 1035 23.57 8.81 8.93
N GLY A 1036 23.78 9.49 7.82
CA GLY A 1036 24.73 9.00 6.81
C GLY A 1036 24.74 9.76 5.50
N THR A 1037 23.77 9.45 4.65
CA THR A 1037 23.47 10.13 3.39
C THR A 1037 21.97 10.15 3.20
N ASP A 1038 21.49 11.08 2.36
CA ASP A 1038 20.08 11.33 2.12
C ASP A 1038 19.47 12.14 3.30
N ASN A 1039 18.16 12.23 3.48
CA ASN A 1039 17.55 13.30 4.31
C ASN A 1039 17.07 12.77 5.68
N ASP A 1040 17.93 12.84 6.70
CA ASP A 1040 17.68 12.19 7.98
C ASP A 1040 16.81 13.02 8.94
N SER A 1041 15.99 12.33 9.74
CA SER A 1041 15.16 12.88 10.81
C SER A 1041 15.66 12.41 12.18
N ILE A 1042 16.50 13.22 12.83
CA ILE A 1042 17.23 12.88 14.05
C ILE A 1042 16.68 13.64 15.27
N ASN A 1043 16.38 12.94 16.36
CA ASN A 1043 16.13 13.51 17.69
C ASN A 1043 17.11 12.87 18.69
N SER A 1044 18.09 13.61 19.24
CA SER A 1044 19.08 13.01 20.15
C SER A 1044 18.50 12.74 21.55
N GLY A 1045 17.58 13.59 22.02
CA GLY A 1045 16.89 13.43 23.29
C GLY A 1045 17.57 14.12 24.48
N ALA A 1046 17.46 13.51 25.66
CA ALA A 1046 17.84 14.12 26.92
C ALA A 1046 19.22 13.66 27.41
N GLY A 1047 20.26 14.44 27.12
CA GLY A 1047 21.62 14.10 27.54
C GLY A 1047 22.68 15.21 27.50
N SER A 1048 23.65 15.02 26.60
CA SER A 1048 24.67 15.98 26.14
C SER A 1048 25.41 15.27 24.99
N ASP A 1049 24.88 15.42 23.79
CA ASP A 1049 25.02 14.43 22.73
C ASP A 1049 25.99 14.90 21.63
N THR A 1050 26.22 14.05 20.63
CA THR A 1050 27.07 14.37 19.49
C THR A 1050 26.45 13.79 18.23
N VAL A 1051 26.03 14.67 17.33
CA VAL A 1051 25.30 14.33 16.10
C VAL A 1051 26.09 14.87 14.90
N SER A 1052 26.30 14.04 13.88
CA SER A 1052 26.29 14.50 12.49
C SER A 1052 24.95 14.09 11.89
N GLY A 1053 24.37 14.93 11.04
CA GLY A 1053 23.43 14.50 10.01
C GLY A 1053 24.18 13.66 8.97
N GLY A 1054 24.39 14.20 7.77
CA GLY A 1054 25.27 13.57 6.78
C GLY A 1054 25.48 14.39 5.52
N SER A 1055 24.61 14.20 4.54
CA SER A 1055 24.65 14.89 3.24
C SER A 1055 23.35 14.72 2.48
N GLU A 1056 22.89 15.79 1.83
CA GLU A 1056 21.47 16.13 1.62
C GLU A 1056 20.86 16.74 2.91
N ASN A 1057 19.54 16.84 3.09
CA ASN A 1057 18.93 17.93 3.88
C ASN A 1057 18.32 17.45 5.20
N ASP A 1058 19.07 17.58 6.30
CA ASP A 1058 18.73 16.92 7.56
C ASP A 1058 17.82 17.75 8.48
N LEU A 1059 17.05 17.04 9.32
CA LEU A 1059 16.19 17.59 10.36
C LEU A 1059 16.65 17.09 11.74
N ILE A 1060 17.27 17.96 12.54
CA ILE A 1060 17.95 17.58 13.78
C ILE A 1060 17.39 18.32 15.01
N PHE A 1061 16.99 17.56 16.04
CA PHE A 1061 16.53 18.05 17.34
C PHE A 1061 17.46 17.61 18.48
N GLY A 1062 17.96 18.57 19.29
CA GLY A 1062 18.87 18.34 20.42
C GLY A 1062 18.23 18.24 21.82
N GLU A 1063 16.98 18.70 21.99
CA GLU A 1063 16.15 18.51 23.21
C GLU A 1063 16.75 19.00 24.57
N GLU A 1064 17.25 18.14 25.47
CA GLU A 1064 17.72 18.51 26.84
C GLU A 1064 19.22 18.16 27.06
N GLY A 1065 20.18 18.98 26.61
CA GLY A 1065 21.61 18.70 26.83
C GLY A 1065 22.59 19.88 26.98
N ASP A 1066 23.86 19.63 26.63
CA ASP A 1066 25.01 20.58 26.53
C ASP A 1066 25.69 20.12 25.19
N ASP A 1067 25.00 20.32 24.07
CA ASP A 1067 25.05 19.44 22.88
C ASP A 1067 26.06 19.86 21.79
N SER A 1068 26.35 18.93 20.86
CA SER A 1068 27.38 19.08 19.82
C SER A 1068 26.91 18.56 18.46
N ILE A 1069 26.17 19.38 17.72
CA ILE A 1069 25.54 19.04 16.43
C ILE A 1069 26.38 19.55 15.25
N VAL A 1070 26.44 18.75 14.19
CA VAL A 1070 26.93 19.10 12.85
C VAL A 1070 25.86 18.71 11.82
N GLY A 1071 25.58 19.56 10.83
CA GLY A 1071 24.77 19.19 9.65
C GLY A 1071 25.60 18.41 8.62
N ASP A 1072 26.78 18.98 8.28
CA ASP A 1072 27.74 18.57 7.24
C ASP A 1072 27.41 19.12 5.82
N ASP A 1073 27.02 18.32 4.82
CA ASP A 1073 26.85 18.77 3.40
C ASP A 1073 25.34 18.85 3.01
N GLY A 1074 24.57 19.76 3.63
CA GLY A 1074 23.10 19.86 3.50
C GLY A 1074 22.48 21.26 3.52
N ASN A 1075 21.14 21.39 3.56
CA ASN A 1075 20.44 22.66 3.84
C ASN A 1075 19.64 22.48 5.14
N ASP A 1076 20.35 22.39 6.26
CA ASP A 1076 19.87 21.61 7.40
C ASP A 1076 18.97 22.40 8.35
N THR A 1077 17.94 21.75 8.88
CA THR A 1077 17.01 22.31 9.86
C THR A 1077 17.34 21.79 11.25
N ILE A 1078 17.95 22.63 12.09
CA ILE A 1078 18.51 22.22 13.37
C ILE A 1078 17.86 23.03 14.51
N ASP A 1079 17.23 22.39 15.48
CA ASP A 1079 16.89 23.00 16.78
C ASP A 1079 17.69 22.33 17.90
N ALA A 1080 18.63 23.06 18.50
CA ALA A 1080 19.52 22.55 19.54
C ALA A 1080 18.81 22.28 20.89
N GLY A 1081 17.59 22.78 21.11
CA GLY A 1081 16.84 22.48 22.33
C GLY A 1081 17.22 23.37 23.52
N SER A 1082 18.01 22.86 24.49
CA SER A 1082 18.12 23.54 25.79
C SER A 1082 19.40 23.34 26.64
N GLY A 1083 20.56 23.83 26.17
CA GLY A 1083 21.70 24.05 27.08
C GLY A 1083 22.80 25.02 26.70
N GLN A 1084 23.96 24.53 26.27
CA GLN A 1084 25.15 25.38 26.02
C GLN A 1084 25.84 24.89 24.75
N ASP A 1085 25.08 25.00 23.67
CA ASP A 1085 25.17 24.04 22.60
C ASP A 1085 26.15 24.51 21.54
N THR A 1086 26.70 23.59 20.76
CA THR A 1086 27.71 23.86 19.74
C THR A 1086 27.23 23.30 18.42
N VAL A 1087 26.66 24.17 17.59
CA VAL A 1087 26.11 23.81 16.27
C VAL A 1087 27.03 24.29 15.15
N LEU A 1088 27.23 23.43 14.16
CA LEU A 1088 27.89 23.70 12.89
C LEU A 1088 26.95 23.25 11.77
N GLY A 1089 26.69 24.08 10.76
CA GLY A 1089 26.08 23.58 9.51
C GLY A 1089 27.15 22.91 8.66
N ASP A 1090 27.99 23.76 8.06
CA ASP A 1090 29.10 23.56 7.12
C ASP A 1090 28.75 23.95 5.66
N ILE A 1091 27.99 23.16 4.86
CA ILE A 1091 27.75 23.49 3.43
C ILE A 1091 26.29 23.42 2.94
N GLY A 1092 25.48 24.39 3.35
CA GLY A 1092 24.35 24.90 2.54
C GLY A 1092 23.54 26.00 3.22
N ASP A 1093 22.32 26.24 2.74
CA ASP A 1093 21.46 27.36 3.18
C ASP A 1093 20.67 26.99 4.46
N ASP A 1094 21.40 26.76 5.55
CA ASP A 1094 20.92 26.18 6.83
C ASP A 1094 19.84 27.00 7.56
N SER A 1095 19.06 26.35 8.42
CA SER A 1095 18.08 26.94 9.34
C SER A 1095 18.30 26.45 10.77
N ILE A 1096 19.03 27.22 11.58
CA ILE A 1096 19.53 26.82 12.90
C ILE A 1096 18.89 27.64 14.04
N GLN A 1097 18.33 26.95 15.03
CA GLN A 1097 17.82 27.48 16.29
C GLN A 1097 18.67 27.01 17.48
N GLY A 1098 19.09 27.95 18.33
CA GLY A 1098 19.92 27.69 19.52
C GLY A 1098 19.17 27.38 20.81
N GLY A 1099 17.85 27.61 20.86
CA GLY A 1099 17.04 27.19 22.00
C GLY A 1099 17.23 28.01 23.27
N ASP A 1100 17.62 27.38 24.38
CA ASP A 1100 17.65 27.97 25.73
C ASP A 1100 19.05 27.89 26.38
N ASN A 1101 19.66 29.06 26.65
CA ASN A 1101 20.82 29.40 27.52
C ASN A 1101 22.04 30.15 26.90
N ASN A 1102 23.15 29.54 26.42
CA ASN A 1102 24.42 30.29 26.12
C ASN A 1102 25.28 29.70 24.97
N ASP A 1103 24.82 29.84 23.73
CA ASP A 1103 25.08 28.83 22.69
C ASP A 1103 26.09 29.31 21.64
N GLN A 1104 26.67 28.38 20.86
CA GLN A 1104 27.70 28.68 19.86
C GLN A 1104 27.40 28.06 18.49
N ILE A 1105 26.65 28.82 17.71
CA ILE A 1105 26.24 28.49 16.35
C ILE A 1105 27.21 29.07 15.31
N ASN A 1106 27.46 28.30 14.25
CA ASN A 1106 28.29 28.67 13.12
C ASN A 1106 27.78 27.96 11.84
N GLY A 1107 26.96 28.62 11.01
CA GLY A 1107 26.37 28.03 9.78
C GLY A 1107 27.46 27.57 8.80
N SER A 1108 28.04 28.50 8.04
CA SER A 1108 29.43 28.54 7.50
C SER A 1108 29.50 28.86 6.01
N VAL A 1109 28.76 28.14 5.15
CA VAL A 1109 28.89 28.20 3.68
C VAL A 1109 27.54 28.07 2.94
N GLY A 1110 26.52 28.80 3.38
CA GLY A 1110 25.37 29.15 2.53
C GLY A 1110 24.80 30.52 2.85
N ASN A 1111 23.48 30.64 2.78
CA ASN A 1111 22.70 31.82 3.16
C ASN A 1111 21.99 31.56 4.50
N ASP A 1112 22.79 31.18 5.50
CA ASP A 1112 22.39 30.59 6.78
C ASP A 1112 21.38 31.46 7.55
N THR A 1113 20.28 30.88 8.03
CA THR A 1113 19.32 31.52 8.95
C THR A 1113 19.56 31.05 10.38
N ILE A 1114 19.91 31.96 11.27
CA ILE A 1114 20.38 31.64 12.63
C ILE A 1114 19.58 32.41 13.68
N ALA A 1115 18.85 31.67 14.51
CA ALA A 1115 18.16 32.15 15.71
C ALA A 1115 18.97 31.80 16.96
N GLY A 1116 19.40 32.80 17.73
CA GLY A 1116 20.20 32.58 18.94
C GLY A 1116 19.41 31.95 20.09
N GLY A 1117 18.11 32.24 20.18
CA GLY A 1117 17.28 31.80 21.29
C GLY A 1117 17.49 32.62 22.56
N SER A 1118 17.37 31.99 23.72
CA SER A 1118 17.27 32.66 25.02
C SER A 1118 18.58 32.68 25.83
N GLY A 1119 19.58 33.49 25.44
CA GLY A 1119 20.44 34.06 26.48
C GLY A 1119 21.60 35.01 26.18
N SER A 1120 22.71 34.59 25.57
CA SER A 1120 23.93 35.43 25.41
C SER A 1120 24.90 34.88 24.37
N ASP A 1121 24.41 34.73 23.15
CA ASP A 1121 24.83 33.61 22.28
C ASP A 1121 25.91 34.03 21.28
N ARG A 1122 26.47 33.08 20.55
CA ARG A 1122 27.77 33.24 19.88
C ARG A 1122 27.72 32.95 18.38
N LEU A 1123 26.78 33.64 17.73
CA LEU A 1123 26.39 33.45 16.34
C LEU A 1123 27.50 33.82 15.35
N THR A 1124 27.65 32.98 14.34
CA THR A 1124 28.52 33.15 13.18
C THR A 1124 27.69 32.64 11.99
N GLY A 1125 27.53 33.42 10.93
CA GLY A 1125 27.02 32.86 9.68
C GLY A 1125 28.22 32.32 8.92
N GLY A 1126 28.59 33.02 7.84
CA GLY A 1126 29.98 33.21 7.47
C GLY A 1126 30.26 33.20 5.97
N GLY A 1127 29.30 32.70 5.18
CA GLY A 1127 29.55 32.15 3.85
C GLY A 1127 28.85 32.83 2.68
N GLY A 1128 27.72 33.51 2.91
CA GLY A 1128 26.87 34.04 1.85
C GLY A 1128 26.11 35.30 2.28
N ASN A 1129 24.79 35.19 2.39
CA ASN A 1129 23.86 36.26 2.74
C ASN A 1129 23.04 35.86 3.98
N ASP A 1130 23.69 35.89 5.14
CA ASP A 1130 23.22 35.22 6.36
C ASP A 1130 22.13 36.05 7.11
N PHE A 1131 21.10 35.39 7.65
CA PHE A 1131 20.01 36.00 8.42
C PHE A 1131 20.19 35.76 9.94
N PHE A 1132 20.30 36.82 10.72
CA PHE A 1132 20.31 36.74 12.19
C PHE A 1132 18.92 37.07 12.75
N PHE A 1133 18.20 36.05 13.23
CA PHE A 1133 16.81 36.13 13.64
C PHE A 1133 16.65 36.43 15.15
N TYR A 1134 15.70 37.31 15.47
CA TYR A 1134 15.38 37.80 16.81
C TYR A 1134 13.88 37.69 17.05
N GLU A 1135 13.46 36.90 18.05
CA GLU A 1135 12.04 36.65 18.33
C GLU A 1135 11.46 37.67 19.32
N VAL A 1136 12.13 37.93 20.44
CA VAL A 1136 11.63 38.75 21.55
C VAL A 1136 12.70 39.61 22.22
N ALA A 1137 12.38 40.88 22.45
CA ALA A 1137 13.35 41.88 22.89
C ALA A 1137 14.01 41.71 24.28
N ASP A 1138 13.79 40.61 25.01
CA ASP A 1138 14.40 40.30 26.32
C ASP A 1138 14.91 38.83 26.36
N GLU A 1139 15.17 38.22 25.20
CA GLU A 1139 15.75 36.87 25.04
C GLU A 1139 17.23 36.83 25.50
N GLY A 1140 18.08 37.71 24.97
CA GLY A 1140 19.51 37.66 25.26
C GLY A 1140 20.34 38.94 25.04
N ILE A 1141 21.66 38.76 24.97
CA ILE A 1141 22.63 39.76 24.49
C ILE A 1141 23.77 39.04 23.73
N ASP A 1142 23.63 38.92 22.42
CA ASP A 1142 24.44 37.99 21.63
C ASP A 1142 25.74 38.62 21.14
N ILE A 1143 26.58 37.81 20.50
CA ILE A 1143 27.90 38.19 20.00
C ILE A 1143 28.10 37.68 18.58
N ILE A 1144 27.43 38.32 17.62
CA ILE A 1144 27.58 38.05 16.18
C ILE A 1144 29.03 38.33 15.75
N ILE A 1145 29.69 37.33 15.17
CA ILE A 1145 31.15 37.27 15.05
C ILE A 1145 31.72 37.99 13.81
N ASP A 1146 31.06 37.91 12.66
CA ASP A 1146 31.59 38.26 11.34
C ASP A 1146 30.78 39.26 10.50
N PHE A 1147 29.44 39.29 10.61
CA PHE A 1147 28.50 40.27 9.98
C PHE A 1147 29.09 41.20 8.89
N ASP A 1148 28.93 40.87 7.61
CA ASP A 1148 29.32 41.68 6.45
C ASP A 1148 28.12 42.26 5.68
N SER A 1149 27.64 43.39 6.18
CA SER A 1149 26.93 44.49 5.47
C SER A 1149 27.37 44.89 4.02
N LYS A 1150 28.26 44.16 3.36
CA LYS A 1150 28.61 44.25 1.92
C LYS A 1150 28.64 42.88 1.20
N GLY A 1151 28.38 41.77 1.89
CA GLY A 1151 27.88 40.50 1.34
C GLY A 1151 26.38 40.61 1.05
N GLU A 1152 25.63 41.03 2.08
CA GLU A 1152 24.15 41.25 2.20
C GLU A 1152 23.52 40.42 3.35
N ASP A 1153 24.27 40.17 4.44
CA ASP A 1153 23.77 39.72 5.75
C ASP A 1153 22.65 40.64 6.28
N THR A 1154 21.64 40.07 6.93
CA THR A 1154 20.40 40.77 7.35
C THR A 1154 20.01 40.45 8.79
N PHE A 1155 19.46 41.43 9.52
CA PHE A 1155 18.78 41.19 10.79
C PHE A 1155 17.28 40.97 10.56
N LEU A 1156 16.76 39.82 11.00
CA LEU A 1156 15.36 39.42 10.79
C LEU A 1156 14.57 39.47 12.11
N PHE A 1157 13.34 39.96 12.08
CA PHE A 1157 12.51 40.16 13.28
C PHE A 1157 11.05 39.75 13.05
N THR A 1158 10.36 39.30 14.11
CA THR A 1158 8.90 39.11 14.05
C THR A 1158 8.14 40.43 14.21
N SER A 1159 7.29 40.75 13.24
CA SER A 1159 6.44 41.96 13.25
C SER A 1159 5.44 41.97 14.41
N ALA A 1160 5.04 40.79 14.90
CA ALA A 1160 4.16 40.64 16.05
C ALA A 1160 4.78 41.14 17.37
N ASN A 1161 6.04 40.80 17.65
CA ASN A 1161 6.67 41.03 18.96
C ASN A 1161 7.35 42.41 19.05
N PHE A 1162 7.85 42.95 17.94
CA PHE A 1162 8.47 44.27 17.87
C PHE A 1162 7.48 45.41 17.49
N GLY A 1163 6.19 45.09 17.33
CA GLY A 1163 5.07 46.04 17.26
C GLY A 1163 4.71 46.55 15.86
N GLU A 1164 3.76 47.51 15.75
CA GLU A 1164 3.27 48.09 14.47
C GLU A 1164 4.33 48.95 13.72
N ILE A 1165 5.45 48.34 13.39
CA ILE A 1165 6.42 48.68 12.35
C ILE A 1165 6.00 47.94 11.06
N THR A 1166 6.37 48.43 9.89
CA THR A 1166 5.85 47.92 8.60
C THR A 1166 6.89 47.97 7.50
N ASP A 1167 6.95 46.92 6.68
CA ASP A 1167 7.73 46.82 5.44
C ASP A 1167 7.23 47.75 4.30
N ASP A 1168 7.18 49.06 4.57
CA ASP A 1168 7.11 50.11 3.54
C ASP A 1168 8.52 50.74 3.33
N GLY A 1169 9.56 49.98 3.70
CA GLY A 1169 10.98 50.35 3.77
C GLY A 1169 11.40 51.03 5.08
N PHE A 1170 12.29 50.40 5.86
CA PHE A 1170 12.79 50.87 7.17
C PHE A 1170 13.22 52.35 7.16
N SER A 1171 12.72 53.15 8.11
CA SER A 1171 13.05 54.58 8.19
C SER A 1171 14.23 54.92 9.13
N ASP A 1172 15.37 55.32 8.56
CA ASP A 1172 16.58 55.68 9.32
C ASP A 1172 16.61 57.14 9.83
N VAL A 1173 17.22 57.34 11.00
CA VAL A 1173 17.73 58.66 11.43
C VAL A 1173 19.11 58.57 12.10
N ILE A 1174 20.16 58.95 11.37
CA ILE A 1174 21.52 59.11 11.92
C ILE A 1174 21.63 60.32 12.86
N LEU A 1175 22.06 60.10 14.11
CA LEU A 1175 22.25 61.10 15.16
C LEU A 1175 23.73 61.30 15.57
N GLN A 1176 24.25 62.49 15.27
CA GLN A 1176 25.54 62.98 15.73
C GLN A 1176 25.45 63.73 17.07
N ASP A 1177 26.57 63.75 17.81
CA ASP A 1177 26.79 64.42 19.11
C ASP A 1177 26.31 65.89 19.17
N GLU A 1178 26.32 66.64 18.05
CA GLU A 1178 25.85 68.03 17.98
C GLU A 1178 24.36 68.21 17.62
N ASN A 1179 23.64 67.12 17.32
CA ASN A 1179 22.24 67.09 16.88
C ASN A 1179 21.27 66.44 17.89
N ILE A 1180 21.74 66.08 19.09
CA ILE A 1180 20.93 65.46 20.15
C ILE A 1180 20.18 66.51 21.00
N GLY A 1181 18.91 66.24 21.29
CA GLY A 1181 17.99 67.01 22.12
C GLY A 1181 16.92 67.81 21.34
N SER A 1182 15.96 68.38 22.08
CA SER A 1182 14.73 69.05 21.58
C SER A 1182 14.84 70.24 20.60
N GLU A 1183 16.02 70.58 20.07
CA GLU A 1183 16.19 71.51 18.93
C GLU A 1183 16.97 70.85 17.75
N GLY A 1184 17.14 69.52 17.78
CA GLY A 1184 17.87 68.70 16.83
C GLY A 1184 17.03 68.06 15.72
N LEU A 1185 17.53 66.97 15.13
CA LEU A 1185 16.82 66.19 14.10
C LEU A 1185 15.56 65.51 14.67
N SER A 1186 14.57 65.28 13.81
CA SER A 1186 13.27 64.70 14.18
C SER A 1186 13.33 63.18 14.07
N ILE A 1187 12.94 62.46 15.13
CA ILE A 1187 12.79 60.99 15.15
C ILE A 1187 11.31 60.53 15.17
N ALA A 1188 10.42 61.37 14.64
CA ALA A 1188 8.96 61.13 14.70
C ALA A 1188 8.46 60.09 13.69
N ASP A 1189 9.22 59.89 12.62
CA ASP A 1189 8.96 59.03 11.48
C ASP A 1189 10.26 58.21 11.26
N ALA A 1190 10.67 57.45 12.28
CA ALA A 1190 11.95 56.73 12.35
C ALA A 1190 11.77 55.38 13.07
N GLU A 1191 12.28 54.31 12.48
CA GLU A 1191 12.27 52.94 13.01
C GLU A 1191 13.68 52.41 13.31
N LEU A 1192 14.72 52.99 12.71
CA LEU A 1192 16.13 52.72 13.04
C LEU A 1192 16.86 54.03 13.41
N VAL A 1193 17.48 54.09 14.59
CA VAL A 1193 18.21 55.27 15.07
C VAL A 1193 19.70 54.98 15.29
N ILE A 1194 20.52 55.40 14.32
CA ILE A 1194 21.97 55.13 14.32
C ILE A 1194 22.72 56.26 15.05
N PHE A 1195 23.45 55.94 16.12
CA PHE A 1195 24.24 56.89 16.89
C PHE A 1195 25.74 56.85 16.54
N GLU A 1196 26.26 57.92 15.95
CA GLU A 1196 27.70 58.10 15.74
C GLU A 1196 28.46 58.47 17.04
N GLY A 1197 27.72 58.83 18.10
CA GLY A 1197 28.24 59.15 19.44
C GLY A 1197 28.48 57.94 20.34
N LYS A 1198 28.96 58.20 21.58
CA LYS A 1198 29.27 57.15 22.57
C LYS A 1198 28.41 57.22 23.83
N PHE A 1199 27.81 56.09 24.19
CA PHE A 1199 26.99 55.91 25.39
C PHE A 1199 27.59 54.85 26.32
N ASP A 1200 27.19 54.87 27.60
CA ASP A 1200 27.68 53.89 28.58
C ASP A 1200 26.87 52.57 28.51
N ASP A 1201 25.56 52.64 28.26
CA ASP A 1201 24.57 51.56 28.28
C ASP A 1201 23.30 51.98 27.51
N ALA A 1202 22.46 51.05 27.05
CA ALA A 1202 21.20 51.34 26.35
C ALA A 1202 20.25 52.26 27.11
N GLN A 1203 20.22 52.21 28.44
CA GLN A 1203 19.36 53.11 29.23
C GLN A 1203 19.91 54.56 29.25
N ALA A 1204 21.17 54.79 28.86
CA ALA A 1204 21.66 56.13 28.51
C ALA A 1204 21.25 56.57 27.09
N VAL A 1205 20.91 55.64 26.19
CA VAL A 1205 20.37 55.89 24.83
C VAL A 1205 18.88 56.25 24.91
N ASN A 1206 18.04 55.44 25.57
CA ASN A 1206 16.63 55.73 25.86
C ASN A 1206 16.45 57.13 26.51
N ALA A 1207 17.28 57.44 27.51
CA ALA A 1207 17.28 58.76 28.17
C ALA A 1207 17.71 59.94 27.27
N ALA A 1208 18.31 59.66 26.11
CA ALA A 1208 18.58 60.64 25.05
C ALA A 1208 17.44 60.71 24.00
N LEU A 1209 16.84 59.57 23.64
CA LEU A 1209 15.70 59.46 22.72
C LEU A 1209 14.47 60.23 23.24
N ASN A 1210 14.08 60.04 24.51
CA ASN A 1210 12.96 60.76 25.15
C ASN A 1210 13.10 62.30 25.07
N VAL A 1211 14.33 62.84 25.13
CA VAL A 1211 14.57 64.29 25.04
C VAL A 1211 14.84 64.80 23.62
N GLN A 1212 14.78 63.93 22.61
CA GLN A 1212 14.98 64.25 21.21
C GLN A 1212 13.79 65.03 20.62
N ASN A 1213 14.04 65.78 19.55
CA ASN A 1213 12.96 66.39 18.78
C ASN A 1213 12.19 65.27 18.03
N GLY A 1214 10.86 65.30 18.06
CA GLY A 1214 10.01 64.30 17.38
C GLY A 1214 9.69 63.03 18.17
N SER A 1215 10.30 62.81 19.35
CA SER A 1215 9.97 61.70 20.27
C SER A 1215 8.45 61.48 20.43
N SER A 1216 8.01 60.22 20.38
CA SER A 1216 6.62 59.78 20.40
C SER A 1216 6.48 58.38 21.01
N ASP A 1217 5.26 57.90 21.22
CA ASP A 1217 4.99 56.57 21.81
C ASP A 1217 5.15 55.40 20.79
N ARG A 1218 6.01 55.54 19.76
CA ARG A 1218 6.39 54.46 18.82
C ARG A 1218 7.62 53.69 19.34
N PRO A 1219 7.74 52.38 19.04
CA PRO A 1219 8.98 51.64 19.18
C PRO A 1219 10.00 52.03 18.10
N ALA A 1220 11.28 51.72 18.31
CA ALA A 1220 12.34 51.76 17.30
C ALA A 1220 13.59 50.97 17.73
N PHE A 1221 14.34 50.45 16.76
CA PHE A 1221 15.69 49.94 16.94
C PHE A 1221 16.73 51.07 17.01
N PHE A 1222 17.87 50.80 17.64
CA PHE A 1222 19.00 51.71 17.67
C PHE A 1222 20.34 50.96 17.64
N VAL A 1223 21.34 51.59 17.02
CA VAL A 1223 22.72 51.09 17.00
C VAL A 1223 23.64 52.15 17.60
N TYR A 1224 24.48 51.78 18.57
CA TYR A 1224 25.36 52.73 19.27
C TYR A 1224 26.74 52.16 19.62
N LEU A 1225 27.75 53.03 19.74
CA LEU A 1225 29.10 52.64 20.16
C LEU A 1225 29.24 52.70 21.69
N ASN A 1226 29.35 51.53 22.33
CA ASN A 1226 29.44 51.44 23.79
C ASN A 1226 30.83 51.87 24.31
N GLY A 1227 30.85 52.84 25.22
CA GLY A 1227 32.07 53.44 25.79
C GLY A 1227 32.81 52.59 26.82
N LYS A 1228 32.24 51.46 27.25
CA LYS A 1228 32.84 50.51 28.21
C LYS A 1228 33.48 49.33 27.50
N SER A 1229 32.76 48.66 26.59
CA SER A 1229 33.25 47.53 25.79
C SER A 1229 34.09 48.01 24.59
N ASN A 1230 33.80 49.20 24.07
CA ASN A 1230 34.32 49.71 22.80
C ASN A 1230 33.94 48.78 21.63
N LYS A 1231 32.66 48.40 21.60
CA LYS A 1231 31.97 47.68 20.53
C LYS A 1231 30.65 48.35 20.16
N TYR A 1232 30.17 48.11 18.95
CA TYR A 1232 28.80 48.49 18.58
C TYR A 1232 27.81 47.52 19.20
N ILE A 1233 26.65 48.04 19.56
CA ILE A 1233 25.55 47.34 20.21
C ILE A 1233 24.29 47.66 19.40
N LEU A 1234 23.59 46.61 18.97
CA LEU A 1234 22.20 46.67 18.51
C LEU A 1234 21.28 46.64 19.74
N GLY A 1235 20.19 47.39 19.72
CA GLY A 1235 19.21 47.42 20.80
C GLY A 1235 17.86 47.93 20.34
N TYR A 1236 16.85 47.75 21.20
CA TYR A 1236 15.45 48.07 20.91
C TYR A 1236 14.84 48.90 22.04
N ASP A 1237 14.09 49.94 21.67
CA ASP A 1237 13.34 50.78 22.60
C ASP A 1237 11.83 50.70 22.28
N SER A 1238 11.07 50.12 23.20
CA SER A 1238 9.62 49.94 23.06
C SER A 1238 8.81 51.25 23.08
N SER A 1239 9.40 52.38 23.50
CA SER A 1239 8.76 53.68 23.41
C SER A 1239 9.77 54.83 23.43
N LEU A 1240 9.94 55.48 22.28
CA LEU A 1240 10.78 56.68 22.10
C LEU A 1240 10.40 57.87 23.00
N ALA A 1241 9.34 57.79 23.82
CA ALA A 1241 8.86 58.85 24.72
C ALA A 1241 8.70 58.46 26.21
N ASP A 1242 8.79 57.19 26.62
CA ASP A 1242 8.54 56.77 28.01
C ASP A 1242 9.80 56.20 28.70
N ASP A 1243 10.52 57.06 29.46
CA ASP A 1243 11.69 56.67 30.27
C ASP A 1243 11.34 55.84 31.53
N SER A 1244 10.12 55.29 31.61
CA SER A 1244 9.72 54.29 32.59
C SER A 1244 9.60 52.87 32.03
N LEU A 1245 9.66 52.70 30.71
CA LEU A 1245 9.95 51.42 30.06
C LEU A 1245 11.47 51.27 29.88
N PRO A 1246 12.03 50.05 29.96
CA PRO A 1246 13.41 49.80 29.59
C PRO A 1246 13.58 49.80 28.07
N ALA A 1247 14.78 50.20 27.64
CA ALA A 1247 15.34 49.78 26.36
C ALA A 1247 16.33 48.62 26.60
N PHE A 1248 16.41 47.73 25.62
CA PHE A 1248 17.14 46.47 25.65
C PHE A 1248 18.39 46.55 24.77
N GLU A 1249 19.36 45.66 25.01
CA GLU A 1249 20.54 45.44 24.15
C GLU A 1249 20.33 44.05 23.56
N LEU A 1250 20.32 43.90 22.24
CA LEU A 1250 20.02 42.62 21.57
C LEU A 1250 21.32 41.91 21.16
N GLY A 1251 22.25 42.61 20.51
CA GLY A 1251 23.46 41.99 19.96
C GLY A 1251 24.71 42.88 19.99
N ILE A 1252 25.88 42.25 20.11
CA ILE A 1252 27.21 42.87 20.14
C ILE A 1252 27.95 42.55 18.83
N LEU A 1253 28.01 43.51 17.92
CA LEU A 1253 28.62 43.31 16.60
C LEU A 1253 30.16 43.18 16.72
N GLN A 1254 30.66 41.94 16.71
CA GLN A 1254 32.06 41.62 16.99
C GLN A 1254 32.97 41.72 15.75
N SER A 1255 32.45 41.66 14.54
CA SER A 1255 33.23 41.87 13.32
C SER A 1255 33.75 43.30 13.19
N ILE A 1256 32.86 44.26 13.42
CA ILE A 1256 33.04 45.66 13.06
C ILE A 1256 34.17 46.30 13.89
N GLU A 1257 35.20 46.83 13.21
CA GLU A 1257 36.23 47.66 13.86
C GLU A 1257 35.65 49.05 14.20
N PRO A 1258 35.72 49.49 15.48
CA PRO A 1258 35.08 50.72 15.94
C PRO A 1258 35.91 51.98 15.64
N ASP A 1259 35.45 52.79 14.68
CA ASP A 1259 35.92 54.17 14.46
C ASP A 1259 34.79 55.20 14.70
N GLU A 1260 35.12 56.36 15.25
CA GLU A 1260 34.13 57.42 15.51
C GLU A 1260 33.68 58.06 14.18
N ASP A 1261 32.39 58.38 14.05
CA ASP A 1261 31.76 58.95 12.85
C ASP A 1261 31.69 58.02 11.59
N GLN A 1262 31.67 56.67 11.73
CA GLN A 1262 31.64 55.74 10.57
C GLN A 1262 30.61 54.59 10.56
N ILE A 1263 29.87 54.31 11.64
CA ILE A 1263 28.89 53.20 11.68
C ILE A 1263 27.78 53.32 10.62
N SER A 1264 27.36 54.55 10.32
CA SER A 1264 26.43 54.98 9.26
C SER A 1264 26.98 54.83 7.81
N THR A 1265 28.00 54.01 7.63
CA THR A 1265 28.57 53.58 6.34
C THR A 1265 28.93 52.09 6.35
N ILE A 1266 28.41 51.39 7.35
CA ILE A 1266 28.58 49.97 7.61
C ILE A 1266 27.17 49.40 7.78
N ILE A 1267 26.43 49.85 8.80
CA ILE A 1267 25.01 49.56 8.96
C ILE A 1267 24.16 50.67 8.30
N GLU A 1268 23.23 50.28 7.43
CA GLU A 1268 22.22 51.13 6.78
C GLU A 1268 20.80 50.59 7.10
N ALA A 1269 19.76 51.03 6.38
CA ALA A 1269 18.37 50.63 6.65
C ALA A 1269 17.98 49.31 5.97
N ASP A 1270 18.66 48.98 4.88
CA ASP A 1270 18.39 47.82 4.04
C ASP A 1270 18.95 46.51 4.67
N ASP A 1271 19.66 46.59 5.81
CA ASP A 1271 20.21 45.45 6.56
C ASP A 1271 19.19 44.87 7.60
N PHE A 1272 17.92 45.30 7.58
CA PHE A 1272 16.88 44.94 8.56
C PHE A 1272 15.59 44.56 7.82
N ASP A 1273 14.98 43.43 8.19
CA ASP A 1273 13.74 42.93 7.57
C ASP A 1273 12.75 42.33 8.60
N PHE A 1274 11.51 42.07 8.19
CA PHE A 1274 10.42 41.58 9.04
C PHE A 1274 9.66 40.40 8.42
N ILE A 1275 9.23 39.47 9.29
CA ILE A 1275 8.17 38.47 9.02
C ILE A 1275 6.87 38.80 9.76
#